data_AF-A0A8S9XJR5-F1
#
_entry.id   AF-A0A8S9XJR5-F1
#
_cell.length_a   1.000
_cell.length_b   1.000
_cell.length_c   1.000
_cell.angle_alpha   90.00
_cell.angle_beta   90.00
_cell.angle_gamma   90.00
#
_symmetry.space_group_name_H-M   'P 1'
#
loop_
_entity.id
_entity.type
_entity.pdbx_description
1 polymer ?
#
loop_
_entity_poly.entity_id
_entity_poly.type
_entity_poly.pdbx_seq_one_letter_code
_entity_poly.pdbx_strand_id
1 'polypeptide(L)'
;MGSSEQPPMVSPGVSDAVSPLQYQETPGVSPMVSPGVSDAVSPLQYQETPGVSPMVSPGVSDAVSPLQYQETPGVSPMVSPGVSDAVSPLQYQETPGVSPMVSPGVSDAVSPLQYQETPGVSPGVSDAVSPLQYQETPGVSPMVSPGVSDTVSPLQYQETPGVSPMVSPGVSILMITQTSDEEPGVSRGVTLSCEDDIETSSQEEIEEDALVESRGTLKRVHELSTQKPPITKTCLYYVINLPAKNQITSIPFSVELKVDRGSEDFISIRNIIMDNVLVIGNGAREHAICWKLSQAPEVKHIFCVPGSIGIAGTPKVENVALDISNHKVLCDWSKTQNISLVIVGPEAPLEKGIADAFNSAGILCFGPQSHAARIETDKEFAKEFMVRHAIPTARFRSFQNAEEAKKFIKNADFKALVVKATGIAAGKGVIVAKDVDEACAAVDMMLVQKKFGDAGKTIVVEELLEGEEVSVLAFSDGENTRVMLPAQDHKQVFENDKGANTGGMGAFAPCPLISDSMLEWISTNVIQKAVDGLRKENTPFVGCLFAGLMMTKDGPKVLEYNCRFGDPETEVLLPLLKTNLYITMLACCKGTLNLIDLEWEDQTCCVGVVMASYGYPESARKGDVISGLETVGPWKEVITFHAGTTKANGQWVTNGGRVLINVAKSKSLVKAANIATQACQAISIPGGHFRKDIAHKGIPRWILHQGAMSYKQSGVDIEAGEALVTSIVPAVNETSRDGVISDLGGFGAFFDPSLAGYKNPVLVSGTDGVGTKLKVAQSVGNHDTIGIDLVAMCVNDILCHGAEPLFFLDYFACGRLEVNVASQVVKGVTAGCKLAGCALVGGETAEMPGLYSEGDYDLAGFAVGAVEKGTELPRLSSIAAGDVIIGVPSSGVHSNGLSLARKIVERQGLKYSDKSPFSNQTIGEELLTPTRIYVREVLPVVKTGRVKGIAHITGGGLTENVIRSLPKNVKVKLDATKWKIPAIFPWLSVVGDISESEMLRTFNCGVGLVLIVSSKDADEVLKSIKSSSIIGTVEKKLNPNEKGVEVTNLTAAFSPLMKPYVHHVIQREAAKKKIGVMISGSGTNLQALIDSINDGRINGEIAVVISNVKGVQGLVRAEKAGIPTIVIPHNKYASREDFEKVVQKHMVEYRVDLVVLAGFMRLLTGWFVGCWRGRIINVHPSLLPSFKGKDAWQQALDACVAVSGCTVHFVEVEMDGGAIIAQSAVPVSPGETVKTLQDKIRVEEHKALVRAVQLICSGAATLDLQTNKIQWK
;
A
#
# COMPACT_ATOMS: atom_id res chain seq x y z
N MET A 1 -57.70 37.29 20.05
CA MET A 1 -57.97 37.25 21.51
C MET A 1 -56.90 36.36 22.12
N GLY A 2 -55.96 36.75 22.98
CA GLY A 2 -55.37 38.05 23.41
C GLY A 2 -53.93 37.73 23.93
N SER A 3 -53.05 38.64 24.37
CA SER A 3 -53.07 40.10 24.58
C SER A 3 -51.65 40.66 24.89
N SER A 4 -51.27 41.84 24.35
CA SER A 4 -50.39 42.95 24.88
C SER A 4 -49.15 42.70 25.80
N GLU A 5 -48.03 43.49 25.81
CA GLU A 5 -47.35 44.45 24.88
C GLU A 5 -45.95 44.91 25.45
N GLN A 6 -45.24 45.90 24.85
CA GLN A 6 -43.84 46.38 25.16
C GLN A 6 -43.77 47.56 26.20
N PRO A 7 -42.65 48.32 26.51
CA PRO A 7 -41.19 48.38 26.11
C PRO A 7 -40.21 48.44 27.36
N PRO A 8 -39.01 49.13 27.48
CA PRO A 8 -38.08 49.89 26.58
C PRO A 8 -36.53 49.57 26.72
N MET A 9 -35.68 50.44 27.32
CA MET A 9 -34.17 50.43 27.35
C MET A 9 -33.56 51.09 28.63
N VAL A 10 -32.26 50.85 28.96
CA VAL A 10 -31.20 51.71 29.61
C VAL A 10 -30.14 50.88 30.44
N SER A 11 -28.98 51.45 30.82
CA SER A 11 -27.74 50.80 31.33
C SER A 11 -27.32 51.09 32.81
N PRO A 12 -26.56 50.20 33.51
CA PRO A 12 -26.08 50.40 34.91
C PRO A 12 -24.56 50.20 35.19
N GLY A 13 -24.12 50.30 36.47
CA GLY A 13 -22.76 49.98 37.01
C GLY A 13 -22.63 50.17 38.55
N VAL A 14 -21.39 50.13 39.12
CA VAL A 14 -20.97 50.36 40.55
C VAL A 14 -20.80 49.07 41.44
N SER A 15 -20.34 49.20 42.71
CA SER A 15 -19.48 48.26 43.46
C SER A 15 -19.85 47.95 44.94
N ASP A 16 -19.15 46.96 45.52
CA ASP A 16 -18.85 46.67 46.96
C ASP A 16 -19.91 46.24 48.02
N ALA A 17 -19.61 45.08 48.64
CA ALA A 17 -19.72 44.69 50.07
C ALA A 17 -21.06 44.55 50.84
N VAL A 18 -21.11 43.46 51.65
CA VAL A 18 -22.01 43.17 52.82
C VAL A 18 -23.53 42.94 52.54
N SER A 19 -24.08 41.89 53.16
CA SER A 19 -25.53 41.57 53.18
C SER A 19 -26.24 42.18 54.38
N PRO A 20 -27.46 42.70 54.21
CA PRO A 20 -28.66 41.99 54.73
C PRO A 20 -29.83 41.95 53.72
N LEU A 21 -30.72 40.95 53.64
CA LEU A 21 -31.62 40.28 54.61
C LEU A 21 -32.97 41.02 54.83
N GLN A 22 -34.05 40.23 54.92
CA GLN A 22 -35.48 40.58 55.14
C GLN A 22 -36.23 41.18 53.94
N TYR A 23 -37.53 40.90 53.72
CA TYR A 23 -38.51 40.05 54.44
C TYR A 23 -38.73 38.72 53.66
N GLN A 24 -38.95 37.53 54.25
CA GLN A 24 -39.98 37.09 55.23
C GLN A 24 -41.42 37.18 54.64
N GLU A 25 -42.28 36.16 54.76
CA GLU A 25 -42.45 35.22 55.88
C GLU A 25 -42.37 33.71 55.53
N THR A 26 -42.09 32.93 56.58
CA THR A 26 -42.24 31.46 56.79
C THR A 26 -43.74 31.09 57.06
N PRO A 27 -44.20 29.81 57.26
CA PRO A 27 -43.48 28.61 57.73
C PRO A 27 -43.92 27.23 57.17
N GLY A 28 -43.41 26.13 57.77
CA GLY A 28 -43.74 24.72 57.50
C GLY A 28 -42.55 23.95 56.91
N VAL A 29 -41.76 23.12 57.62
CA VAL A 29 -41.97 22.24 58.79
C VAL A 29 -42.86 21.02 58.50
N SER A 30 -42.22 19.95 57.98
CA SER A 30 -42.11 18.58 58.57
C SER A 30 -43.34 17.82 59.10
N PRO A 31 -43.32 16.46 59.14
CA PRO A 31 -42.51 15.49 58.37
C PRO A 31 -43.31 14.20 57.94
N MET A 32 -42.57 13.16 57.50
CA MET A 32 -42.81 11.70 57.65
C MET A 32 -42.99 10.86 56.36
N VAL A 33 -42.74 9.55 56.55
CA VAL A 33 -42.99 8.39 55.68
C VAL A 33 -41.96 8.10 54.57
N SER A 34 -40.89 7.41 54.95
CA SER A 34 -40.35 6.25 54.20
C SER A 34 -41.35 5.06 54.35
N PRO A 35 -41.38 4.04 53.45
CA PRO A 35 -40.27 3.14 53.07
C PRO A 35 -39.93 3.24 51.56
N GLY A 36 -38.97 2.53 50.96
CA GLY A 36 -38.17 1.32 51.29
C GLY A 36 -38.10 0.45 50.01
N VAL A 37 -37.18 -0.50 49.77
CA VAL A 37 -36.15 -1.21 50.56
C VAL A 37 -35.00 -1.49 49.53
N SER A 38 -33.72 -1.15 49.77
CA SER A 38 -32.70 -1.88 50.55
C SER A 38 -32.37 -3.29 50.00
N ASP A 39 -31.14 -3.83 50.09
CA ASP A 39 -29.80 -3.23 50.24
C ASP A 39 -28.70 -4.25 49.90
N ALA A 40 -27.44 -3.81 49.81
CA ALA A 40 -26.28 -4.70 49.66
C ALA A 40 -25.54 -4.94 51.00
N VAL A 41 -25.24 -6.20 51.32
CA VAL A 41 -24.38 -6.65 52.44
C VAL A 41 -23.67 -7.94 51.93
N SER A 42 -22.35 -8.18 52.00
CA SER A 42 -21.31 -7.88 53.02
C SER A 42 -21.51 -8.70 54.32
N PRO A 43 -20.61 -8.69 55.33
CA PRO A 43 -19.22 -8.22 55.40
C PRO A 43 -18.24 -9.45 55.50
N LEU A 44 -17.05 -9.55 56.15
CA LEU A 44 -16.29 -8.80 57.18
C LEU A 44 -14.75 -8.88 56.97
N GLN A 45 -14.11 -7.74 57.23
CA GLN A 45 -12.91 -7.49 58.06
C GLN A 45 -12.02 -8.67 58.52
N TYR A 46 -10.68 -8.50 58.42
CA TYR A 46 -9.87 -8.01 59.56
C TYR A 46 -8.49 -7.47 59.10
N GLN A 47 -7.79 -6.71 59.96
CA GLN A 47 -6.37 -6.36 59.82
C GLN A 47 -5.54 -7.19 60.81
N GLU A 48 -4.34 -7.65 60.42
CA GLU A 48 -3.05 -7.39 61.09
C GLU A 48 -1.88 -8.15 60.43
N THR A 49 -0.66 -7.69 60.71
CA THR A 49 0.63 -8.33 60.35
C THR A 49 1.35 -8.70 61.67
N PRO A 50 2.45 -9.51 61.72
CA PRO A 50 3.25 -10.10 60.61
C PRO A 50 3.66 -11.59 60.78
N GLY A 51 4.31 -12.17 59.76
CA GLY A 51 5.50 -13.05 59.98
C GLY A 51 5.48 -14.55 59.59
N VAL A 52 6.47 -14.92 58.76
CA VAL A 52 7.26 -16.20 58.74
C VAL A 52 6.57 -17.57 58.45
N SER A 53 6.84 -18.09 57.24
CA SER A 53 7.38 -19.43 56.80
C SER A 53 7.43 -20.67 57.74
N PRO A 54 7.63 -21.95 57.25
CA PRO A 54 7.62 -22.53 55.88
C PRO A 54 6.96 -23.96 55.73
N MET A 55 7.20 -24.66 54.59
CA MET A 55 7.46 -26.13 54.38
C MET A 55 6.42 -27.14 53.78
N VAL A 56 6.91 -27.87 52.73
CA VAL A 56 6.86 -29.34 52.44
C VAL A 56 5.61 -30.05 51.80
N SER A 57 5.75 -30.38 50.49
CA SER A 57 5.68 -31.70 49.74
C SER A 57 4.60 -32.79 50.05
N PRO A 58 4.58 -34.04 49.48
CA PRO A 58 5.21 -34.66 48.27
C PRO A 58 4.29 -35.62 47.40
N GLY A 59 4.83 -36.23 46.31
CA GLY A 59 4.38 -37.52 45.68
C GLY A 59 3.71 -37.46 44.29
N VAL A 60 3.75 -38.47 43.38
CA VAL A 60 4.29 -39.87 43.34
C VAL A 60 4.75 -40.26 41.89
N SER A 61 5.58 -41.31 41.72
CA SER A 61 6.27 -41.86 40.50
C SER A 61 5.38 -42.79 39.59
N ASP A 62 5.78 -43.57 38.55
CA ASP A 62 6.96 -44.43 38.16
C ASP A 62 6.81 -44.90 36.64
N ALA A 63 7.63 -45.68 35.88
CA ALA A 63 8.98 -46.32 35.98
C ALA A 63 9.48 -46.97 34.62
N VAL A 64 10.82 -47.07 34.41
CA VAL A 64 11.67 -48.22 33.89
C VAL A 64 11.42 -48.90 32.50
N SER A 65 12.28 -48.85 31.44
CA SER A 65 13.64 -49.45 31.08
C SER A 65 13.61 -50.85 30.37
N PRO A 66 14.72 -51.50 29.86
CA PRO A 66 16.14 -51.13 29.57
C PRO A 66 16.74 -51.66 28.20
N LEU A 67 18.09 -51.59 28.03
CA LEU A 67 19.02 -52.33 27.09
C LEU A 67 19.22 -51.84 25.64
N GLN A 68 20.32 -52.14 24.90
CA GLN A 68 21.78 -52.17 25.18
C GLN A 68 22.58 -52.40 23.85
N TYR A 69 23.85 -51.96 23.78
CA TYR A 69 24.96 -52.27 22.83
C TYR A 69 25.43 -51.25 21.76
N GLN A 70 26.72 -51.36 21.42
CA GLN A 70 27.47 -50.57 20.43
C GLN A 70 27.76 -51.40 19.17
N GLU A 71 27.77 -50.78 17.99
CA GLU A 71 28.92 -50.80 17.06
C GLU A 71 28.78 -49.71 15.98
N THR A 72 29.88 -49.33 15.33
CA THR A 72 29.97 -48.38 14.20
C THR A 72 30.40 -49.15 12.93
N PRO A 73 30.22 -48.66 11.67
CA PRO A 73 30.20 -47.24 11.25
C PRO A 73 29.21 -46.84 10.12
N GLY A 74 29.10 -45.53 9.83
CA GLY A 74 28.70 -45.05 8.48
C GLY A 74 27.87 -43.76 8.36
N VAL A 75 28.54 -42.63 8.06
CA VAL A 75 28.09 -41.47 7.24
C VAL A 75 26.72 -40.77 7.50
N SER A 76 26.82 -39.52 7.96
CA SER A 76 26.06 -38.27 7.70
C SER A 76 24.83 -38.21 6.74
N PRO A 77 23.94 -37.18 6.87
CA PRO A 77 23.53 -36.44 8.09
C PRO A 77 22.04 -35.99 8.18
N MET A 78 21.63 -35.66 9.42
CA MET A 78 20.63 -34.64 9.85
C MET A 78 19.19 -34.59 9.29
N VAL A 79 18.24 -34.85 10.19
CA VAL A 79 17.05 -34.02 10.45
C VAL A 79 17.00 -33.70 11.97
N SER A 80 16.27 -32.65 12.35
CA SER A 80 15.83 -32.18 13.69
C SER A 80 15.38 -33.30 14.67
N PRO A 81 15.16 -33.09 16.00
CA PRO A 81 14.81 -31.82 16.67
C PRO A 81 15.26 -31.64 18.16
N GLY A 82 14.66 -30.67 18.87
CA GLY A 82 14.24 -30.86 20.28
C GLY A 82 15.08 -30.20 21.38
N VAL A 83 14.44 -29.85 22.49
CA VAL A 83 15.04 -29.27 23.71
C VAL A 83 14.61 -30.04 24.94
N SER A 84 15.54 -30.41 25.83
CA SER A 84 15.31 -30.59 27.28
C SER A 84 16.65 -30.74 28.02
N ASP A 85 16.69 -30.32 29.29
CA ASP A 85 17.92 -30.19 30.09
C ASP A 85 18.25 -31.40 30.98
N ALA A 86 19.54 -31.63 31.22
CA ALA A 86 20.05 -32.13 32.51
C ALA A 86 21.55 -31.81 32.67
N VAL A 87 21.95 -31.26 33.82
CA VAL A 87 23.33 -30.88 34.15
C VAL A 87 23.85 -31.74 35.32
N SER A 88 25.09 -32.22 35.26
CA SER A 88 25.90 -32.61 36.43
C SER A 88 27.39 -32.78 36.07
N PRO A 89 28.32 -32.66 37.04
CA PRO A 89 29.44 -31.72 36.86
C PRO A 89 30.85 -32.33 36.98
N LEU A 90 31.86 -31.53 36.64
CA LEU A 90 33.22 -31.60 37.21
C LEU A 90 33.90 -30.22 37.21
N GLN A 91 35.04 -30.08 37.90
CA GLN A 91 35.54 -28.80 38.42
C GLN A 91 36.73 -28.21 37.64
N TYR A 92 36.77 -26.88 37.56
CA TYR A 92 37.95 -25.98 37.47
C TYR A 92 39.18 -26.39 36.63
N GLN A 93 39.52 -25.55 35.64
CA GLN A 93 40.71 -24.69 35.78
C GLN A 93 40.64 -23.44 34.86
N GLU A 94 41.52 -22.47 35.09
CA GLU A 94 41.44 -21.10 34.56
C GLU A 94 42.20 -20.91 33.24
N THR A 95 41.66 -20.13 32.30
CA THR A 95 42.38 -19.06 31.57
C THR A 95 41.43 -18.24 30.67
N PRO A 96 41.56 -16.90 30.60
CA PRO A 96 40.80 -16.07 29.66
C PRO A 96 41.48 -15.97 28.29
N GLY A 97 40.80 -15.65 27.19
CA GLY A 97 39.36 -15.37 27.05
C GLY A 97 39.09 -14.40 25.89
N VAL A 98 38.90 -14.93 24.67
CA VAL A 98 38.60 -14.14 23.47
C VAL A 98 37.51 -14.83 22.64
N SER A 99 36.30 -14.25 22.61
CA SER A 99 35.24 -14.50 21.61
C SER A 99 34.07 -13.50 21.80
N PRO A 100 33.24 -13.25 20.77
CA PRO A 100 32.28 -12.15 20.75
C PRO A 100 30.89 -12.49 21.35
N MET A 101 30.03 -11.46 21.41
CA MET A 101 28.65 -11.51 21.89
C MET A 101 27.67 -11.34 20.72
N VAL A 102 26.55 -12.10 20.69
CA VAL A 102 25.36 -11.79 19.87
C VAL A 102 24.09 -12.21 20.62
N SER A 103 23.24 -11.23 20.95
CA SER A 103 21.79 -11.29 21.27
C SER A 103 21.27 -12.24 22.39
N PRO A 104 20.21 -11.82 23.11
CA PRO A 104 18.86 -12.31 22.74
C PRO A 104 17.74 -11.25 22.87
N GLY A 105 16.50 -11.66 22.55
CA GLY A 105 15.26 -10.85 22.63
C GLY A 105 14.45 -11.05 23.92
N VAL A 106 13.15 -10.68 23.88
CA VAL A 106 12.30 -10.35 25.05
C VAL A 106 11.14 -11.32 25.29
N SER A 107 10.85 -11.65 26.56
CA SER A 107 9.49 -12.01 27.05
C SER A 107 9.40 -11.91 28.59
N ASP A 108 8.21 -11.61 29.12
CA ASP A 108 7.99 -11.26 30.54
C ASP A 108 7.76 -12.44 31.52
N ALA A 109 8.33 -12.34 32.73
CA ALA A 109 7.65 -12.58 34.02
C ALA A 109 8.58 -12.22 35.20
N VAL A 110 8.03 -11.71 36.32
CA VAL A 110 8.81 -11.13 37.44
C VAL A 110 8.73 -11.99 38.71
N SER A 111 9.88 -12.20 39.40
CA SER A 111 10.10 -12.07 40.87
C SER A 111 11.17 -13.03 41.43
N PRO A 112 11.89 -12.70 42.52
CA PRO A 112 12.50 -11.38 42.80
C PRO A 112 13.92 -11.45 43.44
N LEU A 113 14.69 -10.37 43.26
CA LEU A 113 15.74 -9.84 44.16
C LEU A 113 16.87 -10.75 44.70
N GLN A 114 18.11 -10.39 44.35
CA GLN A 114 18.97 -9.71 45.35
C GLN A 114 19.85 -8.63 44.71
N TYR A 115 20.15 -7.57 45.47
CA TYR A 115 20.88 -6.39 45.01
C TYR A 115 22.40 -6.56 45.19
N GLN A 116 23.18 -6.09 44.22
CA GLN A 116 24.42 -5.36 44.50
C GLN A 116 24.63 -4.25 43.46
N GLU A 117 25.15 -3.12 43.90
CA GLU A 117 25.14 -1.87 43.15
C GLU A 117 26.42 -1.68 42.32
N THR A 118 26.28 -1.23 41.06
CA THR A 118 27.00 -0.06 40.51
C THR A 118 26.41 0.33 39.14
N PRO A 119 26.52 1.60 38.69
CA PRO A 119 25.54 2.17 37.76
C PRO A 119 25.94 2.16 36.28
N GLY A 120 24.95 2.01 35.41
CA GLY A 120 25.13 2.04 33.95
C GLY A 120 23.82 1.96 33.14
N VAL A 121 22.76 2.65 33.57
CA VAL A 121 21.46 2.62 32.89
C VAL A 121 21.33 3.77 31.90
N SER A 122 21.11 3.43 30.62
CA SER A 122 20.52 4.33 29.63
C SER A 122 18.99 4.22 29.71
N PRO A 123 18.24 5.28 30.06
CA PRO A 123 16.79 5.24 30.04
C PRO A 123 16.25 5.79 28.72
N GLY A 124 15.73 4.90 27.87
CA GLY A 124 14.58 5.26 27.05
C GLY A 124 13.36 5.38 27.98
N VAL A 125 12.52 6.41 27.79
CA VAL A 125 11.35 6.67 28.65
C VAL A 125 10.09 6.66 27.81
N SER A 126 9.09 5.91 28.28
CA SER A 126 7.67 6.07 27.92
C SER A 126 6.91 6.57 29.16
N ASP A 127 5.91 7.43 28.96
CA ASP A 127 5.34 8.25 30.03
C ASP A 127 4.55 7.51 31.12
N ALA A 128 4.84 7.84 32.38
CA ALA A 128 3.87 7.86 33.48
C ALA A 128 4.37 8.83 34.58
N VAL A 129 3.48 9.69 35.10
CA VAL A 129 3.84 10.76 36.06
C VAL A 129 3.09 10.60 37.38
N SER A 130 3.81 10.57 38.51
CA SER A 130 3.39 11.10 39.83
C SER A 130 4.51 10.92 40.88
N PRO A 131 4.53 11.70 41.99
CA PRO A 131 5.69 12.56 42.24
C PRO A 131 6.48 12.26 43.53
N LEU A 132 7.68 12.86 43.68
CA LEU A 132 8.16 13.51 44.93
C LEU A 132 9.55 14.19 44.81
N GLN A 133 9.60 15.47 45.21
CA GLN A 133 10.69 16.22 45.89
C GLN A 133 12.19 16.02 45.57
N TYR A 134 12.74 16.98 44.80
CA TYR A 134 14.00 17.72 45.01
C TYR A 134 15.20 17.12 45.78
N GLN A 135 16.37 17.12 45.13
CA GLN A 135 17.53 17.92 45.59
C GLN A 135 18.49 18.26 44.42
N GLU A 136 19.20 19.39 44.51
CA GLU A 136 20.11 19.89 43.46
C GLU A 136 21.57 19.48 43.71
N THR A 137 22.36 19.31 42.63
CA THR A 137 23.81 19.57 42.63
C THR A 137 24.32 19.78 41.18
N PRO A 138 25.38 20.57 40.93
CA PRO A 138 25.63 21.13 39.60
C PRO A 138 26.78 20.52 38.80
N GLY A 139 26.64 20.43 37.48
CA GLY A 139 27.80 20.44 36.56
C GLY A 139 27.65 19.70 35.23
N VAL A 140 28.26 20.27 34.19
CA VAL A 140 28.49 19.72 32.83
C VAL A 140 27.26 19.62 31.92
N SER A 141 27.40 20.16 30.70
CA SER A 141 26.37 20.14 29.65
C SER A 141 26.98 19.64 28.32
N PRO A 142 26.37 18.66 27.63
CA PRO A 142 26.59 18.44 26.20
C PRO A 142 25.71 19.39 25.37
N MET A 143 26.20 19.83 24.22
CA MET A 143 25.39 20.59 23.24
C MET A 143 24.65 19.63 22.30
N VAL A 144 23.41 19.97 21.95
CA VAL A 144 22.68 19.37 20.82
C VAL A 144 22.45 20.47 19.78
N SER A 145 22.78 20.18 18.52
CA SER A 145 22.55 21.10 17.39
C SER A 145 21.16 20.87 16.79
N PRO A 146 20.36 21.93 16.52
CA PRO A 146 19.01 21.76 16.00
C PRO A 146 19.00 21.56 14.47
N GLY A 147 18.48 20.42 14.02
CA GLY A 147 17.91 20.28 12.68
C GLY A 147 16.48 20.83 12.67
N VAL A 148 16.10 21.56 11.63
CA VAL A 148 14.77 22.17 11.49
C VAL A 148 14.02 21.52 10.32
N SER A 149 12.77 21.12 10.57
CA SER A 149 11.82 20.66 9.56
C SER A 149 10.48 21.35 9.80
N ASP A 150 9.88 21.91 8.74
CA ASP A 150 8.71 22.78 8.84
C ASP A 150 7.38 22.03 8.60
N THR A 151 6.51 21.94 9.62
CA THR A 151 5.03 22.01 9.48
C THR A 151 4.33 21.95 10.86
N VAL A 152 3.54 22.97 11.24
CA VAL A 152 2.61 22.94 12.39
C VAL A 152 1.41 23.88 12.17
N SER A 153 0.18 23.39 12.38
CA SER A 153 -1.05 24.18 12.66
C SER A 153 -2.24 23.24 12.94
N PRO A 154 -3.33 23.68 13.61
CA PRO A 154 -3.37 24.53 14.81
C PRO A 154 -4.42 24.05 15.85
N LEU A 155 -4.40 24.57 17.10
CA LEU A 155 -5.62 24.72 17.93
C LEU A 155 -5.42 25.76 19.05
N GLN A 156 -6.50 26.14 19.75
CA GLN A 156 -6.60 27.37 20.56
C GLN A 156 -7.14 27.13 21.99
N TYR A 157 -6.89 28.10 22.89
CA TYR A 157 -7.33 28.10 24.30
C TYR A 157 -7.90 29.46 24.72
N GLN A 158 -8.78 29.46 25.71
CA GLN A 158 -9.26 30.60 26.52
C GLN A 158 -9.79 30.08 27.87
N GLU A 159 -10.12 30.87 28.90
CA GLU A 159 -9.44 31.98 29.60
C GLU A 159 -10.43 32.57 30.62
N THR A 160 -10.09 32.69 31.92
CA THR A 160 -10.64 33.63 32.95
C THR A 160 -10.32 33.14 34.40
N PRO A 161 -10.29 33.99 35.46
CA PRO A 161 -9.65 35.32 35.52
C PRO A 161 -8.96 35.72 36.88
N GLY A 162 -7.76 36.31 36.83
CA GLY A 162 -7.23 37.29 37.84
C GLY A 162 -6.65 36.77 39.18
N VAL A 163 -5.78 37.50 39.92
CA VAL A 163 -5.11 38.81 39.67
C VAL A 163 -3.66 38.84 40.24
N SER A 164 -2.72 39.19 39.35
CA SER A 164 -1.43 39.92 39.40
C SER A 164 -0.93 40.66 40.67
N PRO A 165 0.34 41.17 40.74
CA PRO A 165 1.42 41.18 39.72
C PRO A 165 2.87 40.84 40.19
N MET A 166 3.70 40.19 39.34
CA MET A 166 4.93 40.77 38.73
C MET A 166 5.85 39.74 38.04
N VAL A 167 6.22 40.06 36.78
CA VAL A 167 7.50 39.72 36.08
C VAL A 167 7.87 38.25 35.83
N SER A 168 7.90 37.88 34.53
CA SER A 168 8.66 36.78 33.88
C SER A 168 8.30 35.30 34.15
N PRO A 169 7.70 34.61 33.15
CA PRO A 169 7.77 33.15 33.01
C PRO A 169 8.08 32.66 31.57
N GLY A 170 8.31 31.35 31.39
CA GLY A 170 8.34 30.69 30.08
C GLY A 170 8.40 29.14 30.12
N VAL A 171 7.95 28.51 29.03
CA VAL A 171 8.06 27.06 28.67
C VAL A 171 7.02 26.08 29.28
N SER A 172 6.66 25.04 28.49
CA SER A 172 5.76 23.86 28.75
C SER A 172 4.26 24.09 28.43
N ILE A 173 3.51 23.38 27.56
CA ILE A 173 3.48 22.03 26.91
C ILE A 173 2.50 21.02 27.57
N LEU A 174 1.46 20.58 26.82
CA LEU A 174 1.08 19.15 26.60
C LEU A 174 0.09 18.96 25.41
N MET A 175 -0.20 17.71 25.05
CA MET A 175 -0.83 17.17 23.81
C MET A 175 -2.40 17.33 23.75
N ILE A 176 -3.15 16.89 22.72
CA ILE A 176 -3.45 15.49 22.30
C ILE A 176 -4.03 15.40 20.84
N THR A 177 -3.59 14.40 20.06
CA THR A 177 -4.13 13.67 18.85
C THR A 177 -5.24 14.28 17.93
N GLN A 178 -5.38 14.02 16.61
CA GLN A 178 -5.44 12.71 15.90
C GLN A 178 -5.69 12.83 14.35
N THR A 179 -5.16 11.88 13.55
CA THR A 179 -5.64 11.33 12.23
C THR A 179 -5.83 12.13 10.91
N SER A 180 -5.40 11.43 9.82
CA SER A 180 -6.00 11.23 8.47
C SER A 180 -6.08 12.35 7.40
N ASP A 181 -5.23 12.17 6.37
CA ASP A 181 -5.58 11.87 4.95
C ASP A 181 -6.26 12.87 3.97
N GLU A 182 -5.94 12.63 2.69
CA GLU A 182 -6.61 13.00 1.41
C GLU A 182 -6.69 14.47 0.93
N GLU A 183 -5.99 14.75 -0.18
CA GLU A 183 -6.53 15.59 -1.25
C GLU A 183 -7.74 14.89 -1.91
N PRO A 184 -8.64 15.63 -2.58
CA PRO A 184 -8.74 15.36 -4.02
C PRO A 184 -9.05 16.57 -4.92
N GLY A 185 -8.51 16.55 -6.15
CA GLY A 185 -8.71 17.57 -7.19
C GLY A 185 -9.00 17.02 -8.60
N VAL A 186 -10.26 16.64 -8.86
CA VAL A 186 -11.07 16.93 -10.07
C VAL A 186 -10.30 17.12 -11.42
N SER A 187 -10.40 16.29 -12.47
CA SER A 187 -11.52 15.61 -13.19
C SER A 187 -12.34 16.46 -14.19
N ARG A 188 -12.75 15.82 -15.31
CA ARG A 188 -13.49 16.33 -16.51
C ARG A 188 -12.63 17.06 -17.58
N GLY A 189 -12.97 17.05 -18.88
CA GLY A 189 -14.08 16.36 -19.60
C GLY A 189 -14.64 17.22 -20.76
N VAL A 190 -14.91 16.63 -21.94
CA VAL A 190 -15.35 17.35 -23.17
C VAL A 190 -16.46 16.55 -23.90
N THR A 191 -17.32 17.24 -24.67
CA THR A 191 -18.62 16.74 -25.17
C THR A 191 -18.78 16.85 -26.71
N LEU A 192 -19.73 16.11 -27.29
CA LEU A 192 -20.08 16.00 -28.72
C LEU A 192 -21.11 17.05 -29.21
N SER A 193 -21.27 17.18 -30.53
CA SER A 193 -22.43 17.76 -31.24
C SER A 193 -22.58 17.18 -32.67
N CYS A 194 -23.73 17.38 -33.33
CA CYS A 194 -24.21 16.54 -34.46
C CYS A 194 -24.65 17.30 -35.74
N GLU A 195 -24.73 16.54 -36.84
CA GLU A 195 -25.74 16.54 -37.95
C GLU A 195 -25.85 17.68 -39.02
N ASP A 196 -25.90 17.19 -40.28
CA ASP A 196 -26.74 17.51 -41.46
C ASP A 196 -26.52 18.66 -42.51
N ASP A 197 -26.77 18.22 -43.76
CA ASP A 197 -27.37 18.86 -44.97
C ASP A 197 -26.60 19.73 -46.04
N ILE A 198 -26.63 19.17 -47.28
CA ILE A 198 -27.06 19.78 -48.59
C ILE A 198 -26.08 20.56 -49.54
N GLU A 199 -26.32 20.34 -50.86
CA GLU A 199 -25.96 21.07 -52.12
C GLU A 199 -24.51 21.19 -52.70
N THR A 200 -24.19 20.23 -53.60
CA THR A 200 -23.71 20.35 -55.01
C THR A 200 -22.84 21.53 -55.54
N SER A 201 -21.76 21.14 -56.23
CA SER A 201 -21.12 21.77 -57.43
C SER A 201 -20.32 23.08 -57.24
N SER A 202 -19.30 23.42 -58.07
CA SER A 202 -18.95 22.92 -59.41
C SER A 202 -17.43 22.96 -59.73
N GLN A 203 -17.04 22.07 -60.67
CA GLN A 203 -15.88 22.01 -61.59
C GLN A 203 -14.70 23.01 -61.51
N GLU A 204 -13.48 22.45 -61.53
CA GLU A 204 -12.32 22.69 -62.44
C GLU A 204 -11.06 22.06 -61.78
N GLU A 205 -10.04 21.49 -62.43
CA GLU A 205 -9.86 20.79 -63.73
C GLU A 205 -8.45 20.12 -63.67
N ILE A 206 -8.13 19.09 -64.51
CA ILE A 206 -6.75 18.62 -64.85
C ILE A 206 -5.94 17.95 -63.68
N GLU A 207 -5.15 16.87 -63.80
CA GLU A 207 -4.68 15.92 -64.85
C GLU A 207 -4.62 14.52 -64.15
N GLU A 208 -4.96 13.36 -64.73
CA GLU A 208 -4.16 12.49 -65.63
C GLU A 208 -2.68 12.29 -65.21
N ASP A 209 -2.06 11.09 -65.26
CA ASP A 209 -2.39 9.84 -65.95
C ASP A 209 -1.71 8.58 -65.30
N ALA A 210 -1.83 7.42 -65.96
CA ALA A 210 -0.96 6.24 -65.98
C ALA A 210 -1.20 5.09 -64.99
N LEU A 211 -1.96 4.08 -65.45
CA LEU A 211 -1.79 2.68 -65.02
C LEU A 211 -0.49 2.08 -65.61
N VAL A 212 -0.02 0.94 -65.08
CA VAL A 212 0.19 -0.30 -65.88
C VAL A 212 0.51 -1.51 -64.98
N GLU A 213 0.18 -2.71 -65.48
CA GLU A 213 0.35 -4.01 -64.83
C GLU A 213 1.82 -4.49 -64.74
N SER A 214 2.13 -5.47 -63.89
CA SER A 214 2.34 -6.86 -64.41
C SER A 214 2.81 -7.91 -63.37
N ARG A 215 2.57 -9.16 -63.75
CA ARG A 215 2.60 -10.41 -63.00
C ARG A 215 4.00 -10.90 -62.54
N GLY A 216 4.15 -11.06 -61.22
CA GLY A 216 4.50 -12.34 -60.54
C GLY A 216 5.86 -13.04 -60.75
N THR A 217 6.23 -13.91 -59.80
CA THR A 217 6.90 -15.24 -59.96
C THR A 217 7.36 -15.80 -58.60
N LEU A 218 7.09 -17.07 -58.32
CA LEU A 218 7.62 -17.81 -57.15
C LEU A 218 9.09 -18.21 -57.33
N LYS A 219 9.93 -18.12 -56.28
CA LYS A 219 11.21 -18.85 -56.23
C LYS A 219 11.63 -19.28 -54.81
N ARG A 220 12.46 -20.33 -54.76
CA ARG A 220 12.70 -21.24 -53.62
C ARG A 220 13.67 -20.75 -52.53
N VAL A 221 13.59 -21.44 -51.39
CA VAL A 221 14.48 -21.40 -50.22
C VAL A 221 15.70 -22.33 -50.36
N HIS A 222 16.86 -21.86 -49.89
CA HIS A 222 18.04 -22.59 -49.40
C HIS A 222 18.84 -21.61 -48.49
N GLU A 223 19.51 -21.98 -47.39
CA GLU A 223 19.50 -23.25 -46.63
C GLU A 223 20.03 -23.01 -45.18
N LEU A 224 19.64 -23.88 -44.24
CA LEU A 224 20.29 -24.26 -42.96
C LEU A 224 21.15 -23.24 -42.15
N SER A 225 20.78 -23.00 -40.88
CA SER A 225 21.49 -23.60 -39.73
C SER A 225 20.82 -23.40 -38.35
N THR A 226 20.61 -24.52 -37.63
CA THR A 226 20.65 -24.71 -36.16
C THR A 226 19.78 -23.91 -35.16
N GLN A 227 19.10 -24.69 -34.29
CA GLN A 227 18.51 -24.39 -32.95
C GLN A 227 17.10 -23.76 -32.87
N LYS A 228 16.33 -24.23 -31.87
CA LYS A 228 14.92 -23.85 -31.55
C LYS A 228 14.89 -22.67 -30.55
N PRO A 229 13.80 -21.88 -30.51
CA PRO A 229 12.86 -22.08 -29.39
C PRO A 229 11.38 -22.21 -29.88
N PRO A 230 10.30 -21.80 -29.18
CA PRO A 230 9.09 -22.62 -29.07
C PRO A 230 7.99 -22.30 -30.12
N ILE A 231 7.09 -23.25 -30.32
CA ILE A 231 5.93 -23.11 -31.22
C ILE A 231 4.79 -22.40 -30.49
N THR A 232 4.50 -21.15 -30.88
CA THR A 232 3.22 -20.50 -30.60
C THR A 232 2.14 -21.09 -31.52
N LYS A 233 1.04 -21.61 -30.94
CA LYS A 233 -0.16 -22.00 -31.69
C LYS A 233 -0.96 -20.75 -32.09
N THR A 234 -0.84 -20.30 -33.33
CA THR A 234 -1.72 -19.25 -33.88
C THR A 234 -3.06 -19.86 -34.29
N CYS A 235 -4.13 -19.55 -33.56
CA CYS A 235 -5.49 -19.85 -34.01
C CYS A 235 -5.93 -18.83 -35.08
N LEU A 236 -6.09 -19.30 -36.33
CA LEU A 236 -6.63 -18.50 -37.42
C LEU A 236 -8.16 -18.46 -37.35
N TYR A 237 -8.71 -17.34 -36.87
CA TYR A 237 -10.13 -17.03 -37.02
C TYR A 237 -10.38 -16.41 -38.40
N TYR A 238 -11.12 -17.11 -39.26
CA TYR A 238 -11.66 -16.54 -40.49
C TYR A 238 -12.98 -15.82 -40.22
N VAL A 239 -13.02 -14.51 -40.49
CA VAL A 239 -14.27 -13.74 -40.50
C VAL A 239 -14.83 -13.72 -41.93
N ILE A 240 -15.96 -14.41 -42.14
CA ILE A 240 -16.72 -14.30 -43.38
C ILE A 240 -17.70 -13.13 -43.24
N ASN A 241 -17.42 -12.02 -43.93
CA ASN A 241 -18.35 -10.90 -44.00
C ASN A 241 -19.52 -11.24 -44.94
N LEU A 242 -20.74 -11.26 -44.38
CA LEU A 242 -21.99 -11.26 -45.15
C LEU A 242 -22.76 -9.96 -44.86
N PRO A 243 -23.28 -9.24 -45.88
CA PRO A 243 -23.95 -7.96 -45.67
C PRO A 243 -25.32 -8.14 -45.02
N ALA A 244 -25.58 -7.42 -43.93
CA ALA A 244 -26.76 -7.60 -43.11
C ALA A 244 -28.02 -6.93 -43.70
N LYS A 245 -29.10 -7.72 -43.88
CA LYS A 245 -30.49 -7.22 -43.86
C LYS A 245 -31.42 -8.23 -43.16
N ASN A 246 -31.97 -7.78 -42.03
CA ASN A 246 -33.15 -8.27 -41.29
C ASN A 246 -33.17 -9.74 -40.79
N GLN A 247 -33.43 -9.88 -39.48
CA GLN A 247 -33.89 -11.09 -38.77
C GLN A 247 -33.22 -12.42 -39.13
N ILE A 248 -32.17 -12.78 -38.38
CA ILE A 248 -31.60 -14.13 -38.36
C ILE A 248 -31.57 -14.64 -36.92
N THR A 249 -32.25 -15.74 -36.65
CA THR A 249 -32.01 -16.59 -35.47
C THR A 249 -30.67 -17.28 -35.63
N SER A 250 -29.76 -17.13 -34.67
CA SER A 250 -28.40 -17.68 -34.76
C SER A 250 -28.38 -19.21 -34.64
N ILE A 251 -28.36 -19.90 -35.78
CA ILE A 251 -28.03 -21.32 -35.87
C ILE A 251 -26.50 -21.45 -35.91
N PRO A 252 -25.87 -22.19 -34.98
CA PRO A 252 -24.44 -22.47 -35.05
C PRO A 252 -24.12 -23.56 -36.09
N PHE A 253 -22.90 -23.53 -36.64
CA PHE A 253 -22.41 -24.50 -37.62
C PHE A 253 -21.05 -25.05 -37.19
N SER A 254 -20.75 -26.30 -37.55
CA SER A 254 -19.44 -26.92 -37.42
C SER A 254 -18.94 -27.41 -38.78
N VAL A 255 -17.62 -27.37 -38.98
CA VAL A 255 -16.97 -27.76 -40.25
C VAL A 255 -16.04 -28.93 -39.96
N GLU A 256 -16.25 -30.05 -40.65
CA GLU A 256 -15.38 -31.23 -40.59
C GLU A 256 -14.73 -31.44 -41.97
N LEU A 257 -13.40 -31.39 -42.02
CA LEU A 257 -12.63 -31.62 -43.25
C LEU A 257 -12.28 -33.10 -43.41
N LYS A 258 -12.99 -33.80 -44.30
CA LYS A 258 -12.53 -35.10 -44.81
C LYS A 258 -11.58 -34.90 -45.98
N VAL A 259 -10.31 -35.20 -45.77
CA VAL A 259 -9.34 -35.40 -46.85
C VAL A 259 -9.42 -36.86 -47.30
N ASP A 260 -10.10 -37.11 -48.43
CA ASP A 260 -9.98 -38.37 -49.16
C ASP A 260 -9.17 -38.16 -50.45
N ARG A 261 -8.47 -39.20 -50.93
CA ARG A 261 -7.43 -39.07 -51.96
C ARG A 261 -7.96 -39.24 -53.38
N GLY A 262 -8.88 -38.38 -53.81
CA GLY A 262 -9.22 -38.23 -55.23
C GLY A 262 -10.49 -37.44 -55.53
N SER A 263 -10.41 -36.60 -56.57
CA SER A 263 -11.50 -35.87 -57.26
C SER A 263 -12.40 -34.91 -56.46
N GLU A 264 -12.27 -33.63 -56.80
CA GLU A 264 -13.24 -32.51 -56.72
C GLU A 264 -13.95 -32.23 -55.37
N ASP A 265 -13.58 -31.09 -54.76
CA ASP A 265 -14.05 -30.64 -53.45
C ASP A 265 -15.53 -30.24 -53.40
N PHE A 266 -16.38 -31.12 -52.87
CA PHE A 266 -17.75 -30.77 -52.46
C PHE A 266 -17.82 -30.40 -50.96
N ILE A 267 -17.99 -29.11 -50.66
CA ILE A 267 -18.23 -28.63 -49.29
C ILE A 267 -19.66 -28.99 -48.85
N SER A 268 -19.79 -30.12 -48.15
CA SER A 268 -21.06 -30.55 -47.54
C SER A 268 -21.33 -29.81 -46.22
N ILE A 269 -21.99 -28.66 -46.28
CA ILE A 269 -22.52 -28.00 -45.08
C ILE A 269 -23.60 -28.91 -44.43
N ARG A 270 -23.35 -29.37 -43.20
CA ARG A 270 -24.38 -29.99 -42.35
C ARG A 270 -24.81 -28.98 -41.29
N ASN A 271 -26.12 -28.92 -41.04
CA ASN A 271 -26.66 -28.26 -39.86
C ASN A 271 -26.07 -28.91 -38.61
N ILE A 272 -25.81 -28.14 -37.55
CA ILE A 272 -25.63 -28.76 -36.22
C ILE A 272 -26.92 -29.48 -35.86
N ILE A 273 -26.81 -30.80 -35.71
CA ILE A 273 -27.88 -31.64 -35.17
C ILE A 273 -27.94 -31.30 -33.69
N MET A 274 -28.94 -30.49 -33.31
CA MET A 274 -29.20 -30.20 -31.91
C MET A 274 -29.80 -31.45 -31.25
N ASP A 275 -29.08 -31.98 -30.28
CA ASP A 275 -29.29 -33.30 -29.71
C ASP A 275 -30.31 -33.30 -28.55
N ASN A 276 -31.14 -34.34 -28.49
CA ASN A 276 -31.95 -34.63 -27.31
C ASN A 276 -31.14 -35.47 -26.31
N VAL A 277 -31.28 -35.17 -25.02
CA VAL A 277 -30.48 -35.77 -23.93
C VAL A 277 -31.42 -36.27 -22.83
N LEU A 278 -31.05 -37.37 -22.15
CA LEU A 278 -31.81 -37.94 -21.03
C LEU A 278 -30.98 -37.96 -19.73
N VAL A 279 -31.50 -37.42 -18.64
CA VAL A 279 -30.89 -37.45 -17.30
C VAL A 279 -31.73 -38.32 -16.37
N ILE A 280 -31.10 -39.28 -15.69
CA ILE A 280 -31.76 -40.17 -14.71
C ILE A 280 -31.50 -39.66 -13.30
N GLY A 281 -32.56 -39.42 -12.52
CA GLY A 281 -32.54 -38.98 -11.12
C GLY A 281 -33.54 -37.87 -10.80
N ASN A 282 -33.39 -37.22 -9.63
CA ASN A 282 -34.27 -36.15 -9.13
C ASN A 282 -33.69 -35.26 -7.99
N GLY A 283 -32.41 -35.43 -7.62
CA GLY A 283 -31.74 -34.66 -6.58
C GLY A 283 -31.13 -33.33 -7.06
N ALA A 284 -30.44 -32.62 -6.17
CA ALA A 284 -29.78 -31.35 -6.49
C ALA A 284 -28.60 -31.55 -7.47
N ARG A 285 -27.86 -32.66 -7.36
CA ARG A 285 -26.86 -33.10 -8.36
C ARG A 285 -27.44 -33.21 -9.76
N GLU A 286 -28.59 -33.85 -9.92
CA GLU A 286 -29.25 -33.94 -11.23
C GLU A 286 -29.78 -32.58 -11.71
N HIS A 287 -30.18 -31.70 -10.78
CA HIS A 287 -30.49 -30.30 -11.10
C HIS A 287 -29.25 -29.55 -11.62
N ALA A 288 -28.09 -29.67 -10.97
CA ALA A 288 -26.85 -29.03 -11.42
C ALA A 288 -26.36 -29.58 -12.77
N ILE A 289 -26.52 -30.89 -13.01
CA ILE A 289 -26.26 -31.52 -14.31
C ILE A 289 -27.20 -30.94 -15.38
N CYS A 290 -28.52 -30.94 -15.16
CA CYS A 290 -29.49 -30.34 -16.09
C CYS A 290 -29.23 -28.84 -16.34
N TRP A 291 -28.93 -28.08 -15.28
CA TRP A 291 -28.58 -26.65 -15.34
C TRP A 291 -27.33 -26.42 -16.20
N LYS A 292 -26.30 -27.25 -16.05
CA LYS A 292 -25.07 -27.12 -16.84
C LYS A 292 -25.24 -27.58 -18.29
N LEU A 293 -25.98 -28.67 -18.52
CA LEU A 293 -26.34 -29.13 -19.87
C LEU A 293 -27.23 -28.11 -20.61
N SER A 294 -28.08 -27.36 -19.91
CA SER A 294 -28.95 -26.34 -20.54
C SER A 294 -28.15 -25.24 -21.26
N GLN A 295 -26.94 -24.95 -20.77
CA GLN A 295 -26.02 -23.94 -21.30
C GLN A 295 -25.34 -24.40 -22.60
N ALA A 296 -25.26 -25.70 -22.87
CA ALA A 296 -24.61 -26.23 -24.07
C ALA A 296 -25.42 -25.89 -25.35
N PRO A 297 -24.83 -25.28 -26.39
CA PRO A 297 -25.56 -24.91 -27.61
C PRO A 297 -25.97 -26.10 -28.48
N GLU A 298 -25.30 -27.24 -28.33
CA GLU A 298 -25.60 -28.49 -29.04
C GLU A 298 -26.80 -29.22 -28.44
N VAL A 299 -27.06 -29.03 -27.15
CA VAL A 299 -28.19 -29.67 -26.46
C VAL A 299 -29.48 -28.92 -26.78
N LYS A 300 -30.41 -29.61 -27.45
CA LYS A 300 -31.74 -29.09 -27.81
C LYS A 300 -32.70 -29.11 -26.61
N HIS A 301 -32.81 -30.28 -25.99
CA HIS A 301 -33.86 -30.62 -25.02
C HIS A 301 -33.33 -31.69 -24.07
N ILE A 302 -33.69 -31.56 -22.79
CA ILE A 302 -33.20 -32.40 -21.69
C ILE A 302 -34.40 -33.04 -21.03
N PHE A 303 -34.60 -34.33 -21.25
CA PHE A 303 -35.60 -35.08 -20.52
C PHE A 303 -35.01 -35.54 -19.18
N CYS A 304 -35.75 -35.43 -18.09
CA CYS A 304 -35.32 -35.89 -16.76
C CYS A 304 -36.29 -36.92 -16.19
N VAL A 305 -35.79 -38.06 -15.70
CA VAL A 305 -36.60 -39.20 -15.26
C VAL A 305 -36.21 -39.66 -13.85
N PRO A 306 -37.12 -39.56 -12.85
CA PRO A 306 -38.42 -38.89 -12.89
C PRO A 306 -38.33 -37.35 -12.82
N GLY A 307 -37.15 -36.81 -12.52
CA GLY A 307 -36.95 -35.38 -12.27
C GLY A 307 -37.67 -34.85 -11.03
N SER A 308 -37.72 -33.52 -10.90
CA SER A 308 -38.42 -32.82 -9.81
C SER A 308 -38.99 -31.49 -10.31
N ILE A 309 -39.99 -30.92 -9.62
CA ILE A 309 -40.62 -29.66 -10.06
C ILE A 309 -39.61 -28.49 -10.06
N GLY A 310 -38.54 -28.57 -9.25
CA GLY A 310 -37.41 -27.65 -9.34
C GLY A 310 -36.60 -27.86 -10.63
N ILE A 311 -36.26 -29.10 -10.96
CA ILE A 311 -35.47 -29.45 -12.17
C ILE A 311 -36.17 -28.98 -13.46
N ALA A 312 -37.50 -29.17 -13.57
CA ALA A 312 -38.29 -28.65 -14.69
C ALA A 312 -38.44 -27.11 -14.74
N GLY A 313 -37.90 -26.38 -13.76
CA GLY A 313 -37.73 -24.92 -13.82
C GLY A 313 -36.49 -24.49 -14.62
N THR A 314 -35.58 -25.41 -14.95
CA THR A 314 -34.38 -25.13 -15.74
C THR A 314 -34.71 -25.04 -17.24
N PRO A 315 -34.12 -24.10 -18.00
CA PRO A 315 -34.31 -24.00 -19.46
C PRO A 315 -34.01 -25.30 -20.20
N LYS A 316 -34.78 -25.60 -21.25
CA LYS A 316 -34.72 -26.84 -22.05
C LYS A 316 -35.07 -28.15 -21.31
N VAL A 317 -35.50 -28.12 -20.04
CA VAL A 317 -35.75 -29.33 -19.25
C VAL A 317 -37.23 -29.72 -19.20
N GLU A 318 -37.51 -31.02 -19.36
CA GLU A 318 -38.84 -31.62 -19.22
C GLU A 318 -38.77 -32.88 -18.33
N ASN A 319 -39.61 -32.98 -17.30
CA ASN A 319 -39.70 -34.20 -16.50
C ASN A 319 -40.60 -35.23 -17.17
N VAL A 320 -40.18 -36.49 -17.24
CA VAL A 320 -40.96 -37.58 -17.85
C VAL A 320 -41.22 -38.70 -16.83
N ALA A 321 -42.49 -39.08 -16.69
CA ALA A 321 -42.93 -40.12 -15.76
C ALA A 321 -42.70 -41.53 -16.35
N LEU A 322 -41.47 -42.03 -16.27
CA LEU A 322 -41.11 -43.40 -16.60
C LEU A 322 -40.57 -44.15 -15.38
N ASP A 323 -40.76 -45.47 -15.37
CA ASP A 323 -40.20 -46.36 -14.36
C ASP A 323 -38.69 -46.57 -14.61
N ILE A 324 -37.85 -45.97 -13.75
CA ILE A 324 -36.39 -46.08 -13.81
C ILE A 324 -35.87 -47.51 -13.68
N SER A 325 -36.66 -48.45 -13.14
CA SER A 325 -36.27 -49.86 -13.01
C SER A 325 -36.56 -50.69 -14.27
N ASN A 326 -37.37 -50.17 -15.19
CA ASN A 326 -37.73 -50.86 -16.43
C ASN A 326 -36.84 -50.41 -17.60
N HIS A 327 -35.60 -50.89 -17.62
CA HIS A 327 -34.59 -50.47 -18.59
C HIS A 327 -35.02 -50.69 -20.05
N LYS A 328 -35.88 -51.68 -20.33
CA LYS A 328 -36.45 -51.88 -21.68
C LYS A 328 -37.35 -50.72 -22.10
N VAL A 329 -38.28 -50.30 -21.23
CA VAL A 329 -39.16 -49.15 -21.50
C VAL A 329 -38.35 -47.87 -21.68
N LEU A 330 -37.31 -47.65 -20.87
CA LEU A 330 -36.39 -46.53 -21.07
C LEU A 330 -35.72 -46.57 -22.45
N CYS A 331 -35.15 -47.72 -22.85
CA CYS A 331 -34.49 -47.87 -24.16
C CYS A 331 -35.43 -47.64 -25.34
N ASP A 332 -36.62 -48.25 -25.33
CA ASP A 332 -37.61 -48.12 -26.42
C ASP A 332 -38.14 -46.68 -26.53
N TRP A 333 -38.38 -46.02 -25.39
CA TRP A 333 -38.80 -44.62 -25.35
C TRP A 333 -37.66 -43.68 -25.81
N SER A 334 -36.42 -43.93 -25.40
CA SER A 334 -35.26 -43.14 -25.81
C SER A 334 -34.98 -43.21 -27.31
N LYS A 335 -35.20 -44.37 -27.94
CA LYS A 335 -35.19 -44.50 -29.42
C LYS A 335 -36.29 -43.65 -30.05
N THR A 336 -37.49 -43.68 -29.48
CA THR A 336 -38.64 -42.90 -29.96
C THR A 336 -38.39 -41.39 -29.89
N GLN A 337 -37.69 -40.91 -28.85
CA GLN A 337 -37.34 -39.50 -28.68
C GLN A 337 -36.01 -39.08 -29.32
N ASN A 338 -35.32 -39.98 -30.03
CA ASN A 338 -33.99 -39.74 -30.60
C ASN A 338 -32.96 -39.23 -29.57
N ILE A 339 -32.90 -39.87 -28.40
CA ILE A 339 -31.91 -39.55 -27.37
C ILE A 339 -30.51 -39.92 -27.85
N SER A 340 -29.62 -38.92 -27.91
CA SER A 340 -28.22 -39.05 -28.30
C SER A 340 -27.34 -39.64 -27.18
N LEU A 341 -27.62 -39.23 -25.94
CA LEU A 341 -26.83 -39.46 -24.75
C LEU A 341 -27.74 -39.57 -23.53
N VAL A 342 -27.49 -40.58 -22.70
CA VAL A 342 -28.09 -40.76 -21.37
C VAL A 342 -27.04 -40.43 -20.31
N ILE A 343 -27.40 -39.67 -19.28
CA ILE A 343 -26.56 -39.38 -18.11
C ILE A 343 -27.23 -39.99 -16.89
N VAL A 344 -26.51 -40.81 -16.13
CA VAL A 344 -27.03 -41.44 -14.92
C VAL A 344 -26.50 -40.69 -13.69
N GLY A 345 -27.39 -40.05 -12.93
CA GLY A 345 -27.03 -39.35 -11.69
C GLY A 345 -26.77 -40.30 -10.51
N PRO A 346 -27.74 -41.14 -10.10
CA PRO A 346 -27.61 -42.03 -8.95
C PRO A 346 -26.98 -43.40 -9.29
N GLU A 347 -26.44 -44.03 -8.26
CA GLU A 347 -25.75 -45.33 -8.26
C GLU A 347 -26.68 -46.54 -8.45
N ALA A 348 -27.90 -46.52 -7.88
CA ALA A 348 -28.79 -47.70 -7.89
C ALA A 348 -29.28 -48.17 -9.29
N PRO A 349 -29.42 -47.31 -10.33
CA PRO A 349 -29.60 -47.76 -11.70
C PRO A 349 -28.32 -48.35 -12.35
N LEU A 350 -27.13 -47.86 -11.97
CA LEU A 350 -25.84 -48.37 -12.46
C LEU A 350 -25.60 -49.79 -11.95
N GLU A 351 -25.85 -50.05 -10.66
CA GLU A 351 -25.86 -51.38 -10.04
C GLU A 351 -26.66 -52.40 -10.86
N LYS A 352 -27.84 -51.98 -11.36
CA LYS A 352 -28.79 -52.82 -12.09
C LYS A 352 -28.51 -52.92 -13.59
N GLY A 353 -27.44 -52.31 -14.08
CA GLY A 353 -27.04 -52.37 -15.48
C GLY A 353 -27.88 -51.51 -16.42
N ILE A 354 -28.25 -50.29 -16.01
CA ILE A 354 -28.91 -49.34 -16.92
C ILE A 354 -28.02 -48.97 -18.12
N ALA A 355 -26.71 -48.81 -17.88
CA ALA A 355 -25.72 -48.52 -18.92
C ALA A 355 -25.52 -49.73 -19.85
N ASP A 356 -25.52 -50.95 -19.32
CA ASP A 356 -25.48 -52.19 -20.09
C ASP A 356 -26.66 -52.29 -21.07
N ALA A 357 -27.86 -51.94 -20.61
CA ALA A 357 -29.07 -51.93 -21.43
C ALA A 357 -29.01 -50.87 -22.55
N PHE A 358 -28.62 -49.62 -22.23
CA PHE A 358 -28.52 -48.56 -23.25
C PHE A 358 -27.42 -48.83 -24.28
N ASN A 359 -26.23 -49.25 -23.85
CA ASN A 359 -25.14 -49.61 -24.75
C ASN A 359 -25.55 -50.78 -25.67
N SER A 360 -26.20 -51.82 -25.12
CA SER A 360 -26.77 -52.93 -25.91
C SER A 360 -27.90 -52.49 -26.86
N ALA A 361 -28.60 -51.41 -26.52
CA ALA A 361 -29.63 -50.82 -27.37
C ALA A 361 -29.07 -49.90 -28.48
N GLY A 362 -27.76 -49.58 -28.45
CA GLY A 362 -27.11 -48.66 -29.40
C GLY A 362 -27.22 -47.18 -29.03
N ILE A 363 -27.46 -46.85 -27.76
CA ILE A 363 -27.55 -45.48 -27.24
C ILE A 363 -26.36 -45.23 -26.29
N LEU A 364 -25.71 -44.08 -26.41
CA LEU A 364 -24.57 -43.74 -25.55
C LEU A 364 -25.03 -43.47 -24.11
N CYS A 365 -24.35 -44.07 -23.13
CA CYS A 365 -24.64 -43.88 -21.72
C CYS A 365 -23.40 -43.39 -20.95
N PHE A 366 -23.47 -42.17 -20.42
CA PHE A 366 -22.53 -41.65 -19.44
C PHE A 366 -22.89 -42.22 -18.07
N GLY A 367 -22.25 -43.34 -17.75
CA GLY A 367 -22.41 -44.09 -16.51
C GLY A 367 -21.77 -45.47 -16.67
N PRO A 368 -21.04 -45.98 -15.66
CA PRO A 368 -20.33 -47.24 -15.78
C PRO A 368 -21.30 -48.42 -15.92
N GLN A 369 -20.85 -49.44 -16.66
CA GLN A 369 -21.52 -50.75 -16.70
C GLN A 369 -21.58 -51.36 -15.30
N SER A 370 -22.59 -52.20 -15.04
CA SER A 370 -22.86 -52.80 -13.72
C SER A 370 -21.64 -53.48 -13.08
N HIS A 371 -20.75 -54.10 -13.86
CA HIS A 371 -19.51 -54.66 -13.33
C HIS A 371 -18.51 -53.58 -12.88
N ALA A 372 -18.31 -52.51 -13.66
CA ALA A 372 -17.43 -51.41 -13.29
C ALA A 372 -17.99 -50.59 -12.10
N ALA A 373 -19.32 -50.50 -11.98
CA ALA A 373 -20.01 -49.88 -10.85
C ALA A 373 -19.78 -50.60 -9.50
N ARG A 374 -19.30 -51.86 -9.51
CA ARG A 374 -18.91 -52.60 -8.29
C ARG A 374 -17.87 -51.89 -7.43
N ILE A 375 -17.08 -50.98 -8.00
CA ILE A 375 -16.11 -50.18 -7.25
C ILE A 375 -16.78 -49.26 -6.19
N GLU A 376 -18.08 -49.00 -6.31
CA GLU A 376 -18.93 -48.41 -5.26
C GLU A 376 -19.84 -49.44 -4.59
N THR A 377 -20.56 -50.25 -5.39
CA THR A 377 -21.69 -51.06 -4.90
C THR A 377 -21.26 -52.29 -4.08
N ASP A 378 -19.99 -52.71 -4.22
CA ASP A 378 -19.38 -53.85 -3.58
C ASP A 378 -18.07 -53.42 -2.88
N LYS A 379 -18.17 -53.03 -1.61
CA LYS A 379 -17.02 -52.50 -0.84
C LYS A 379 -15.91 -53.52 -0.62
N GLU A 380 -16.25 -54.81 -0.64
CA GLU A 380 -15.29 -55.90 -0.53
C GLU A 380 -14.45 -55.98 -1.81
N PHE A 381 -15.11 -56.02 -2.98
CA PHE A 381 -14.44 -55.89 -4.28
C PHE A 381 -13.62 -54.60 -4.39
N ALA A 382 -14.15 -53.45 -3.99
CA ALA A 382 -13.45 -52.17 -4.09
C ALA A 382 -12.13 -52.17 -3.28
N LYS A 383 -12.13 -52.79 -2.10
CA LYS A 383 -10.95 -52.90 -1.22
C LYS A 383 -9.94 -53.93 -1.72
N GLU A 384 -10.40 -55.10 -2.18
CA GLU A 384 -9.53 -56.08 -2.85
C GLU A 384 -8.93 -55.53 -4.14
N PHE A 385 -9.71 -54.79 -4.93
CA PHE A 385 -9.27 -54.11 -6.14
C PHE A 385 -8.15 -53.10 -5.85
N MET A 386 -8.32 -52.23 -4.85
CA MET A 386 -7.29 -51.26 -4.47
C MET A 386 -5.97 -51.92 -4.06
N VAL A 387 -6.02 -53.02 -3.29
CA VAL A 387 -4.82 -53.78 -2.93
C VAL A 387 -4.19 -54.47 -4.14
N ARG A 388 -5.00 -55.09 -5.02
CA ARG A 388 -4.50 -55.77 -6.24
C ARG A 388 -3.78 -54.83 -7.22
N HIS A 389 -4.18 -53.56 -7.31
CA HIS A 389 -3.58 -52.56 -8.22
C HIS A 389 -2.65 -51.55 -7.52
N ALA A 390 -2.28 -51.78 -6.26
CA ALA A 390 -1.40 -50.90 -5.46
C ALA A 390 -1.88 -49.43 -5.43
N ILE A 391 -3.16 -49.27 -5.11
CA ILE A 391 -3.84 -48.00 -4.82
C ILE A 391 -3.88 -47.81 -3.29
N PRO A 392 -3.32 -46.73 -2.72
CA PRO A 392 -3.28 -46.52 -1.28
C PRO A 392 -4.68 -46.42 -0.64
N THR A 393 -4.95 -47.26 0.35
CA THR A 393 -6.22 -47.29 1.11
C THR A 393 -5.97 -47.76 2.56
N ALA A 394 -6.97 -47.67 3.42
CA ALA A 394 -6.95 -48.21 4.78
C ALA A 394 -6.72 -49.74 4.77
N ARG A 395 -5.86 -50.25 5.68
CA ARG A 395 -5.72 -51.70 5.88
C ARG A 395 -7.07 -52.31 6.28
N PHE A 396 -7.42 -53.47 5.73
CA PHE A 396 -8.75 -54.06 5.90
C PHE A 396 -8.75 -55.58 5.97
N ARG A 397 -9.86 -56.16 6.45
CA ARG A 397 -10.22 -57.56 6.23
C ARG A 397 -11.74 -57.77 6.30
N SER A 398 -12.27 -58.68 5.49
CA SER A 398 -13.68 -59.06 5.47
C SER A 398 -14.00 -60.25 6.39
N PHE A 399 -15.24 -60.29 6.89
CA PHE A 399 -15.74 -61.35 7.78
C PHE A 399 -17.24 -61.65 7.59
N GLN A 400 -17.58 -62.93 7.65
CA GLN A 400 -18.97 -63.42 7.80
C GLN A 400 -19.23 -64.00 9.21
N ASN A 401 -18.19 -64.16 10.03
CA ASN A 401 -18.24 -64.71 11.39
C ASN A 401 -17.88 -63.62 12.41
N ALA A 402 -18.78 -63.37 13.37
CA ALA A 402 -18.63 -62.33 14.38
C ALA A 402 -17.43 -62.57 15.31
N GLU A 403 -17.14 -63.81 15.69
CA GLU A 403 -16.02 -64.12 16.60
C GLU A 403 -14.67 -64.00 15.90
N GLU A 404 -14.60 -64.30 14.59
CA GLU A 404 -13.39 -64.04 13.79
C GLU A 404 -13.14 -62.54 13.60
N ALA A 405 -14.20 -61.75 13.35
CA ALA A 405 -14.11 -60.30 13.26
C ALA A 405 -13.65 -59.66 14.59
N LYS A 406 -14.27 -60.04 15.72
CA LYS A 406 -13.84 -59.60 17.07
C LYS A 406 -12.41 -60.00 17.37
N LYS A 407 -12.01 -61.23 17.00
CA LYS A 407 -10.62 -61.70 17.16
C LYS A 407 -9.64 -60.89 16.31
N PHE A 408 -10.00 -60.49 15.09
CA PHE A 408 -9.19 -59.60 14.27
C PHE A 408 -9.04 -58.21 14.91
N ILE A 409 -10.16 -57.57 15.30
CA ILE A 409 -10.16 -56.26 15.97
C ILE A 409 -9.24 -56.28 17.22
N LYS A 410 -9.31 -57.34 18.01
CA LYS A 410 -8.53 -57.50 19.26
C LYS A 410 -7.05 -57.87 19.07
N ASN A 411 -6.60 -58.22 17.87
CA ASN A 411 -5.22 -58.68 17.60
C ASN A 411 -4.54 -57.97 16.42
N ALA A 412 -5.14 -56.92 15.86
CA ALA A 412 -4.53 -56.11 14.81
C ALA A 412 -3.38 -55.26 15.36
N ASP A 413 -2.34 -55.05 14.56
CA ASP A 413 -1.22 -54.12 14.83
C ASP A 413 -1.60 -52.64 14.62
N PHE A 414 -2.89 -52.36 14.39
CA PHE A 414 -3.42 -51.04 14.08
C PHE A 414 -4.83 -50.84 14.65
N LYS A 415 -5.32 -49.59 14.61
CA LYS A 415 -6.67 -49.21 15.06
C LYS A 415 -7.75 -49.77 14.11
N ALA A 416 -8.06 -51.05 14.21
CA ALA A 416 -9.09 -51.75 13.43
C ALA A 416 -10.53 -51.38 13.93
N LEU A 417 -10.87 -50.09 13.92
CA LEU A 417 -12.02 -49.52 14.60
C LEU A 417 -13.15 -49.08 13.66
N VAL A 418 -12.98 -49.18 12.34
CA VAL A 418 -14.02 -48.83 11.36
C VAL A 418 -14.69 -50.10 10.87
N VAL A 419 -15.98 -50.27 11.16
CA VAL A 419 -16.77 -51.46 10.79
C VAL A 419 -17.83 -51.06 9.77
N LYS A 420 -17.79 -51.68 8.58
CA LYS A 420 -18.68 -51.39 7.45
C LYS A 420 -19.44 -52.64 7.00
N ALA A 421 -20.74 -52.51 6.74
CA ALA A 421 -21.48 -53.53 5.99
C ALA A 421 -21.07 -53.50 4.50
N THR A 422 -20.91 -54.66 3.83
CA THR A 422 -20.46 -54.69 2.43
C THR A 422 -21.49 -54.08 1.47
N GLY A 423 -22.78 -54.42 1.64
CA GLY A 423 -23.86 -53.98 0.73
C GLY A 423 -24.27 -52.50 0.86
N ILE A 424 -25.16 -52.06 -0.04
CA ILE A 424 -25.67 -50.68 -0.08
C ILE A 424 -26.61 -50.43 1.10
N ALA A 425 -26.11 -49.76 2.13
CA ALA A 425 -26.84 -49.42 3.37
C ALA A 425 -27.12 -47.91 3.50
N ALA A 426 -27.20 -47.18 2.38
CA ALA A 426 -27.51 -45.75 2.30
C ALA A 426 -26.73 -44.87 3.32
N GLY A 427 -25.41 -45.07 3.40
CA GLY A 427 -24.50 -44.39 4.34
C GLY A 427 -24.62 -44.83 5.82
N LYS A 428 -25.73 -45.46 6.23
CA LYS A 428 -26.01 -45.85 7.63
C LYS A 428 -25.33 -47.15 8.06
N GLY A 429 -24.67 -47.86 7.15
CA GLY A 429 -23.94 -49.11 7.39
C GLY A 429 -22.45 -48.96 7.69
N VAL A 430 -22.00 -47.77 8.10
CA VAL A 430 -20.60 -47.49 8.51
C VAL A 430 -20.61 -47.04 9.97
N ILE A 431 -19.82 -47.70 10.82
CA ILE A 431 -19.62 -47.32 12.21
C ILE A 431 -18.13 -47.07 12.43
N VAL A 432 -17.80 -45.86 12.88
CA VAL A 432 -16.45 -45.48 13.35
C VAL A 432 -16.47 -45.56 14.87
N ALA A 433 -15.87 -46.61 15.42
CA ALA A 433 -15.81 -46.82 16.86
C ALA A 433 -14.67 -46.01 17.50
N LYS A 434 -14.86 -45.60 18.75
CA LYS A 434 -13.84 -44.94 19.58
C LYS A 434 -12.81 -45.92 20.13
N ASP A 435 -13.25 -47.15 20.36
CA ASP A 435 -12.47 -48.21 21.01
C ASP A 435 -12.86 -49.61 20.51
N VAL A 436 -12.11 -50.61 20.98
CA VAL A 436 -12.23 -52.03 20.60
C VAL A 436 -13.59 -52.62 20.99
N ASP A 437 -14.22 -52.17 22.06
CA ASP A 437 -15.48 -52.75 22.53
C ASP A 437 -16.69 -52.14 21.81
N GLU A 438 -16.67 -50.84 21.48
CA GLU A 438 -17.62 -50.22 20.55
C GLU A 438 -17.49 -50.83 19.14
N ALA A 439 -16.28 -51.18 18.69
CA ALA A 439 -16.06 -51.91 17.44
C ALA A 439 -16.62 -53.34 17.50
N CYS A 440 -16.42 -54.07 18.61
CA CYS A 440 -17.02 -55.40 18.79
C CYS A 440 -18.55 -55.35 18.87
N ALA A 441 -19.13 -54.31 19.48
CA ALA A 441 -20.58 -54.08 19.51
C ALA A 441 -21.14 -53.76 18.12
N ALA A 442 -20.39 -53.04 17.27
CA ALA A 442 -20.74 -52.82 15.86
C ALA A 442 -20.77 -54.14 15.07
N VAL A 443 -19.80 -55.03 15.28
CA VAL A 443 -19.79 -56.39 14.69
C VAL A 443 -21.05 -57.17 15.09
N ASP A 444 -21.40 -57.20 16.37
CA ASP A 444 -22.62 -57.89 16.85
C ASP A 444 -23.91 -57.28 16.28
N MET A 445 -23.98 -55.95 16.17
CA MET A 445 -25.11 -55.25 15.56
C MET A 445 -25.33 -55.64 14.08
N MET A 446 -24.24 -55.86 13.33
CA MET A 446 -24.29 -56.22 11.92
C MET A 446 -24.50 -57.72 11.70
N LEU A 447 -23.61 -58.58 12.21
CA LEU A 447 -23.61 -60.03 11.89
C LEU A 447 -24.60 -60.84 12.75
N VAL A 448 -24.73 -60.53 14.04
CA VAL A 448 -25.54 -61.33 14.99
C VAL A 448 -26.99 -60.82 15.04
N GLN A 449 -27.17 -59.51 15.26
CA GLN A 449 -28.49 -58.87 15.33
C GLN A 449 -29.11 -58.62 13.95
N LYS A 450 -28.31 -58.71 12.86
CA LYS A 450 -28.74 -58.57 11.46
C LYS A 450 -29.54 -57.30 11.18
N LYS A 451 -29.18 -56.19 11.84
CA LYS A 451 -29.89 -54.90 11.79
C LYS A 451 -30.01 -54.30 10.38
N PHE A 452 -29.11 -54.68 9.47
CA PHE A 452 -29.08 -54.26 8.06
C PHE A 452 -29.57 -55.35 7.08
N GLY A 453 -30.16 -56.44 7.58
CA GLY A 453 -30.64 -57.56 6.78
C GLY A 453 -29.53 -58.19 5.93
N ASP A 454 -29.85 -58.51 4.68
CA ASP A 454 -28.93 -59.17 3.74
C ASP A 454 -27.67 -58.35 3.41
N ALA A 455 -27.74 -57.02 3.46
CA ALA A 455 -26.58 -56.14 3.23
C ALA A 455 -25.50 -56.27 4.32
N GLY A 456 -25.84 -56.85 5.48
CA GLY A 456 -24.92 -57.13 6.58
C GLY A 456 -24.41 -58.57 6.66
N LYS A 457 -24.57 -59.40 5.61
CA LYS A 457 -24.08 -60.80 5.57
C LYS A 457 -22.56 -60.91 5.64
N THR A 458 -21.84 -59.97 5.03
CA THR A 458 -20.40 -59.77 5.20
C THR A 458 -20.18 -58.36 5.76
N ILE A 459 -19.17 -58.21 6.61
CA ILE A 459 -18.66 -56.91 7.04
C ILE A 459 -17.19 -56.75 6.66
N VAL A 460 -16.77 -55.52 6.42
CA VAL A 460 -15.36 -55.11 6.29
C VAL A 460 -14.97 -54.42 7.58
N VAL A 461 -13.85 -54.85 8.18
CA VAL A 461 -13.19 -54.14 9.28
C VAL A 461 -11.97 -53.43 8.71
N GLU A 462 -11.87 -52.12 8.94
CA GLU A 462 -10.83 -51.23 8.40
C GLU A 462 -10.05 -50.50 9.50
N GLU A 463 -8.84 -50.10 9.14
CA GLU A 463 -8.01 -49.15 9.85
C GLU A 463 -8.67 -47.77 9.95
N LEU A 464 -8.74 -47.22 11.16
CA LEU A 464 -9.11 -45.84 11.42
C LEU A 464 -8.00 -44.90 10.90
N LEU A 465 -8.25 -44.29 9.75
CA LEU A 465 -7.40 -43.23 9.21
C LEU A 465 -7.72 -41.89 9.88
N GLU A 466 -6.68 -41.14 10.22
CA GLU A 466 -6.77 -39.80 10.82
C GLU A 466 -6.25 -38.76 9.82
N GLY A 467 -7.02 -37.68 9.60
CA GLY A 467 -6.74 -36.65 8.61
C GLY A 467 -7.93 -35.72 8.38
N GLU A 468 -7.91 -34.97 7.28
CA GLU A 468 -9.08 -34.29 6.73
C GLU A 468 -9.59 -35.03 5.48
N GLU A 469 -10.91 -35.13 5.32
CA GLU A 469 -11.55 -35.71 4.13
C GLU A 469 -11.58 -34.70 2.98
N VAL A 470 -11.43 -35.21 1.75
CA VAL A 470 -11.49 -34.44 0.50
C VAL A 470 -11.96 -35.33 -0.66
N SER A 471 -12.80 -34.78 -1.53
CA SER A 471 -13.38 -35.46 -2.69
C SER A 471 -12.65 -35.04 -3.97
N VAL A 472 -12.13 -36.00 -4.72
CA VAL A 472 -11.53 -35.77 -6.06
C VAL A 472 -12.29 -36.57 -7.10
N LEU A 473 -12.85 -35.87 -8.08
CA LEU A 473 -13.66 -36.45 -9.16
C LEU A 473 -12.88 -36.42 -10.47
N ALA A 474 -13.21 -37.32 -11.40
CA ALA A 474 -12.64 -37.35 -12.73
C ALA A 474 -13.64 -37.85 -13.77
N PHE A 475 -13.61 -37.27 -14.96
CA PHE A 475 -14.19 -37.89 -16.15
C PHE A 475 -13.30 -39.05 -16.63
N SER A 476 -13.90 -40.11 -17.16
CA SER A 476 -13.18 -41.24 -17.78
C SER A 476 -13.92 -41.79 -19.00
N ASP A 477 -13.15 -42.17 -20.03
CA ASP A 477 -13.62 -42.85 -21.25
C ASP A 477 -13.31 -44.36 -21.26
N GLY A 478 -12.81 -44.90 -20.14
CA GLY A 478 -12.40 -46.29 -19.99
C GLY A 478 -10.89 -46.53 -20.15
N GLU A 479 -10.15 -45.56 -20.70
CA GLU A 479 -8.68 -45.58 -20.81
C GLU A 479 -8.05 -44.29 -20.26
N ASN A 480 -8.55 -43.14 -20.71
CA ASN A 480 -8.08 -41.82 -20.33
C ASN A 480 -8.89 -41.28 -19.14
N THR A 481 -8.26 -40.40 -18.36
CA THR A 481 -8.94 -39.65 -17.29
C THR A 481 -8.72 -38.15 -17.43
N ARG A 482 -9.64 -37.36 -16.86
CA ARG A 482 -9.53 -35.91 -16.67
C ARG A 482 -10.06 -35.53 -15.29
N VAL A 483 -9.13 -35.26 -14.38
CA VAL A 483 -9.40 -34.90 -12.98
C VAL A 483 -9.99 -33.49 -12.87
N MET A 484 -10.96 -33.34 -11.98
CA MET A 484 -11.64 -32.07 -11.67
C MET A 484 -10.94 -31.33 -10.52
N LEU A 485 -11.34 -30.08 -10.28
CA LEU A 485 -10.93 -29.37 -9.07
C LEU A 485 -11.27 -30.20 -7.82
N PRO A 486 -10.40 -30.24 -6.79
CA PRO A 486 -10.71 -30.92 -5.54
C PRO A 486 -11.84 -30.19 -4.80
N ALA A 487 -12.77 -30.92 -4.20
CA ALA A 487 -13.83 -30.39 -3.37
C ALA A 487 -13.74 -30.95 -1.94
N GLN A 488 -14.24 -30.23 -0.95
CA GLN A 488 -14.41 -30.78 0.41
C GLN A 488 -15.88 -30.65 0.80
N ASP A 489 -16.48 -31.76 1.22
CA ASP A 489 -17.85 -31.83 1.72
C ASP A 489 -17.90 -31.81 3.25
N HIS A 490 -19.10 -31.66 3.80
CA HIS A 490 -19.35 -31.66 5.24
C HIS A 490 -20.45 -32.68 5.58
N LYS A 491 -20.04 -33.90 5.95
CA LYS A 491 -20.96 -35.04 6.14
C LYS A 491 -21.85 -34.92 7.38
N GLN A 492 -21.37 -34.32 8.45
CA GLN A 492 -22.09 -34.28 9.73
C GLN A 492 -23.18 -33.20 9.76
N VAL A 493 -24.31 -33.54 10.38
CA VAL A 493 -25.55 -32.74 10.37
C VAL A 493 -25.42 -31.35 11.03
N PHE A 494 -24.60 -31.21 12.06
CA PHE A 494 -24.44 -29.97 12.84
C PHE A 494 -23.05 -29.34 12.72
N GLU A 495 -22.99 -28.06 13.05
CA GLU A 495 -21.79 -27.22 13.03
C GLU A 495 -20.67 -27.77 13.93
N ASN A 496 -19.41 -27.50 13.55
CA ASN A 496 -18.19 -28.11 14.10
C ASN A 496 -18.12 -29.63 13.85
N ASP A 497 -18.71 -30.09 12.74
CA ASP A 497 -18.79 -31.49 12.29
C ASP A 497 -19.36 -32.44 13.37
N LYS A 498 -20.54 -32.10 13.92
CA LYS A 498 -21.19 -32.82 15.02
C LYS A 498 -22.49 -33.53 14.60
N GLY A 499 -22.85 -34.55 15.37
CA GLY A 499 -24.06 -35.36 15.16
C GLY A 499 -23.84 -36.49 14.15
N ALA A 500 -24.94 -37.05 13.63
CA ALA A 500 -24.89 -38.16 12.69
C ALA A 500 -24.35 -37.73 11.31
N ASN A 501 -23.70 -38.67 10.62
CA ASN A 501 -23.38 -38.53 9.20
C ASN A 501 -24.68 -38.46 8.37
N THR A 502 -24.64 -37.60 7.36
CA THR A 502 -25.71 -37.35 6.38
C THR A 502 -25.21 -37.73 4.98
N GLY A 503 -25.95 -37.37 3.93
CA GLY A 503 -25.39 -37.40 2.56
C GLY A 503 -24.41 -36.25 2.26
N GLY A 504 -24.26 -35.28 3.18
CA GLY A 504 -23.54 -34.02 3.01
C GLY A 504 -24.46 -32.81 3.23
N MET A 505 -24.07 -31.92 4.15
CA MET A 505 -24.77 -30.67 4.52
C MET A 505 -24.22 -29.42 3.80
N GLY A 506 -23.19 -29.59 2.98
CA GLY A 506 -22.59 -28.54 2.17
C GLY A 506 -21.25 -29.00 1.61
N ALA A 507 -20.72 -28.23 0.66
CA ALA A 507 -19.41 -28.45 0.07
C ALA A 507 -18.79 -27.12 -0.38
N PHE A 508 -17.51 -27.14 -0.74
CA PHE A 508 -16.85 -26.05 -1.43
C PHE A 508 -15.75 -26.53 -2.38
N ALA A 509 -15.47 -25.73 -3.41
CA ALA A 509 -14.42 -25.96 -4.40
C ALA A 509 -13.81 -24.63 -4.92
N PRO A 510 -12.53 -24.61 -5.31
CA PRO A 510 -11.54 -25.67 -5.08
C PRO A 510 -11.13 -25.75 -3.60
N CYS A 511 -10.79 -26.95 -3.13
CA CYS A 511 -10.31 -27.19 -1.77
C CYS A 511 -8.79 -26.92 -1.66
N PRO A 512 -8.34 -25.93 -0.86
CA PRO A 512 -6.92 -25.57 -0.73
C PRO A 512 -6.12 -26.51 0.18
N LEU A 513 -6.63 -27.72 0.46
CA LEU A 513 -5.92 -28.79 1.18
C LEU A 513 -5.01 -29.60 0.24
N ILE A 514 -5.36 -29.67 -1.05
CA ILE A 514 -4.60 -30.33 -2.10
C ILE A 514 -3.86 -29.26 -2.92
N SER A 515 -2.54 -29.36 -3.02
CA SER A 515 -1.72 -28.58 -3.96
C SER A 515 -1.76 -29.21 -5.36
N ASP A 516 -1.42 -28.46 -6.41
CA ASP A 516 -1.42 -28.96 -7.79
C ASP A 516 -0.52 -30.20 -7.96
N SER A 517 0.65 -30.20 -7.30
CA SER A 517 1.56 -31.36 -7.24
C SER A 517 0.96 -32.61 -6.59
N MET A 518 0.06 -32.41 -5.63
CA MET A 518 -0.67 -33.49 -4.95
C MET A 518 -1.88 -33.93 -5.78
N LEU A 519 -2.56 -33.01 -6.48
CA LEU A 519 -3.64 -33.33 -7.40
C LEU A 519 -3.14 -34.19 -8.57
N GLU A 520 -1.96 -33.87 -9.12
CA GLU A 520 -1.29 -34.66 -10.15
C GLU A 520 -0.85 -36.04 -9.61
N TRP A 521 -0.35 -36.10 -8.37
CA TRP A 521 -0.06 -37.40 -7.73
C TRP A 521 -1.33 -38.24 -7.57
N ILE A 522 -2.47 -37.65 -7.18
CA ILE A 522 -3.78 -38.32 -7.05
C ILE A 522 -4.29 -38.76 -8.43
N SER A 523 -4.16 -37.90 -9.44
CA SER A 523 -4.46 -38.21 -10.85
C SER A 523 -3.77 -39.49 -11.28
N THR A 524 -2.45 -39.56 -11.12
CA THR A 524 -1.65 -40.74 -11.48
C THR A 524 -1.89 -41.95 -10.58
N ASN A 525 -1.89 -41.79 -9.24
CA ASN A 525 -1.79 -42.92 -8.29
C ASN A 525 -3.12 -43.40 -7.69
N VAL A 526 -4.21 -42.68 -7.91
CA VAL A 526 -5.55 -43.06 -7.44
C VAL A 526 -6.48 -43.20 -8.64
N ILE A 527 -6.67 -42.13 -9.41
CA ILE A 527 -7.69 -42.06 -10.47
C ILE A 527 -7.30 -42.92 -11.69
N GLN A 528 -6.16 -42.63 -12.31
CA GLN A 528 -5.71 -43.33 -13.52
C GLN A 528 -5.42 -44.81 -13.23
N LYS A 529 -4.78 -45.14 -12.09
CA LYS A 529 -4.60 -46.54 -11.66
C LYS A 529 -5.92 -47.32 -11.53
N ALA A 530 -7.01 -46.69 -11.06
CA ALA A 530 -8.30 -47.36 -10.94
C ALA A 530 -8.93 -47.64 -12.32
N VAL A 531 -8.87 -46.67 -13.24
CA VAL A 531 -9.36 -46.87 -14.61
C VAL A 531 -8.53 -47.92 -15.35
N ASP A 532 -7.20 -47.89 -15.23
CA ASP A 532 -6.32 -48.91 -15.81
C ASP A 532 -6.49 -50.29 -15.17
N GLY A 533 -6.76 -50.37 -13.86
CA GLY A 533 -7.03 -51.63 -13.18
C GLY A 533 -8.33 -52.27 -13.67
N LEU A 534 -9.41 -51.50 -13.72
CA LEU A 534 -10.72 -51.96 -14.24
C LEU A 534 -10.63 -52.33 -15.73
N ARG A 535 -9.89 -51.56 -16.54
CA ARG A 535 -9.60 -51.90 -17.93
C ARG A 535 -8.83 -53.23 -18.07
N LYS A 536 -7.82 -53.48 -17.24
CA LYS A 536 -7.08 -54.77 -17.22
C LYS A 536 -7.95 -55.96 -16.80
N GLU A 537 -8.96 -55.73 -15.97
CA GLU A 537 -9.98 -56.73 -15.60
C GLU A 537 -11.12 -56.82 -16.63
N ASN A 538 -10.96 -56.23 -17.82
CA ASN A 538 -11.92 -56.23 -18.94
C ASN A 538 -13.28 -55.60 -18.57
N THR A 539 -13.27 -54.63 -17.66
CA THR A 539 -14.46 -53.94 -17.14
C THR A 539 -14.28 -52.41 -17.18
N PRO A 540 -14.04 -51.81 -18.36
CA PRO A 540 -13.65 -50.40 -18.50
C PRO A 540 -14.64 -49.43 -17.87
N PHE A 541 -14.13 -48.44 -17.13
CA PHE A 541 -14.94 -47.44 -16.43
C PHE A 541 -15.19 -46.22 -17.31
N VAL A 542 -16.42 -46.09 -17.83
CA VAL A 542 -16.89 -44.92 -18.57
C VAL A 542 -17.83 -44.10 -17.67
N GLY A 543 -17.57 -42.80 -17.48
CA GLY A 543 -18.44 -41.94 -16.66
C GLY A 543 -17.67 -40.97 -15.77
N CYS A 544 -18.18 -40.76 -14.55
CA CYS A 544 -17.57 -39.93 -13.52
C CYS A 544 -17.06 -40.82 -12.38
N LEU A 545 -15.74 -40.95 -12.24
CA LEU A 545 -15.12 -41.65 -11.12
C LEU A 545 -14.86 -40.65 -9.99
N PHE A 546 -15.36 -40.96 -8.80
CA PHE A 546 -15.18 -40.18 -7.58
C PHE A 546 -14.29 -40.96 -6.63
N ALA A 547 -13.25 -40.32 -6.08
CA ALA A 547 -12.45 -40.86 -4.98
C ALA A 547 -12.66 -40.01 -3.72
N GLY A 548 -13.18 -40.62 -2.66
CA GLY A 548 -13.18 -40.05 -1.32
C GLY A 548 -11.83 -40.34 -0.66
N LEU A 549 -11.07 -39.29 -0.34
CA LEU A 549 -9.70 -39.39 0.19
C LEU A 549 -9.63 -38.91 1.64
N MET A 550 -8.83 -39.60 2.44
CA MET A 550 -8.34 -39.08 3.72
C MET A 550 -6.91 -38.56 3.53
N MET A 551 -6.68 -37.30 3.90
CA MET A 551 -5.35 -36.68 3.90
C MET A 551 -4.61 -37.04 5.19
N THR A 552 -3.92 -38.20 5.16
CA THR A 552 -3.16 -38.72 6.29
C THR A 552 -1.71 -38.19 6.31
N LYS A 553 -1.01 -38.40 7.42
CA LYS A 553 0.43 -38.08 7.55
C LYS A 553 1.32 -38.82 6.54
N ASP A 554 0.86 -39.97 6.03
CA ASP A 554 1.56 -40.77 5.01
C ASP A 554 1.17 -40.37 3.58
N GLY A 555 0.39 -39.30 3.40
CA GLY A 555 -0.19 -38.86 2.14
C GLY A 555 -1.67 -39.25 1.94
N PRO A 556 -2.23 -39.06 0.74
CA PRO A 556 -3.62 -39.37 0.43
C PRO A 556 -3.88 -40.89 0.44
N LYS A 557 -4.93 -41.32 1.14
CA LYS A 557 -5.42 -42.71 1.11
C LYS A 557 -6.91 -42.73 0.78
N VAL A 558 -7.32 -43.63 -0.12
CA VAL A 558 -8.73 -43.79 -0.53
C VAL A 558 -9.54 -44.42 0.60
N LEU A 559 -10.63 -43.76 0.99
CA LEU A 559 -11.65 -44.29 1.90
C LEU A 559 -12.62 -45.20 1.15
N GLU A 560 -13.12 -44.70 0.02
CA GLU A 560 -14.12 -45.30 -0.86
C GLU A 560 -14.07 -44.65 -2.25
N TYR A 561 -14.53 -45.38 -3.27
CA TYR A 561 -14.85 -44.82 -4.58
C TYR A 561 -16.37 -44.71 -4.72
N ASN A 562 -16.82 -43.71 -5.48
CA ASN A 562 -18.18 -43.65 -6.00
C ASN A 562 -18.15 -43.68 -7.54
N CYS A 563 -19.15 -44.30 -8.17
CA CYS A 563 -19.19 -44.60 -9.60
C CYS A 563 -19.95 -43.52 -10.42
N ARG A 564 -20.23 -42.37 -9.79
CA ARG A 564 -21.08 -41.27 -10.25
C ARG A 564 -20.69 -39.96 -9.55
N PHE A 565 -21.28 -38.87 -10.01
CA PHE A 565 -21.13 -37.54 -9.42
C PHE A 565 -21.53 -37.46 -7.92
N GLY A 566 -20.90 -36.56 -7.17
CA GLY A 566 -21.20 -36.28 -5.75
C GLY A 566 -22.45 -35.41 -5.56
N ASP A 567 -22.98 -35.37 -4.35
CA ASP A 567 -24.11 -34.51 -3.93
C ASP A 567 -23.90 -34.28 -2.44
N PRO A 568 -23.33 -33.12 -2.02
CA PRO A 568 -23.43 -31.82 -2.67
C PRO A 568 -22.21 -31.32 -3.50
N GLU A 569 -21.22 -32.14 -3.85
CA GLU A 569 -19.99 -31.63 -4.50
C GLU A 569 -20.20 -31.19 -5.97
N THR A 570 -21.16 -31.79 -6.69
CA THR A 570 -21.43 -31.45 -8.11
C THR A 570 -21.94 -30.02 -8.24
N GLU A 571 -22.72 -29.59 -7.25
CA GLU A 571 -23.35 -28.29 -7.14
C GLU A 571 -22.34 -27.16 -6.94
N VAL A 572 -21.14 -27.44 -6.39
CA VAL A 572 -20.03 -26.46 -6.32
C VAL A 572 -19.01 -26.60 -7.45
N LEU A 573 -18.91 -27.77 -8.10
CA LEU A 573 -17.99 -27.99 -9.21
C LEU A 573 -18.54 -27.51 -10.56
N LEU A 574 -19.78 -27.86 -10.93
CA LEU A 574 -20.34 -27.51 -12.25
C LEU A 574 -20.52 -26.00 -12.52
N PRO A 575 -20.73 -25.12 -11.51
CA PRO A 575 -20.70 -23.67 -11.70
C PRO A 575 -19.31 -23.08 -11.97
N LEU A 576 -18.22 -23.82 -11.70
CA LEU A 576 -16.84 -23.43 -11.97
C LEU A 576 -16.30 -23.99 -13.29
N LEU A 577 -16.90 -25.05 -13.84
CA LEU A 577 -16.47 -25.66 -15.10
C LEU A 577 -16.77 -24.74 -16.31
N LYS A 578 -15.76 -24.36 -17.10
CA LYS A 578 -15.96 -23.67 -18.39
C LYS A 578 -16.18 -24.65 -19.53
N THR A 579 -15.43 -25.75 -19.58
CA THR A 579 -15.52 -26.75 -20.67
C THR A 579 -16.96 -27.27 -20.80
N ASN A 580 -17.42 -27.44 -22.05
CA ASN A 580 -18.78 -27.87 -22.34
C ASN A 580 -19.04 -29.29 -21.81
N LEU A 581 -19.86 -29.40 -20.76
CA LEU A 581 -20.18 -30.65 -20.07
C LEU A 581 -20.76 -31.71 -21.01
N TYR A 582 -21.60 -31.32 -21.97
CA TYR A 582 -22.19 -32.25 -22.95
C TYR A 582 -21.10 -32.89 -23.80
N ILE A 583 -20.18 -32.08 -24.35
CA ILE A 583 -19.07 -32.55 -25.18
C ILE A 583 -18.10 -33.43 -24.36
N THR A 584 -17.81 -33.07 -23.11
CA THR A 584 -16.98 -33.91 -22.21
C THR A 584 -17.62 -35.28 -21.95
N MET A 585 -18.90 -35.32 -21.61
CA MET A 585 -19.64 -36.58 -21.40
C MET A 585 -19.75 -37.42 -22.69
N LEU A 586 -19.96 -36.76 -23.83
CA LEU A 586 -20.01 -37.40 -25.15
C LEU A 586 -18.65 -37.98 -25.56
N ALA A 587 -17.54 -37.30 -25.24
CA ALA A 587 -16.18 -37.79 -25.46
C ALA A 587 -15.85 -38.99 -24.57
N CYS A 588 -16.35 -39.02 -23.33
CA CYS A 588 -16.26 -40.20 -22.45
C CYS A 588 -16.93 -41.42 -23.10
N CYS A 589 -18.14 -41.25 -23.64
CA CYS A 589 -18.89 -42.34 -24.26
C CYS A 589 -18.34 -42.77 -25.64
N LYS A 590 -17.35 -42.05 -26.19
CA LYS A 590 -16.77 -42.29 -27.52
C LYS A 590 -15.31 -42.75 -27.48
N GLY A 591 -14.66 -42.80 -26.32
CA GLY A 591 -13.23 -43.12 -26.23
C GLY A 591 -12.32 -41.99 -26.74
N THR A 592 -12.74 -40.72 -26.58
CA THR A 592 -12.01 -39.55 -27.10
C THR A 592 -11.80 -38.46 -26.04
N LEU A 593 -11.75 -38.82 -24.75
CA LEU A 593 -11.55 -37.86 -23.67
C LEU A 593 -10.12 -37.28 -23.67
N ASN A 594 -9.16 -38.00 -24.27
CA ASN A 594 -7.80 -37.50 -24.53
C ASN A 594 -7.74 -36.21 -25.37
N LEU A 595 -8.79 -35.86 -26.10
CA LEU A 595 -8.90 -34.62 -26.90
C LEU A 595 -9.52 -33.44 -26.14
N ILE A 596 -9.94 -33.64 -24.89
CA ILE A 596 -10.63 -32.64 -24.07
C ILE A 596 -9.74 -32.26 -22.88
N ASP A 597 -9.45 -30.98 -22.73
CA ASP A 597 -8.84 -30.44 -21.51
C ASP A 597 -9.88 -29.64 -20.72
N LEU A 598 -9.78 -29.65 -19.38
CA LEU A 598 -10.77 -29.06 -18.50
C LEU A 598 -10.37 -27.64 -18.10
N GLU A 599 -11.07 -26.67 -18.66
CA GLU A 599 -10.98 -25.26 -18.27
C GLU A 599 -11.95 -24.95 -17.13
N TRP A 600 -11.51 -24.12 -16.19
CA TRP A 600 -12.27 -23.71 -15.01
C TRP A 600 -12.30 -22.17 -14.90
N GLU A 601 -13.24 -21.63 -14.11
CA GLU A 601 -13.30 -20.21 -13.80
C GLU A 601 -12.10 -19.76 -12.95
N ASP A 602 -11.40 -18.74 -13.45
CA ASP A 602 -10.11 -18.31 -12.91
C ASP A 602 -10.28 -17.51 -11.61
N GLN A 603 -9.38 -17.74 -10.66
CA GLN A 603 -9.38 -17.15 -9.31
C GLN A 603 -10.75 -17.21 -8.60
N THR A 604 -11.59 -18.20 -8.91
CA THR A 604 -13.00 -18.23 -8.49
C THR A 604 -13.30 -19.52 -7.71
N CYS A 605 -14.13 -19.40 -6.68
CA CYS A 605 -14.56 -20.49 -5.81
C CYS A 605 -16.07 -20.49 -5.62
N CYS A 606 -16.61 -21.66 -5.28
CA CYS A 606 -18.00 -21.87 -4.93
C CYS A 606 -18.13 -22.50 -3.53
N VAL A 607 -19.11 -22.03 -2.77
CA VAL A 607 -19.51 -22.62 -1.48
C VAL A 607 -21.01 -22.90 -1.54
N GLY A 608 -21.40 -24.15 -1.24
CA GLY A 608 -22.78 -24.62 -1.28
C GLY A 608 -23.25 -25.05 0.11
N VAL A 609 -24.34 -24.45 0.59
CA VAL A 609 -24.93 -24.75 1.91
C VAL A 609 -26.29 -25.44 1.73
N VAL A 610 -26.43 -26.66 2.27
CA VAL A 610 -27.66 -27.46 2.15
C VAL A 610 -28.65 -27.07 3.25
N MET A 611 -29.91 -26.91 2.85
CA MET A 611 -31.05 -26.80 3.76
C MET A 611 -31.78 -28.14 3.85
N ALA A 612 -31.93 -28.66 5.06
CA ALA A 612 -32.55 -29.95 5.36
C ALA A 612 -33.88 -29.79 6.11
N SER A 613 -34.77 -30.77 5.92
CA SER A 613 -36.08 -30.85 6.58
C SER A 613 -35.95 -31.15 8.08
N TYR A 614 -37.01 -30.83 8.84
CA TYR A 614 -37.11 -31.21 10.25
C TYR A 614 -36.92 -32.73 10.44
N GLY A 615 -36.03 -33.10 11.36
CA GLY A 615 -35.74 -34.48 11.75
C GLY A 615 -34.65 -35.22 10.93
N TYR A 616 -34.07 -34.59 9.90
CA TYR A 616 -32.97 -35.18 9.13
C TYR A 616 -31.69 -35.32 9.97
N PRO A 617 -30.89 -36.41 9.86
CA PRO A 617 -30.99 -37.55 8.92
C PRO A 617 -31.77 -38.78 9.43
N GLU A 618 -32.37 -38.73 10.61
CA GLU A 618 -33.11 -39.87 11.18
C GLU A 618 -34.49 -40.04 10.55
N SER A 619 -35.19 -38.92 10.33
CA SER A 619 -36.49 -38.81 9.68
C SER A 619 -36.50 -37.64 8.68
N ALA A 620 -37.62 -37.35 8.03
CA ALA A 620 -37.78 -36.13 7.24
C ALA A 620 -39.26 -35.75 7.15
N ARG A 621 -39.64 -34.60 7.72
CA ARG A 621 -41.00 -34.08 7.57
C ARG A 621 -41.22 -33.54 6.14
N LYS A 622 -42.38 -33.86 5.56
CA LYS A 622 -42.79 -33.44 4.21
C LYS A 622 -44.01 -32.53 4.29
N GLY A 623 -44.17 -31.66 3.30
CA GLY A 623 -45.29 -30.73 3.20
C GLY A 623 -45.10 -29.41 3.94
N ASP A 624 -43.93 -29.18 4.55
CA ASP A 624 -43.59 -27.89 5.17
C ASP A 624 -43.43 -26.83 4.06
N VAL A 625 -44.11 -25.69 4.20
CA VAL A 625 -44.07 -24.59 3.22
C VAL A 625 -42.70 -23.91 3.23
N ILE A 626 -42.16 -23.65 2.04
CA ILE A 626 -40.89 -22.96 1.81
C ILE A 626 -41.19 -21.55 1.30
N SER A 627 -40.65 -20.52 1.95
CA SER A 627 -40.77 -19.10 1.55
C SER A 627 -39.40 -18.41 1.50
N GLY A 628 -39.31 -17.25 0.83
CA GLY A 628 -38.06 -16.49 0.66
C GLY A 628 -37.23 -16.90 -0.55
N LEU A 629 -37.64 -17.94 -1.31
CA LEU A 629 -37.01 -18.33 -2.57
C LEU A 629 -37.07 -17.18 -3.60
N GLU A 630 -38.19 -16.47 -3.62
CA GLU A 630 -38.44 -15.24 -4.37
C GLU A 630 -37.53 -14.07 -3.97
N THR A 631 -36.98 -14.07 -2.76
CA THR A 631 -36.03 -13.07 -2.27
C THR A 631 -34.59 -13.37 -2.70
N VAL A 632 -34.22 -14.66 -2.79
CA VAL A 632 -32.88 -15.12 -3.18
C VAL A 632 -32.73 -15.23 -4.71
N GLY A 633 -33.78 -15.62 -5.44
CA GLY A 633 -33.73 -15.82 -6.90
C GLY A 633 -33.15 -14.67 -7.75
N PRO A 634 -33.28 -13.38 -7.38
CA PRO A 634 -32.63 -12.27 -8.08
C PRO A 634 -31.11 -12.12 -7.84
N TRP A 635 -30.51 -12.86 -6.90
CA TRP A 635 -29.11 -12.68 -6.49
C TRP A 635 -28.18 -13.32 -7.53
N LYS A 636 -27.59 -12.51 -8.41
CA LYS A 636 -26.71 -12.95 -9.51
C LYS A 636 -25.51 -13.82 -9.10
N GLU A 637 -25.11 -13.75 -7.84
CA GLU A 637 -23.97 -14.47 -7.26
C GLU A 637 -24.35 -15.84 -6.67
N VAL A 638 -25.66 -16.16 -6.59
CA VAL A 638 -26.21 -17.38 -5.98
C VAL A 638 -26.96 -18.24 -7.01
N ILE A 639 -26.80 -19.55 -6.89
CA ILE A 639 -27.53 -20.56 -7.64
C ILE A 639 -28.20 -21.50 -6.63
N THR A 640 -29.52 -21.60 -6.66
CA THR A 640 -30.30 -22.48 -5.76
C THR A 640 -30.68 -23.77 -6.51
N PHE A 641 -30.04 -24.90 -6.15
CA PHE A 641 -30.41 -26.20 -6.70
C PHE A 641 -31.45 -26.90 -5.80
N HIS A 642 -32.48 -27.46 -6.42
CA HIS A 642 -33.56 -28.15 -5.72
C HIS A 642 -33.28 -29.66 -5.63
N ALA A 643 -33.27 -30.19 -4.41
CA ALA A 643 -33.35 -31.62 -4.12
C ALA A 643 -34.82 -31.97 -3.78
N GLY A 644 -35.09 -32.33 -2.52
CA GLY A 644 -36.41 -32.76 -2.03
C GLY A 644 -37.44 -31.63 -1.92
N THR A 645 -37.87 -31.06 -3.06
CA THR A 645 -38.99 -30.10 -3.14
C THR A 645 -40.13 -30.61 -4.03
N THR A 646 -41.32 -30.06 -3.82
CA THR A 646 -42.45 -30.15 -4.76
C THR A 646 -43.31 -28.90 -4.62
N LYS A 647 -44.44 -28.82 -5.34
CA LYS A 647 -45.46 -27.78 -5.13
C LYS A 647 -46.77 -28.37 -4.63
N ALA A 648 -47.38 -27.69 -3.67
CA ALA A 648 -48.73 -27.96 -3.18
C ALA A 648 -49.48 -26.61 -3.09
N ASN A 649 -50.72 -26.57 -3.58
CA ASN A 649 -51.54 -25.33 -3.62
C ASN A 649 -50.80 -24.11 -4.25
N GLY A 650 -49.92 -24.36 -5.22
CA GLY A 650 -49.08 -23.35 -5.88
C GLY A 650 -47.78 -22.97 -5.14
N GLN A 651 -47.70 -23.22 -3.83
CA GLN A 651 -46.54 -22.93 -2.99
C GLN A 651 -45.49 -24.05 -3.07
N TRP A 652 -44.22 -23.71 -2.84
CA TRP A 652 -43.14 -24.69 -2.67
C TRP A 652 -43.24 -25.38 -1.31
N VAL A 653 -43.06 -26.70 -1.27
CA VAL A 653 -43.08 -27.50 -0.03
C VAL A 653 -41.99 -28.57 0.02
N THR A 654 -41.61 -29.00 1.22
CA THR A 654 -40.62 -30.08 1.44
C THR A 654 -41.11 -31.45 0.97
N ASN A 655 -40.22 -32.24 0.38
CA ASN A 655 -40.49 -33.60 -0.13
C ASN A 655 -39.32 -34.58 0.07
N GLY A 656 -38.25 -34.20 0.78
CA GLY A 656 -37.09 -35.05 1.03
C GLY A 656 -36.30 -34.63 2.27
N GLY A 657 -35.25 -35.38 2.59
CA GLY A 657 -34.36 -35.08 3.72
C GLY A 657 -33.56 -33.79 3.49
N ARG A 658 -32.73 -33.77 2.44
CA ARG A 658 -32.19 -32.54 1.84
C ARG A 658 -33.24 -31.90 0.95
N VAL A 659 -33.41 -30.58 1.03
CA VAL A 659 -34.49 -29.83 0.36
C VAL A 659 -33.92 -28.95 -0.74
N LEU A 660 -32.97 -28.08 -0.39
CA LEU A 660 -32.31 -27.12 -1.27
C LEU A 660 -30.80 -27.12 -0.98
N ILE A 661 -30.02 -26.63 -1.94
CA ILE A 661 -28.67 -26.13 -1.69
C ILE A 661 -28.50 -24.76 -2.35
N ASN A 662 -28.04 -23.78 -1.59
CA ASN A 662 -27.70 -22.45 -2.11
C ASN A 662 -26.19 -22.38 -2.32
N VAL A 663 -25.76 -22.21 -3.56
CA VAL A 663 -24.37 -22.13 -3.97
C VAL A 663 -24.02 -20.70 -4.33
N ALA A 664 -23.12 -20.07 -3.58
CA ALA A 664 -22.59 -18.76 -3.93
C ALA A 664 -21.24 -18.89 -4.65
N LYS A 665 -21.00 -18.03 -5.65
CA LYS A 665 -19.75 -17.96 -6.41
C LYS A 665 -19.02 -16.63 -6.17
N SER A 666 -17.72 -16.66 -5.87
CA SER A 666 -16.94 -15.45 -5.62
C SER A 666 -15.43 -15.65 -5.82
N LYS A 667 -14.66 -14.57 -5.94
CA LYS A 667 -13.18 -14.59 -5.92
C LYS A 667 -12.57 -14.75 -4.52
N SER A 668 -13.39 -14.91 -3.48
CA SER A 668 -12.94 -15.10 -2.10
C SER A 668 -13.82 -16.13 -1.39
N LEU A 669 -13.19 -17.15 -0.83
CA LEU A 669 -13.88 -18.24 -0.13
C LEU A 669 -14.69 -17.74 1.07
N VAL A 670 -14.20 -16.68 1.75
CA VAL A 670 -14.91 -15.99 2.84
C VAL A 670 -16.19 -15.33 2.32
N LYS A 671 -16.12 -14.62 1.17
CA LYS A 671 -17.29 -13.98 0.58
C LYS A 671 -18.32 -15.02 0.11
N ALA A 672 -17.87 -16.08 -0.56
CA ALA A 672 -18.74 -17.17 -1.01
C ALA A 672 -19.45 -17.85 0.18
N ALA A 673 -18.73 -18.23 1.24
CA ALA A 673 -19.32 -18.85 2.44
C ALA A 673 -20.36 -17.93 3.11
N ASN A 674 -20.06 -16.63 3.25
CA ASN A 674 -21.00 -15.66 3.79
C ASN A 674 -22.25 -15.50 2.90
N ILE A 675 -22.11 -15.32 1.59
CA ILE A 675 -23.24 -15.12 0.67
C ILE A 675 -24.14 -16.36 0.63
N ALA A 676 -23.57 -17.57 0.58
CA ALA A 676 -24.35 -18.82 0.62
C ALA A 676 -25.12 -18.97 1.95
N THR A 677 -24.47 -18.60 3.07
CA THR A 677 -25.09 -18.61 4.39
C THR A 677 -26.22 -17.57 4.50
N GLN A 678 -26.04 -16.36 3.95
CA GLN A 678 -27.07 -15.32 3.88
C GLN A 678 -28.26 -15.73 3.01
N ALA A 679 -28.03 -16.41 1.88
CA ALA A 679 -29.10 -16.98 1.06
C ALA A 679 -29.91 -18.03 1.82
N CYS A 680 -29.26 -18.91 2.60
CA CYS A 680 -29.96 -19.84 3.50
C CYS A 680 -30.71 -19.14 4.64
N GLN A 681 -30.24 -17.99 5.14
CA GLN A 681 -30.95 -17.21 6.17
C GLN A 681 -32.19 -16.48 5.61
N ALA A 682 -32.20 -16.13 4.32
CA ALA A 682 -33.33 -15.48 3.66
C ALA A 682 -34.48 -16.45 3.33
N ILE A 683 -34.24 -17.76 3.32
CA ILE A 683 -35.23 -18.81 3.03
C ILE A 683 -35.74 -19.42 4.34
N SER A 684 -37.05 -19.54 4.49
CA SER A 684 -37.67 -20.17 5.67
C SER A 684 -38.21 -21.55 5.35
N ILE A 685 -37.88 -22.52 6.21
CA ILE A 685 -38.44 -23.88 6.22
C ILE A 685 -38.81 -24.19 7.69
N PRO A 686 -40.10 -24.38 8.04
CA PRO A 686 -40.53 -24.64 9.41
C PRO A 686 -39.80 -25.82 10.07
N GLY A 687 -38.90 -25.54 11.02
CA GLY A 687 -38.08 -26.56 11.69
C GLY A 687 -36.99 -27.19 10.80
N GLY A 688 -36.78 -26.69 9.58
CA GLY A 688 -35.61 -27.03 8.79
C GLY A 688 -34.33 -26.45 9.40
N HIS A 689 -33.18 -26.94 8.94
CA HIS A 689 -31.87 -26.49 9.42
C HIS A 689 -30.81 -26.50 8.31
N PHE A 690 -29.74 -25.75 8.52
CA PHE A 690 -28.53 -25.70 7.69
C PHE A 690 -27.34 -25.35 8.59
N ARG A 691 -26.12 -25.54 8.08
CA ARG A 691 -24.87 -25.22 8.78
C ARG A 691 -24.32 -23.86 8.34
N LYS A 692 -23.81 -23.05 9.27
CA LYS A 692 -23.18 -21.74 8.98
C LYS A 692 -21.65 -21.79 8.89
N ASP A 693 -21.05 -22.97 9.06
CA ASP A 693 -19.61 -23.20 9.13
C ASP A 693 -19.01 -23.95 7.92
N ILE A 694 -19.80 -24.10 6.85
CA ILE A 694 -19.32 -24.69 5.59
C ILE A 694 -18.12 -23.89 5.06
N ALA A 695 -17.09 -24.58 4.61
CA ALA A 695 -15.81 -24.03 4.17
C ALA A 695 -14.93 -23.34 5.23
N HIS A 696 -15.33 -23.29 6.51
CA HIS A 696 -14.50 -22.67 7.57
C HIS A 696 -13.12 -23.34 7.75
N LYS A 697 -13.00 -24.65 7.46
CA LYS A 697 -11.71 -25.37 7.41
C LYS A 697 -10.80 -24.96 6.24
N GLY A 698 -11.38 -24.50 5.13
CA GLY A 698 -10.65 -24.05 3.96
C GLY A 698 -10.19 -22.59 4.05
N ILE A 699 -10.96 -21.73 4.74
CA ILE A 699 -10.72 -20.28 4.80
C ILE A 699 -9.30 -19.88 5.23
N PRO A 700 -8.71 -20.41 6.33
CA PRO A 700 -7.35 -20.03 6.73
C PRO A 700 -6.30 -20.37 5.67
N ARG A 701 -6.42 -21.53 5.02
CA ARG A 701 -5.53 -21.98 3.95
C ARG A 701 -5.71 -21.13 2.69
N TRP A 702 -6.95 -20.79 2.33
CA TRP A 702 -7.23 -19.87 1.22
C TRP A 702 -6.55 -18.51 1.42
N ILE A 703 -6.63 -17.93 2.62
CA ILE A 703 -5.99 -16.65 2.95
C ILE A 703 -4.46 -16.73 2.83
N LEU A 704 -3.85 -17.84 3.27
CA LEU A 704 -2.40 -18.04 3.19
C LEU A 704 -1.90 -18.28 1.75
N HIS A 705 -2.71 -18.88 0.88
CA HIS A 705 -2.33 -19.15 -0.53
C HIS A 705 -2.73 -18.05 -1.53
N GLN A 706 -3.73 -17.23 -1.22
CA GLN A 706 -4.32 -16.22 -2.12
C GLN A 706 -4.46 -14.85 -1.43
N GLY A 707 -3.51 -14.52 -0.55
CA GLY A 707 -3.48 -13.25 0.19
C GLY A 707 -3.28 -12.04 -0.73
N ALA A 708 -4.09 -10.99 -0.55
CA ALA A 708 -4.16 -9.85 -1.49
C ALA A 708 -3.09 -8.76 -1.30
N MET A 709 -2.12 -8.95 -0.40
CA MET A 709 -1.02 -8.02 -0.14
C MET A 709 0.33 -8.70 -0.42
N SER A 710 1.15 -8.06 -1.24
CA SER A 710 2.52 -8.46 -1.55
C SER A 710 3.47 -7.27 -1.38
N TYR A 711 4.77 -7.54 -1.25
CA TYR A 711 5.78 -6.50 -1.02
C TYR A 711 5.85 -5.45 -2.15
N LYS A 712 5.58 -5.88 -3.40
CA LYS A 712 5.47 -5.01 -4.57
C LYS A 712 4.22 -4.11 -4.54
N GLN A 713 3.14 -4.53 -3.86
CA GLN A 713 1.95 -3.68 -3.62
C GLN A 713 2.13 -2.70 -2.45
N SER A 714 3.09 -2.93 -1.55
CA SER A 714 3.57 -1.88 -0.62
C SER A 714 4.54 -0.88 -1.26
N GLY A 715 4.75 -0.95 -2.58
CA GLY A 715 5.50 0.06 -3.34
C GLY A 715 7.02 -0.12 -3.35
N VAL A 716 7.51 -1.35 -3.17
CA VAL A 716 8.95 -1.69 -3.27
C VAL A 716 9.16 -2.72 -4.37
N ASP A 717 9.97 -2.40 -5.38
CA ASP A 717 10.15 -3.19 -6.59
C ASP A 717 11.56 -3.81 -6.69
N ILE A 718 11.67 -5.04 -6.18
CA ILE A 718 12.91 -5.83 -6.21
C ILE A 718 13.47 -6.00 -7.63
N GLU A 719 12.61 -6.11 -8.65
CA GLU A 719 13.02 -6.27 -10.06
C GLU A 719 13.71 -5.00 -10.58
N ALA A 720 13.31 -3.82 -10.10
CA ALA A 720 13.97 -2.55 -10.41
C ALA A 720 15.32 -2.41 -9.69
N GLY A 721 15.44 -2.94 -8.46
CA GLY A 721 16.69 -3.02 -7.71
C GLY A 721 17.76 -3.86 -8.42
N GLU A 722 17.42 -5.09 -8.83
CA GLU A 722 18.33 -5.97 -9.59
C GLU A 722 18.75 -5.34 -10.94
N ALA A 723 17.83 -4.65 -11.62
CA ALA A 723 18.13 -3.92 -12.85
C ALA A 723 19.10 -2.75 -12.62
N LEU A 724 18.99 -2.03 -11.50
CA LEU A 724 19.94 -0.97 -11.14
C LEU A 724 21.34 -1.54 -10.88
N VAL A 725 21.46 -2.58 -10.03
CA VAL A 725 22.76 -3.22 -9.73
C VAL A 725 23.46 -3.67 -11.01
N THR A 726 22.71 -4.30 -11.92
CA THR A 726 23.21 -4.75 -13.23
C THR A 726 23.72 -3.59 -14.10
N SER A 727 23.15 -2.39 -13.98
CA SER A 727 23.54 -1.21 -14.77
C SER A 727 24.82 -0.53 -14.26
N ILE A 728 25.07 -0.57 -12.94
CA ILE A 728 26.15 0.19 -12.29
C ILE A 728 27.48 -0.58 -12.18
N VAL A 729 27.46 -1.91 -12.09
CA VAL A 729 28.66 -2.77 -11.89
C VAL A 729 29.87 -2.35 -12.76
N PRO A 730 29.75 -2.09 -14.08
CA PRO A 730 30.90 -1.69 -14.90
C PRO A 730 31.56 -0.38 -14.43
N ALA A 731 30.75 0.60 -14.01
CA ALA A 731 31.23 1.89 -13.56
C ALA A 731 31.92 1.78 -12.19
N VAL A 732 31.35 0.99 -11.28
CA VAL A 732 31.87 0.76 -9.92
C VAL A 732 33.22 0.03 -9.96
N ASN A 733 33.37 -0.98 -10.82
CA ASN A 733 34.61 -1.74 -10.97
C ASN A 733 35.81 -0.86 -11.37
N GLU A 734 35.59 0.21 -12.14
CA GLU A 734 36.63 1.20 -12.48
C GLU A 734 37.11 2.06 -11.28
N THR A 735 36.57 1.86 -10.07
CA THR A 735 37.04 2.50 -8.82
C THR A 735 37.99 1.62 -8.00
N SER A 736 38.16 0.34 -8.37
CA SER A 736 38.91 -0.64 -7.57
C SER A 736 40.38 -0.25 -7.34
N ARG A 737 40.92 -0.61 -6.17
CA ARG A 737 42.28 -0.31 -5.74
C ARG A 737 42.84 -1.40 -4.81
N ASP A 738 44.16 -1.40 -4.67
CA ASP A 738 44.87 -2.22 -3.68
C ASP A 738 44.26 -2.02 -2.28
N GLY A 739 43.90 -3.15 -1.66
CA GLY A 739 43.22 -3.24 -0.36
C GLY A 739 41.78 -3.77 -0.43
N VAL A 740 41.06 -3.63 -1.53
CA VAL A 740 39.69 -4.18 -1.67
C VAL A 740 39.72 -5.71 -1.79
N ILE A 741 38.86 -6.40 -1.04
CA ILE A 741 38.75 -7.87 -1.05
C ILE A 741 37.36 -8.36 -1.49
N SER A 742 36.29 -7.59 -1.29
CA SER A 742 34.92 -7.97 -1.69
C SER A 742 34.58 -7.63 -3.14
N ASP A 743 33.79 -8.50 -3.78
CA ASP A 743 32.99 -8.17 -4.96
C ASP A 743 31.75 -7.32 -4.58
N LEU A 744 31.19 -6.61 -5.56
CA LEU A 744 29.99 -5.78 -5.38
C LEU A 744 28.72 -6.64 -5.22
N GLY A 745 27.83 -6.23 -4.31
CA GLY A 745 26.53 -6.89 -4.08
C GLY A 745 26.49 -7.87 -2.90
N GLY A 746 27.58 -8.03 -2.16
CA GLY A 746 27.56 -8.69 -0.85
C GLY A 746 27.05 -7.75 0.26
N PHE A 747 26.59 -8.32 1.39
CA PHE A 747 26.12 -7.59 2.59
C PHE A 747 27.17 -6.68 3.28
N GLY A 748 28.39 -6.59 2.76
CA GLY A 748 29.46 -5.78 3.32
C GLY A 748 30.78 -5.94 2.56
N ALA A 749 31.61 -4.90 2.65
CA ALA A 749 32.91 -4.84 1.99
C ALA A 749 34.08 -5.13 2.95
N PHE A 750 34.97 -6.03 2.56
CA PHE A 750 36.26 -6.23 3.21
C PHE A 750 37.34 -5.36 2.57
N PHE A 751 38.11 -4.66 3.41
CA PHE A 751 39.29 -3.90 3.01
C PHE A 751 40.46 -4.23 3.93
N ASP A 752 41.65 -4.51 3.37
CA ASP A 752 42.90 -4.72 4.10
C ASP A 752 43.86 -3.51 3.93
N PRO A 753 44.05 -2.68 4.96
CA PRO A 753 44.98 -1.54 4.92
C PRO A 753 46.44 -1.93 4.68
N SER A 754 46.85 -3.16 4.99
CA SER A 754 48.23 -3.61 4.80
C SER A 754 48.58 -3.81 3.32
N LEU A 755 47.63 -4.28 2.51
CA LEU A 755 47.74 -4.33 1.05
C LEU A 755 47.74 -2.91 0.45
N ALA A 756 47.04 -1.95 1.06
CA ALA A 756 47.14 -0.53 0.75
C ALA A 756 48.43 0.14 1.27
N GLY A 757 49.36 -0.62 1.85
CA GLY A 757 50.70 -0.16 2.25
C GLY A 757 50.84 0.38 3.68
N TYR A 758 49.79 0.35 4.49
CA TYR A 758 49.82 0.84 5.88
C TYR A 758 50.39 -0.20 6.86
N LYS A 759 51.15 0.28 7.85
CA LYS A 759 51.81 -0.57 8.87
C LYS A 759 51.18 -0.47 10.24
N ASN A 760 50.71 0.72 10.63
CA ASN A 760 50.04 0.96 11.90
C ASN A 760 48.88 1.96 11.69
N PRO A 761 47.87 1.59 10.87
CA PRO A 761 46.81 2.51 10.48
C PRO A 761 45.92 2.90 11.66
N VAL A 762 45.57 4.17 11.72
CA VAL A 762 44.35 4.66 12.37
C VAL A 762 43.32 4.89 11.28
N LEU A 763 42.13 4.31 11.43
CA LEU A 763 41.01 4.52 10.51
C LEU A 763 40.26 5.81 10.88
N VAL A 764 39.80 6.53 9.86
CA VAL A 764 39.00 7.76 9.99
C VAL A 764 37.76 7.60 9.12
N SER A 765 36.59 7.66 9.74
CA SER A 765 35.29 7.64 9.07
C SER A 765 34.68 9.03 9.00
N GLY A 766 34.09 9.40 7.86
CA GLY A 766 33.31 10.63 7.67
C GLY A 766 32.01 10.36 6.96
N THR A 767 30.93 11.02 7.40
CA THR A 767 29.58 10.86 6.87
C THR A 767 28.95 12.24 6.69
N ASP A 768 28.43 12.52 5.50
CA ASP A 768 27.65 13.73 5.18
C ASP A 768 26.68 13.43 4.01
N GLY A 769 25.80 14.38 3.71
CA GLY A 769 24.88 14.33 2.57
C GLY A 769 25.11 15.43 1.54
N VAL A 770 24.25 15.48 0.52
CA VAL A 770 24.24 16.58 -0.48
C VAL A 770 23.31 17.74 -0.06
N GLY A 771 22.39 17.49 0.88
CA GLY A 771 21.48 18.49 1.42
C GLY A 771 20.58 19.12 0.35
N THR A 772 20.20 20.38 0.54
CA THR A 772 19.22 21.05 -0.35
C THR A 772 19.72 21.33 -1.77
N LYS A 773 20.98 21.04 -2.11
CA LYS A 773 21.47 21.00 -3.50
C LYS A 773 20.72 19.95 -4.33
N LEU A 774 20.20 18.88 -3.71
CA LEU A 774 19.30 17.90 -4.34
C LEU A 774 18.06 18.56 -4.97
N LYS A 775 17.42 19.50 -4.29
CA LYS A 775 16.24 20.21 -4.82
C LYS A 775 16.58 21.10 -6.02
N VAL A 776 17.84 21.52 -6.19
CA VAL A 776 18.32 22.21 -7.41
C VAL A 776 18.50 21.19 -8.54
N ALA A 777 19.15 20.05 -8.26
CA ALA A 777 19.37 18.97 -9.22
C ALA A 777 18.05 18.45 -9.82
N GLN A 778 17.07 18.15 -8.96
CA GLN A 778 15.72 17.76 -9.33
C GLN A 778 14.98 18.83 -10.14
N SER A 779 15.13 20.11 -9.80
CA SER A 779 14.50 21.23 -10.53
C SER A 779 15.12 21.50 -11.90
N VAL A 780 16.32 20.97 -12.17
CA VAL A 780 17.07 21.15 -13.43
C VAL A 780 17.07 19.87 -14.28
N GLY A 781 16.82 18.70 -13.69
CA GLY A 781 16.94 17.40 -14.35
C GLY A 781 18.39 16.94 -14.56
N ASN A 782 19.32 17.41 -13.70
CA ASN A 782 20.74 17.05 -13.75
C ASN A 782 21.14 16.32 -12.46
N HIS A 783 21.50 15.03 -12.58
CA HIS A 783 21.71 14.14 -11.43
C HIS A 783 23.11 13.50 -11.40
N ASP A 784 23.93 13.70 -12.43
CA ASP A 784 25.29 13.14 -12.55
C ASP A 784 26.34 13.92 -11.73
N THR A 785 26.15 15.23 -11.54
CA THR A 785 27.05 16.09 -10.77
C THR A 785 27.01 15.81 -9.26
N ILE A 786 25.83 15.62 -8.68
CA ILE A 786 25.62 15.54 -7.22
C ILE A 786 26.27 14.32 -6.54
N GLY A 787 26.52 13.23 -7.27
CA GLY A 787 27.30 12.11 -6.72
C GLY A 787 28.75 12.48 -6.44
N ILE A 788 29.33 13.42 -7.21
CA ILE A 788 30.66 13.97 -6.96
C ILE A 788 30.64 14.82 -5.68
N ASP A 789 29.60 15.63 -5.47
CA ASP A 789 29.41 16.37 -4.22
C ASP A 789 29.31 15.44 -3.01
N LEU A 790 28.53 14.36 -3.09
CA LEU A 790 28.35 13.40 -1.99
C LEU A 790 29.70 12.83 -1.51
N VAL A 791 30.53 12.40 -2.47
CA VAL A 791 31.90 11.95 -2.15
C VAL A 791 32.74 13.10 -1.61
N ALA A 792 32.69 14.28 -2.25
CA ALA A 792 33.52 15.43 -1.89
C ALA A 792 33.30 15.92 -0.45
N MET A 793 32.06 15.96 0.03
CA MET A 793 31.75 16.33 1.41
C MET A 793 32.45 15.39 2.40
N CYS A 794 32.36 14.07 2.19
CA CYS A 794 32.94 13.08 3.10
C CYS A 794 34.47 12.97 3.00
N VAL A 795 35.03 12.90 1.77
CA VAL A 795 36.47 12.62 1.59
C VAL A 795 37.36 13.80 1.95
N ASN A 796 36.87 15.03 1.78
CA ASN A 796 37.61 16.23 2.19
C ASN A 796 37.63 16.39 3.73
N ASP A 797 36.61 15.89 4.44
CA ASP A 797 36.53 15.96 5.91
C ASP A 797 37.43 14.90 6.57
N ILE A 798 37.54 13.68 6.04
CA ILE A 798 38.57 12.73 6.52
C ILE A 798 40.00 13.16 6.13
N LEU A 799 40.18 13.85 5.00
CA LEU A 799 41.44 14.50 4.64
C LEU A 799 41.85 15.60 5.64
N CYS A 800 40.90 16.24 6.34
CA CYS A 800 41.22 17.19 7.41
C CYS A 800 41.99 16.55 8.59
N HIS A 801 41.83 15.24 8.76
CA HIS A 801 42.54 14.41 9.75
C HIS A 801 43.86 13.83 9.21
N GLY A 802 44.20 14.13 7.96
CA GLY A 802 45.38 13.62 7.25
C GLY A 802 45.21 12.23 6.64
N ALA A 803 44.00 11.68 6.63
CA ALA A 803 43.72 10.34 6.10
C ALA A 803 43.69 10.30 4.56
N GLU A 804 44.14 9.18 4.00
CA GLU A 804 43.85 8.78 2.63
C GLU A 804 42.50 8.06 2.57
N PRO A 805 41.53 8.49 1.75
CA PRO A 805 40.32 7.73 1.49
C PRO A 805 40.66 6.35 0.89
N LEU A 806 40.18 5.29 1.54
CA LEU A 806 40.36 3.90 1.11
C LEU A 806 39.13 3.42 0.35
N PHE A 807 37.95 3.57 0.95
CA PHE A 807 36.69 3.17 0.34
C PHE A 807 35.52 4.11 0.69
N PHE A 808 34.44 3.97 -0.07
CA PHE A 808 33.21 4.74 0.03
C PHE A 808 31.99 3.83 -0.06
N LEU A 809 30.93 4.19 0.66
CA LEU A 809 29.59 3.61 0.57
C LEU A 809 28.56 4.74 0.38
N ASP A 810 27.53 4.51 -0.44
CA ASP A 810 26.38 5.41 -0.59
C ASP A 810 25.06 4.79 -0.08
N TYR A 811 24.13 5.67 0.31
CA TYR A 811 22.77 5.32 0.71
C TYR A 811 21.80 6.18 -0.11
N PHE A 812 21.05 5.53 -1.00
CA PHE A 812 20.08 6.16 -1.90
C PHE A 812 18.66 5.86 -1.39
N ALA A 813 17.98 6.86 -0.85
CA ALA A 813 16.59 6.77 -0.41
C ALA A 813 15.66 7.42 -1.43
N CYS A 814 14.52 6.81 -1.77
CA CYS A 814 13.56 7.41 -2.70
C CYS A 814 12.11 7.00 -2.42
N GLY A 815 11.15 7.81 -2.89
CA GLY A 815 9.73 7.46 -2.80
C GLY A 815 9.32 6.35 -3.78
N ARG A 816 10.03 6.28 -4.91
CA ARG A 816 9.95 5.24 -5.94
C ARG A 816 11.25 5.19 -6.74
N LEU A 817 11.72 4.01 -7.12
CA LEU A 817 13.02 3.82 -7.77
C LEU A 817 12.98 4.11 -9.28
N GLU A 818 13.35 5.33 -9.65
CA GLU A 818 13.69 5.65 -11.04
C GLU A 818 15.13 5.19 -11.37
N VAL A 819 15.26 3.98 -11.92
CA VAL A 819 16.54 3.35 -12.28
C VAL A 819 17.45 4.28 -13.10
N ASN A 820 16.89 5.11 -14.01
CA ASN A 820 17.65 6.07 -14.81
C ASN A 820 18.23 7.25 -14.00
N VAL A 821 17.57 7.67 -12.92
CA VAL A 821 18.04 8.74 -12.03
C VAL A 821 19.10 8.19 -11.08
N ALA A 822 18.81 7.05 -10.42
CA ALA A 822 19.78 6.36 -9.55
C ALA A 822 21.08 6.01 -10.32
N SER A 823 20.95 5.51 -11.56
CA SER A 823 22.10 5.22 -12.44
C SER A 823 22.95 6.45 -12.80
N GLN A 824 22.39 7.67 -12.77
CA GLN A 824 23.17 8.91 -12.95
C GLN A 824 23.90 9.29 -11.66
N VAL A 825 23.22 9.23 -10.52
CA VAL A 825 23.81 9.54 -9.21
C VAL A 825 25.00 8.64 -8.91
N VAL A 826 24.84 7.31 -9.07
CA VAL A 826 25.93 6.33 -8.82
C VAL A 826 27.11 6.51 -9.78
N LYS A 827 26.89 6.99 -11.02
CA LYS A 827 27.97 7.40 -11.94
C LYS A 827 28.70 8.65 -11.44
N GLY A 828 27.98 9.59 -10.84
CA GLY A 828 28.55 10.72 -10.11
C GLY A 828 29.41 10.29 -8.92
N VAL A 829 28.90 9.39 -8.06
CA VAL A 829 29.63 8.84 -6.91
C VAL A 829 30.89 8.11 -7.39
N THR A 830 30.77 7.27 -8.42
CA THR A 830 31.89 6.62 -9.11
C THR A 830 32.96 7.61 -9.58
N ALA A 831 32.56 8.72 -10.20
CA ALA A 831 33.48 9.77 -10.65
C ALA A 831 34.15 10.49 -9.46
N GLY A 832 33.41 10.75 -8.39
CA GLY A 832 33.92 11.26 -7.12
C GLY A 832 34.97 10.34 -6.50
N CYS A 833 34.68 9.04 -6.38
CA CYS A 833 35.60 8.04 -5.82
C CYS A 833 36.90 7.96 -6.61
N LYS A 834 36.83 7.97 -7.96
CA LYS A 834 38.01 8.07 -8.84
C LYS A 834 38.82 9.34 -8.54
N LEU A 835 38.18 10.51 -8.43
CA LEU A 835 38.86 11.77 -8.11
C LEU A 835 39.48 11.77 -6.71
N ALA A 836 38.89 11.08 -5.73
CA ALA A 836 39.42 10.91 -4.39
C ALA A 836 40.60 9.90 -4.32
N GLY A 837 40.53 8.82 -5.10
CA GLY A 837 41.46 7.68 -5.00
C GLY A 837 40.98 6.55 -4.07
N CYS A 838 39.68 6.48 -3.82
CA CYS A 838 39.04 5.38 -3.08
C CYS A 838 38.18 4.50 -4.00
N ALA A 839 37.91 3.28 -3.55
CA ALA A 839 36.93 2.40 -4.20
C ALA A 839 35.50 2.68 -3.69
N LEU A 840 34.53 2.65 -4.59
CA LEU A 840 33.11 2.49 -4.24
C LEU A 840 32.89 0.98 -4.05
N VAL A 841 32.61 0.54 -2.82
CA VAL A 841 32.64 -0.90 -2.46
C VAL A 841 31.27 -1.50 -2.12
N GLY A 842 30.22 -0.70 -2.23
CA GLY A 842 28.84 -1.08 -1.92
C GLY A 842 27.99 0.14 -1.61
N GLY A 843 26.68 -0.09 -1.47
CA GLY A 843 25.70 0.93 -1.12
C GLY A 843 24.31 0.31 -1.05
N GLU A 844 23.38 1.02 -0.43
CA GLU A 844 21.99 0.56 -0.25
C GLU A 844 21.04 1.44 -1.08
N THR A 845 20.04 0.83 -1.73
CA THR A 845 18.99 1.55 -2.45
C THR A 845 17.63 1.19 -1.86
N ALA A 846 17.02 2.15 -1.15
CA ALA A 846 15.81 1.93 -0.38
C ALA A 846 14.62 2.73 -0.95
N GLU A 847 13.60 2.01 -1.40
CA GLU A 847 12.27 2.59 -1.65
C GLU A 847 11.52 2.71 -0.32
N MET A 848 11.10 3.93 0.01
CA MET A 848 10.33 4.27 1.20
C MET A 848 9.09 5.10 0.80
N PRO A 849 8.14 4.50 0.07
CA PRO A 849 6.89 5.16 -0.32
C PRO A 849 6.12 5.62 0.92
N GLY A 850 5.61 6.85 0.87
CA GLY A 850 4.92 7.49 1.99
C GLY A 850 5.84 8.22 2.99
N LEU A 851 7.16 7.97 2.97
CA LEU A 851 8.14 8.85 3.62
C LEU A 851 8.67 9.90 2.63
N TYR A 852 8.91 9.49 1.38
CA TYR A 852 9.29 10.37 0.28
C TYR A 852 8.19 10.36 -0.81
N SER A 853 8.03 11.49 -1.52
CA SER A 853 7.14 11.61 -2.68
C SER A 853 7.71 10.90 -3.91
N GLU A 854 6.87 10.59 -4.89
CA GLU A 854 7.34 10.10 -6.19
C GLU A 854 8.23 11.15 -6.88
N GLY A 855 9.35 10.71 -7.46
CA GLY A 855 10.41 11.58 -7.99
C GLY A 855 11.33 12.22 -6.93
N ASP A 856 11.00 12.11 -5.64
CA ASP A 856 11.85 12.59 -4.54
C ASP A 856 12.82 11.52 -4.04
N TYR A 857 14.07 11.93 -3.83
CA TYR A 857 15.15 11.09 -3.31
C TYR A 857 16.12 11.89 -2.43
N ASP A 858 16.84 11.19 -1.56
CA ASP A 858 17.82 11.71 -0.62
C ASP A 858 19.09 10.85 -0.60
N LEU A 859 20.24 11.47 -0.29
CA LEU A 859 21.57 10.86 -0.41
C LEU A 859 22.42 11.08 0.84
N ALA A 860 22.86 9.98 1.46
CA ALA A 860 23.91 9.97 2.47
C ALA A 860 25.14 9.19 1.98
N GLY A 861 26.33 9.62 2.38
CA GLY A 861 27.60 9.05 1.94
C GLY A 861 28.52 8.76 3.13
N PHE A 862 29.34 7.73 3.00
CA PHE A 862 30.21 7.23 4.06
C PHE A 862 31.60 6.97 3.50
N ALA A 863 32.58 7.82 3.84
CA ALA A 863 33.98 7.64 3.46
C ALA A 863 34.77 7.04 4.62
N VAL A 864 35.57 6.01 4.35
CA VAL A 864 36.55 5.46 5.30
C VAL A 864 37.95 5.64 4.72
N GLY A 865 38.85 6.21 5.51
CA GLY A 865 40.25 6.40 5.17
C GLY A 865 41.22 5.94 6.25
N ALA A 866 42.52 5.95 5.94
CA ALA A 866 43.59 5.60 6.87
C ALA A 866 44.72 6.64 6.92
N VAL A 867 45.26 6.83 8.12
CA VAL A 867 46.46 7.63 8.43
C VAL A 867 47.42 6.79 9.26
N GLU A 868 48.74 6.96 9.11
CA GLU A 868 49.71 6.24 9.95
C GLU A 868 49.75 6.85 11.36
N LYS A 869 49.70 6.00 12.39
CA LYS A 869 49.59 6.43 13.79
C LYS A 869 50.74 7.35 14.21
N GLY A 870 50.40 8.51 14.79
CA GLY A 870 51.33 9.59 15.13
C GLY A 870 51.53 10.65 14.04
N THR A 871 50.89 10.52 12.88
CA THR A 871 50.93 11.52 11.79
C THR A 871 49.63 12.32 11.60
N GLU A 872 48.64 12.08 12.45
CA GLU A 872 47.27 12.61 12.37
C GLU A 872 47.23 14.14 12.38
N LEU A 873 46.13 14.71 11.88
CA LEU A 873 45.81 16.13 11.93
C LEU A 873 44.51 16.39 12.74
N PRO A 874 44.33 17.60 13.30
CA PRO A 874 45.30 18.69 13.42
C PRO A 874 46.33 18.43 14.54
N ARG A 875 47.62 18.69 14.28
CA ARG A 875 48.68 18.65 15.30
C ARG A 875 48.68 19.92 16.13
N LEU A 876 47.63 20.08 16.96
CA LEU A 876 47.34 21.28 17.76
C LEU A 876 48.52 21.80 18.58
N SER A 877 49.36 20.90 19.12
CA SER A 877 50.57 21.24 19.89
C SER A 877 51.68 21.89 19.07
N SER A 878 51.63 21.76 17.73
CA SER A 878 52.62 22.35 16.81
C SER A 878 52.19 23.70 16.24
N ILE A 879 50.91 24.08 16.38
CA ILE A 879 50.34 25.31 15.81
C ILE A 879 50.65 26.49 16.74
N ALA A 880 51.32 27.52 16.21
CA ALA A 880 51.81 28.66 16.98
C ALA A 880 51.62 29.99 16.23
N ALA A 881 51.64 31.10 16.98
CA ALA A 881 51.63 32.43 16.39
C ALA A 881 52.85 32.65 15.48
N GLY A 882 52.64 33.16 14.27
CA GLY A 882 53.65 33.25 13.21
C GLY A 882 53.69 32.07 12.23
N ASP A 883 52.85 31.05 12.42
CA ASP A 883 52.45 30.14 11.34
C ASP A 883 51.59 30.87 10.30
N VAL A 884 51.61 30.38 9.06
CA VAL A 884 50.86 30.98 7.94
C VAL A 884 49.71 30.09 7.50
N ILE A 885 48.69 30.73 6.92
CA ILE A 885 47.47 30.09 6.45
C ILE A 885 47.46 30.10 4.92
N ILE A 886 47.45 28.92 4.32
CA ILE A 886 47.36 28.73 2.87
C ILE A 886 45.92 28.39 2.50
N GLY A 887 45.34 29.15 1.58
CA GLY A 887 44.01 28.89 1.01
C GLY A 887 44.12 28.16 -0.31
N VAL A 888 43.25 27.17 -0.52
CA VAL A 888 43.07 26.46 -1.80
C VAL A 888 41.70 26.84 -2.39
N PRO A 889 41.62 27.25 -3.67
CA PRO A 889 40.38 27.76 -4.22
C PRO A 889 39.30 26.69 -4.38
N SER A 890 38.04 27.09 -4.12
CA SER A 890 36.86 26.30 -4.46
C SER A 890 36.52 26.36 -5.95
N SER A 891 35.77 25.37 -6.42
CA SER A 891 35.12 25.34 -7.74
C SER A 891 33.94 26.31 -7.80
N GLY A 892 33.11 26.30 -6.76
CA GLY A 892 31.91 27.13 -6.62
C GLY A 892 31.39 27.14 -5.18
N VAL A 893 30.07 27.15 -5.02
CA VAL A 893 29.39 27.01 -3.73
C VAL A 893 29.36 25.53 -3.33
N HIS A 894 29.80 25.21 -2.11
CA HIS A 894 29.72 23.82 -1.58
C HIS A 894 28.30 23.50 -1.08
N SER A 895 27.92 22.22 -1.09
CA SER A 895 26.57 21.68 -0.81
C SER A 895 25.80 22.42 0.30
N ASN A 896 26.41 22.60 1.47
CA ASN A 896 25.72 23.12 2.67
C ASN A 896 25.36 24.62 2.57
N GLY A 897 25.90 25.35 1.59
CA GLY A 897 25.51 26.74 1.29
C GLY A 897 24.25 26.88 0.42
N LEU A 898 23.78 25.81 -0.23
CA LEU A 898 22.69 25.91 -1.20
C LEU A 898 21.32 26.23 -0.57
N SER A 899 21.11 25.98 0.72
CA SER A 899 19.84 26.31 1.39
C SER A 899 19.53 27.81 1.33
N LEU A 900 20.54 28.66 1.57
CA LEU A 900 20.39 30.12 1.47
C LEU A 900 20.38 30.56 0.00
N ALA A 901 21.26 30.02 -0.85
CA ALA A 901 21.32 30.37 -2.27
C ALA A 901 19.99 30.08 -3.00
N ARG A 902 19.36 28.93 -2.74
CA ARG A 902 18.02 28.58 -3.24
C ARG A 902 16.98 29.60 -2.81
N LYS A 903 16.94 29.97 -1.53
CA LYS A 903 15.95 30.93 -1.02
C LYS A 903 16.12 32.32 -1.62
N ILE A 904 17.34 32.71 -2.00
CA ILE A 904 17.62 33.96 -2.71
C ILE A 904 17.10 33.92 -4.15
N VAL A 905 17.35 32.85 -4.90
CA VAL A 905 16.82 32.65 -6.27
C VAL A 905 15.28 32.73 -6.26
N GLU A 906 14.65 32.01 -5.33
CA GLU A 906 13.20 32.01 -5.10
C GLU A 906 12.66 33.42 -4.76
N ARG A 907 13.21 34.08 -3.73
CA ARG A 907 12.79 35.42 -3.26
C ARG A 907 12.93 36.50 -4.33
N GLN A 908 13.90 36.36 -5.22
CA GLN A 908 14.16 37.32 -6.27
C GLN A 908 13.31 37.07 -7.53
N GLY A 909 12.60 35.94 -7.62
CA GLY A 909 11.75 35.57 -8.76
C GLY A 909 12.54 35.05 -9.96
N LEU A 910 13.76 34.56 -9.73
CA LEU A 910 14.65 34.01 -10.75
C LEU A 910 14.39 32.50 -10.96
N LYS A 911 14.63 32.01 -12.17
CA LYS A 911 14.58 30.57 -12.50
C LYS A 911 15.99 30.02 -12.60
N TYR A 912 16.18 28.73 -12.30
CA TYR A 912 17.46 28.07 -12.52
C TYR A 912 17.87 28.06 -14.00
N SER A 913 16.91 28.06 -14.93
CA SER A 913 17.14 28.17 -16.37
C SER A 913 17.56 29.57 -16.86
N ASP A 914 17.48 30.60 -16.01
CA ASP A 914 17.88 31.94 -16.41
C ASP A 914 19.40 32.01 -16.55
N LYS A 915 19.90 32.82 -17.50
CA LYS A 915 21.34 32.97 -17.73
C LYS A 915 22.02 33.63 -16.53
N SER A 916 23.14 33.07 -16.08
CA SER A 916 24.02 33.68 -15.08
C SER A 916 24.47 35.08 -15.52
N PRO A 917 24.33 36.13 -14.68
CA PRO A 917 24.75 37.48 -15.03
C PRO A 917 26.27 37.70 -15.00
N PHE A 918 27.05 36.64 -14.74
CA PHE A 918 28.53 36.68 -14.66
C PHE A 918 29.24 35.59 -15.47
N SER A 919 28.52 34.76 -16.23
CA SER A 919 29.12 33.73 -17.10
C SER A 919 28.28 33.45 -18.36
N ASN A 920 28.56 32.33 -19.04
CA ASN A 920 27.73 31.83 -20.13
C ASN A 920 26.80 30.67 -19.73
N GLN A 921 26.87 30.19 -18.47
CA GLN A 921 26.01 29.16 -17.92
C GLN A 921 24.66 29.73 -17.46
N THR A 922 23.74 28.85 -17.11
CA THR A 922 22.52 29.15 -16.35
C THR A 922 22.81 29.27 -14.85
N ILE A 923 21.87 29.84 -14.09
CA ILE A 923 21.94 29.90 -12.61
C ILE A 923 21.96 28.48 -12.01
N GLY A 924 21.27 27.52 -12.63
CA GLY A 924 21.25 26.12 -12.22
C GLY A 924 22.63 25.46 -12.32
N GLU A 925 23.31 25.58 -13.46
CA GLU A 925 24.65 25.01 -13.68
C GLU A 925 25.72 25.62 -12.74
N GLU A 926 25.67 26.93 -12.50
CA GLU A 926 26.57 27.61 -11.55
C GLU A 926 26.36 27.12 -10.10
N LEU A 927 25.11 26.86 -9.70
CA LEU A 927 24.77 26.30 -8.39
C LEU A 927 25.01 24.79 -8.29
N LEU A 928 24.96 24.05 -9.41
CA LEU A 928 25.22 22.62 -9.48
C LEU A 928 26.70 22.26 -9.68
N THR A 929 27.55 23.22 -10.05
CA THR A 929 29.02 23.06 -10.13
C THR A 929 29.56 22.21 -8.96
N PRO A 930 30.20 21.05 -9.22
CA PRO A 930 30.57 20.11 -8.17
C PRO A 930 31.56 20.67 -7.15
N THR A 931 31.37 20.31 -5.88
CA THR A 931 32.33 20.55 -4.79
C THR A 931 33.65 19.88 -5.13
N ARG A 932 34.76 20.63 -5.08
CA ARG A 932 36.08 20.15 -5.50
C ARG A 932 36.64 19.14 -4.50
N ILE A 933 37.11 18.01 -5.00
CA ILE A 933 37.84 16.99 -4.22
C ILE A 933 39.33 17.37 -4.18
N TYR A 934 39.90 17.54 -2.99
CA TYR A 934 41.28 18.05 -2.81
C TYR A 934 42.35 16.95 -2.62
N VAL A 935 41.91 15.71 -2.37
CA VAL A 935 42.74 14.59 -1.90
C VAL A 935 44.01 14.40 -2.72
N ARG A 936 43.90 14.23 -4.05
CA ARG A 936 45.03 13.99 -4.96
C ARG A 936 46.10 15.10 -4.95
N GLU A 937 45.72 16.36 -4.68
CA GLU A 937 46.65 17.50 -4.66
C GLU A 937 47.27 17.74 -3.29
N VAL A 938 46.52 17.46 -2.21
CA VAL A 938 46.89 17.85 -0.84
C VAL A 938 47.53 16.71 -0.05
N LEU A 939 47.03 15.49 -0.19
CA LEU A 939 47.52 14.32 0.56
C LEU A 939 49.03 14.06 0.39
N PRO A 940 49.64 14.20 -0.82
CA PRO A 940 51.10 14.05 -0.96
C PRO A 940 51.89 15.04 -0.12
N VAL A 941 51.37 16.26 0.09
CA VAL A 941 52.00 17.32 0.87
C VAL A 941 51.80 17.12 2.37
N VAL A 942 50.63 16.58 2.77
CA VAL A 942 50.39 16.13 4.16
C VAL A 942 51.39 15.05 4.55
N LYS A 943 51.62 14.07 3.67
CA LYS A 943 52.58 12.97 3.89
C LYS A 943 54.05 13.43 4.03
N THR A 944 54.40 14.69 3.74
CA THR A 944 55.72 15.26 4.06
C THR A 944 55.83 15.83 5.48
N GLY A 945 54.77 15.79 6.29
CA GLY A 945 54.76 16.26 7.69
C GLY A 945 54.72 17.79 7.89
N ARG A 946 54.73 18.59 6.80
CA ARG A 946 54.80 20.06 6.83
C ARG A 946 53.48 20.76 7.15
N VAL A 947 52.37 20.09 6.85
CA VAL A 947 51.02 20.58 7.16
C VAL A 947 50.69 20.27 8.61
N LYS A 948 50.31 21.29 9.40
CA LYS A 948 50.00 21.20 10.84
C LYS A 948 48.52 20.98 11.12
N GLY A 949 47.64 21.41 10.23
CA GLY A 949 46.19 21.24 10.33
C GLY A 949 45.51 21.65 9.02
N ILE A 950 44.31 21.12 8.78
CA ILE A 950 43.51 21.36 7.57
C ILE A 950 42.05 21.57 7.97
N ALA A 951 41.38 22.54 7.33
CA ALA A 951 39.93 22.72 7.42
C ALA A 951 39.28 22.76 6.04
N HIS A 952 38.29 21.91 5.81
CA HIS A 952 37.35 21.97 4.69
C HIS A 952 36.28 23.01 5.00
N ILE A 953 35.95 23.85 4.02
CA ILE A 953 35.13 25.04 4.21
C ILE A 953 33.73 24.76 3.66
N THR A 954 32.82 24.29 4.51
CA THR A 954 31.46 23.89 4.16
C THR A 954 30.43 24.73 4.96
N GLY A 955 29.46 24.09 5.62
CA GLY A 955 28.51 24.79 6.51
C GLY A 955 29.25 25.39 7.71
N GLY A 956 28.91 26.63 8.08
CA GLY A 956 29.71 27.40 9.05
C GLY A 956 30.88 28.17 8.42
N GLY A 957 31.13 28.00 7.11
CA GLY A 957 31.97 28.88 6.31
C GLY A 957 33.41 28.99 6.80
N LEU A 958 34.05 30.14 6.56
CA LEU A 958 35.42 30.41 7.01
C LEU A 958 35.51 30.59 8.53
N THR A 959 34.46 31.07 9.18
CA THR A 959 34.47 31.44 10.61
C THR A 959 34.33 30.24 11.55
N GLU A 960 33.49 29.26 11.23
CA GLU A 960 33.19 28.12 12.11
C GLU A 960 33.92 26.81 11.71
N ASN A 961 34.54 26.72 10.53
CA ASN A 961 35.35 25.56 10.14
C ASN A 961 36.83 25.71 10.48
N VAL A 962 37.46 26.84 10.13
CA VAL A 962 38.91 27.06 10.40
C VAL A 962 39.21 26.97 11.91
N ILE A 963 38.30 27.43 12.77
CA ILE A 963 38.45 27.37 14.23
C ILE A 963 38.55 25.93 14.78
N ARG A 964 37.97 24.93 14.09
CA ARG A 964 38.03 23.51 14.50
C ARG A 964 39.45 22.94 14.45
N SER A 965 40.32 23.55 13.65
CA SER A 965 41.75 23.19 13.51
C SER A 965 42.69 23.95 14.46
N LEU A 966 42.20 24.81 15.36
CA LEU A 966 43.02 25.71 16.16
C LEU A 966 43.07 25.33 17.66
N PRO A 967 44.24 25.42 18.32
CA PRO A 967 44.31 25.35 19.78
C PRO A 967 43.70 26.61 20.42
N LYS A 968 43.11 26.47 21.61
CA LYS A 968 42.29 27.51 22.27
C LYS A 968 43.00 28.84 22.59
N ASN A 969 44.33 28.89 22.47
CA ASN A 969 45.20 30.02 22.79
C ASN A 969 45.66 30.85 21.55
N VAL A 970 45.22 30.49 20.35
CA VAL A 970 45.49 31.25 19.12
C VAL A 970 44.18 31.72 18.45
N LYS A 971 44.31 32.65 17.53
CA LYS A 971 43.29 32.99 16.53
C LYS A 971 43.93 33.03 15.15
N VAL A 972 43.13 33.01 14.09
CA VAL A 972 43.59 33.19 12.71
C VAL A 972 43.11 34.52 12.17
N LYS A 973 44.02 35.26 11.51
CA LYS A 973 43.72 36.48 10.78
C LYS A 973 43.87 36.26 9.28
N LEU A 974 42.77 36.42 8.54
CA LEU A 974 42.70 36.30 7.09
C LEU A 974 42.55 37.68 6.43
N ASP A 975 43.00 37.79 5.19
CA ASP A 975 42.92 39.01 4.38
C ASP A 975 42.33 38.69 3.00
N ALA A 976 41.09 39.11 2.77
CA ALA A 976 40.31 38.79 1.58
C ALA A 976 40.90 39.32 0.26
N THR A 977 41.89 40.22 0.32
CA THR A 977 42.61 40.68 -0.87
C THR A 977 43.62 39.64 -1.40
N LYS A 978 43.92 38.58 -0.64
CA LYS A 978 44.96 37.59 -0.96
C LYS A 978 44.47 36.32 -1.67
N TRP A 979 43.17 36.21 -1.94
CA TRP A 979 42.61 35.16 -2.79
C TRP A 979 41.64 35.72 -3.83
N LYS A 980 41.40 34.95 -4.90
CA LYS A 980 40.41 35.31 -5.91
C LYS A 980 39.03 34.86 -5.44
N ILE A 981 38.11 35.80 -5.26
CA ILE A 981 36.71 35.53 -4.94
C ILE A 981 35.92 35.32 -6.24
N PRO A 982 35.28 34.16 -6.47
CA PRO A 982 34.42 33.92 -7.64
C PRO A 982 33.20 34.84 -7.67
N ALA A 983 32.74 35.21 -8.88
CA ALA A 983 31.70 36.21 -9.10
C ALA A 983 30.33 35.87 -8.48
N ILE A 984 30.06 34.58 -8.24
CA ILE A 984 28.83 34.12 -7.59
C ILE A 984 28.66 34.62 -6.16
N PHE A 985 29.73 34.82 -5.37
CA PHE A 985 29.60 35.28 -3.97
C PHE A 985 29.26 36.78 -3.86
N PRO A 986 29.91 37.70 -4.60
CA PRO A 986 29.48 39.09 -4.71
C PRO A 986 28.09 39.24 -5.33
N TRP A 987 27.71 38.38 -6.28
CA TRP A 987 26.35 38.33 -6.83
C TRP A 987 25.33 37.91 -5.77
N LEU A 988 25.53 36.79 -5.08
CA LEU A 988 24.68 36.32 -3.97
C LEU A 988 24.57 37.37 -2.86
N SER A 989 25.67 38.06 -2.50
CA SER A 989 25.64 39.14 -1.50
C SER A 989 24.77 40.32 -1.94
N VAL A 990 24.91 40.80 -3.18
CA VAL A 990 24.07 41.91 -3.71
C VAL A 990 22.61 41.50 -3.88
N VAL A 991 22.35 40.28 -4.35
CA VAL A 991 21.01 39.80 -4.73
C VAL A 991 20.26 39.17 -3.55
N GLY A 992 20.96 38.73 -2.51
CA GLY A 992 20.39 38.27 -1.24
C GLY A 992 20.34 39.32 -0.12
N ASP A 993 20.96 40.49 -0.31
CA ASP A 993 21.23 41.50 0.74
C ASP A 993 21.99 40.91 1.95
N ILE A 994 23.06 40.16 1.67
CA ILE A 994 23.77 39.33 2.65
C ILE A 994 24.94 40.10 3.27
N SER A 995 24.87 40.28 4.60
CA SER A 995 25.93 40.91 5.40
C SER A 995 27.28 40.19 5.33
N GLU A 996 28.39 40.93 5.56
CA GLU A 996 29.75 40.38 5.63
C GLU A 996 29.87 39.22 6.63
N SER A 997 29.23 39.33 7.80
CA SER A 997 29.20 38.26 8.80
C SER A 997 28.51 36.99 8.34
N GLU A 998 27.41 37.11 7.59
CA GLU A 998 26.62 35.97 7.12
C GLU A 998 27.27 35.34 5.87
N MET A 999 27.84 36.15 4.99
CA MET A 999 28.67 35.66 3.87
C MET A 999 29.81 34.76 4.34
N LEU A 1000 30.53 35.16 5.40
CA LEU A 1000 31.66 34.40 5.96
C LEU A 1000 31.25 33.16 6.77
N ARG A 1001 29.98 33.09 7.20
CA ARG A 1001 29.41 32.02 8.02
C ARG A 1001 28.69 30.96 7.19
N THR A 1002 28.03 31.35 6.09
CA THR A 1002 27.24 30.41 5.28
C THR A 1002 27.93 30.03 3.97
N PHE A 1003 28.93 30.80 3.51
CA PHE A 1003 29.67 30.50 2.29
C PHE A 1003 31.18 30.36 2.49
N ASN A 1004 31.79 29.59 1.59
CA ASN A 1004 33.23 29.38 1.46
C ASN A 1004 33.96 30.59 0.81
N CYS A 1005 33.23 31.53 0.19
CA CYS A 1005 33.74 32.78 -0.37
C CYS A 1005 34.97 32.63 -1.29
N GLY A 1006 35.04 31.50 -2.02
CA GLY A 1006 36.14 31.18 -2.94
C GLY A 1006 37.29 30.34 -2.36
N VAL A 1007 37.33 30.08 -1.05
CA VAL A 1007 38.34 29.24 -0.40
C VAL A 1007 37.68 27.94 0.06
N GLY A 1008 37.94 26.83 -0.63
CA GLY A 1008 37.30 25.56 -0.31
C GLY A 1008 38.06 24.70 0.71
N LEU A 1009 39.38 24.85 0.80
CA LEU A 1009 40.23 24.18 1.78
C LEU A 1009 41.26 25.17 2.34
N VAL A 1010 41.57 25.05 3.63
CA VAL A 1010 42.59 25.82 4.33
C VAL A 1010 43.63 24.90 4.93
N LEU A 1011 44.93 25.22 4.77
CA LEU A 1011 46.05 24.54 5.42
C LEU A 1011 46.79 25.48 6.37
N ILE A 1012 47.20 24.96 7.53
CA ILE A 1012 48.05 25.63 8.51
C ILE A 1012 49.46 25.06 8.38
N VAL A 1013 50.46 25.92 8.12
CA VAL A 1013 51.86 25.50 7.89
C VAL A 1013 52.83 26.45 8.60
N SER A 1014 54.08 26.01 8.84
CA SER A 1014 55.09 26.95 9.34
C SER A 1014 55.49 27.96 8.25
N SER A 1015 55.87 29.17 8.67
CA SER A 1015 56.39 30.20 7.77
C SER A 1015 57.66 29.79 7.01
N LYS A 1016 58.35 28.72 7.42
CA LYS A 1016 59.51 28.15 6.71
C LYS A 1016 59.12 27.14 5.63
N ASP A 1017 58.02 26.43 5.82
CA ASP A 1017 57.54 25.38 4.90
C ASP A 1017 56.63 25.95 3.79
N ALA A 1018 56.13 27.16 3.99
CA ALA A 1018 55.10 27.80 3.15
C ALA A 1018 55.45 27.79 1.66
N ASP A 1019 56.66 28.22 1.29
CA ASP A 1019 57.11 28.28 -0.11
C ASP A 1019 57.17 26.92 -0.81
N GLU A 1020 57.33 25.82 -0.07
CA GLU A 1020 57.36 24.47 -0.64
C GLU A 1020 55.95 23.87 -0.75
N VAL A 1021 55.07 24.17 0.21
CA VAL A 1021 53.65 23.81 0.15
C VAL A 1021 52.95 24.54 -1.01
N LEU A 1022 53.22 25.84 -1.19
CA LEU A 1022 52.70 26.63 -2.33
C LEU A 1022 53.16 26.10 -3.69
N LYS A 1023 54.41 25.64 -3.81
CA LYS A 1023 54.92 25.02 -5.05
C LYS A 1023 54.25 23.68 -5.36
N SER A 1024 53.75 23.00 -4.33
CA SER A 1024 53.13 21.68 -4.44
C SER A 1024 51.64 21.73 -4.75
N ILE A 1025 50.90 22.70 -4.18
CA ILE A 1025 49.44 22.83 -4.33
C ILE A 1025 49.11 23.94 -5.34
N LYS A 1026 48.61 23.56 -6.52
CA LYS A 1026 48.32 24.48 -7.62
C LYS A 1026 47.26 25.53 -7.24
N SER A 1027 47.49 26.77 -7.69
CA SER A 1027 46.59 27.91 -7.48
C SER A 1027 46.28 28.25 -6.01
N SER A 1028 47.11 27.79 -5.07
CA SER A 1028 47.03 28.17 -3.66
C SER A 1028 47.74 29.49 -3.36
N SER A 1029 47.38 30.18 -2.27
CA SER A 1029 48.03 31.41 -1.81
C SER A 1029 48.07 31.51 -0.29
N ILE A 1030 49.01 32.30 0.26
CA ILE A 1030 48.99 32.64 1.69
C ILE A 1030 47.91 33.70 1.92
N ILE A 1031 46.82 33.30 2.55
CA ILE A 1031 45.63 34.13 2.81
C ILE A 1031 45.65 34.78 4.20
N GLY A 1032 46.52 34.35 5.10
CA GLY A 1032 46.52 34.82 6.49
C GLY A 1032 47.63 34.27 7.37
N THR A 1033 47.55 34.55 8.66
CA THR A 1033 48.52 34.17 9.71
C THR A 1033 47.81 33.74 10.99
N VAL A 1034 48.46 32.85 11.74
CA VAL A 1034 48.10 32.54 13.13
C VAL A 1034 48.63 33.65 14.05
N GLU A 1035 47.77 34.20 14.89
CA GLU A 1035 48.08 35.21 15.91
C GLU A 1035 47.82 34.64 17.31
N LYS A 1036 48.54 35.15 18.33
CA LYS A 1036 48.25 34.78 19.73
C LYS A 1036 46.95 35.45 20.16
N LYS A 1037 46.02 34.68 20.72
CA LYS A 1037 44.77 35.20 21.28
C LYS A 1037 45.07 35.91 22.61
N LEU A 1038 44.67 37.17 22.75
CA LEU A 1038 45.04 38.02 23.90
C LEU A 1038 44.02 37.94 25.05
N ASN A 1039 42.76 37.64 24.74
CA ASN A 1039 41.72 37.39 25.74
C ASN A 1039 40.75 36.26 25.32
N PRO A 1040 40.07 35.55 26.25
CA PRO A 1040 39.21 34.42 25.92
C PRO A 1040 38.04 34.73 24.96
N ASN A 1041 37.58 35.98 24.91
CA ASN A 1041 36.38 36.40 24.16
C ASN A 1041 36.68 36.83 22.71
N GLU A 1042 37.95 36.93 22.31
CA GLU A 1042 38.33 37.18 20.91
C GLU A 1042 37.80 36.11 19.96
N LYS A 1043 37.31 36.53 18.78
CA LYS A 1043 36.92 35.61 17.71
C LYS A 1043 38.11 34.74 17.30
N GLY A 1044 37.90 33.43 17.15
CA GLY A 1044 38.95 32.49 16.73
C GLY A 1044 39.38 32.66 15.27
N VAL A 1045 38.52 33.28 14.44
CA VAL A 1045 38.81 33.68 13.07
C VAL A 1045 38.41 35.14 12.88
N GLU A 1046 39.31 35.93 12.33
CA GLU A 1046 39.16 37.35 11.99
C GLU A 1046 39.44 37.50 10.49
N VAL A 1047 38.41 37.76 9.68
CA VAL A 1047 38.59 38.06 8.25
C VAL A 1047 38.62 39.57 8.09
N THR A 1048 39.61 40.07 7.36
CA THR A 1048 39.80 41.49 7.08
C THR A 1048 39.65 41.77 5.58
N ASN A 1049 39.34 43.02 5.25
CA ASN A 1049 39.24 43.54 3.88
C ASN A 1049 38.17 42.87 2.98
N LEU A 1050 37.22 42.09 3.51
CA LEU A 1050 36.22 41.41 2.67
C LEU A 1050 35.37 42.43 1.90
N THR A 1051 34.80 43.43 2.56
CA THR A 1051 34.13 44.58 1.92
C THR A 1051 34.98 45.23 0.81
N ALA A 1052 36.31 45.35 0.99
CA ALA A 1052 37.19 45.96 -0.01
C ALA A 1052 37.44 45.05 -1.23
N ALA A 1053 37.49 43.72 -1.04
CA ALA A 1053 37.60 42.75 -2.12
C ALA A 1053 36.26 42.50 -2.84
N PHE A 1054 35.14 42.58 -2.12
CA PHE A 1054 33.78 42.43 -2.66
C PHE A 1054 33.31 43.66 -3.44
N SER A 1055 33.51 44.88 -2.94
CA SER A 1055 32.90 46.10 -3.53
C SER A 1055 33.16 46.29 -5.03
N PRO A 1056 34.37 46.04 -5.60
CA PRO A 1056 34.60 46.11 -7.04
C PRO A 1056 33.82 45.04 -7.83
N LEU A 1057 33.64 43.85 -7.25
CA LEU A 1057 32.96 42.70 -7.85
C LEU A 1057 31.43 42.78 -7.70
N MET A 1058 30.93 43.48 -6.68
CA MET A 1058 29.50 43.76 -6.48
C MET A 1058 28.97 44.79 -7.49
N LYS A 1059 29.82 45.75 -7.89
CA LYS A 1059 29.46 46.92 -8.71
C LYS A 1059 28.64 46.63 -9.99
N PRO A 1060 28.86 45.54 -10.76
CA PRO A 1060 28.04 45.23 -11.93
C PRO A 1060 26.56 44.95 -11.59
N TYR A 1061 26.30 44.35 -10.43
CA TYR A 1061 24.95 43.92 -10.03
C TYR A 1061 24.19 45.01 -9.27
N VAL A 1062 24.90 45.92 -8.60
CA VAL A 1062 24.32 47.04 -7.82
C VAL A 1062 23.36 47.90 -8.66
N HIS A 1063 23.63 48.12 -9.95
CA HIS A 1063 22.73 48.87 -10.82
C HIS A 1063 21.34 48.21 -10.94
N HIS A 1064 21.29 46.89 -11.04
CA HIS A 1064 20.02 46.15 -11.12
C HIS A 1064 19.23 46.25 -9.81
N VAL A 1065 19.91 46.16 -8.65
CA VAL A 1065 19.26 46.34 -7.34
C VAL A 1065 18.74 47.76 -7.17
N ILE A 1066 19.53 48.80 -7.53
CA ILE A 1066 19.06 50.19 -7.48
C ILE A 1066 17.85 50.41 -8.41
N GLN A 1067 17.83 49.80 -9.60
CA GLN A 1067 16.66 49.86 -10.49
C GLN A 1067 15.44 49.14 -9.91
N ARG A 1068 15.61 47.96 -9.30
CA ARG A 1068 14.52 47.20 -8.65
C ARG A 1068 13.95 47.95 -7.45
N GLU A 1069 14.81 48.58 -6.66
CA GLU A 1069 14.45 49.40 -5.49
C GLU A 1069 13.71 50.67 -5.92
N ALA A 1070 14.23 51.39 -6.92
CA ALA A 1070 13.58 52.57 -7.50
C ALA A 1070 12.26 52.24 -8.23
N ALA A 1071 12.02 50.97 -8.57
CA ALA A 1071 10.77 50.48 -9.14
C ALA A 1071 9.74 50.01 -8.09
N LYS A 1072 10.10 49.93 -6.79
CA LYS A 1072 9.13 49.59 -5.73
C LYS A 1072 8.02 50.63 -5.66
N LYS A 1073 6.76 50.17 -5.71
CA LYS A 1073 5.60 51.04 -5.51
C LYS A 1073 5.38 51.34 -4.03
N LYS A 1074 5.15 52.61 -3.70
CA LYS A 1074 4.69 53.04 -2.37
C LYS A 1074 3.19 52.79 -2.25
N ILE A 1075 2.80 51.96 -1.30
CA ILE A 1075 1.42 51.49 -1.10
C ILE A 1075 0.82 52.22 0.12
N GLY A 1076 -0.32 52.88 -0.08
CA GLY A 1076 -1.13 53.46 1.00
C GLY A 1076 -2.29 52.53 1.30
N VAL A 1077 -2.29 51.88 2.47
CA VAL A 1077 -3.32 50.91 2.83
C VAL A 1077 -4.37 51.57 3.73
N MET A 1078 -5.64 51.44 3.35
CA MET A 1078 -6.78 51.96 4.10
C MET A 1078 -7.54 50.82 4.77
N ILE A 1079 -7.83 50.95 6.07
CA ILE A 1079 -8.45 49.92 6.90
C ILE A 1079 -9.55 50.47 7.82
N SER A 1080 -10.46 49.61 8.25
CA SER A 1080 -11.46 49.92 9.30
C SER A 1080 -11.56 48.89 10.43
N GLY A 1081 -10.72 47.84 10.45
CA GLY A 1081 -10.93 46.69 11.34
C GLY A 1081 -9.69 45.81 11.61
N SER A 1082 -9.86 44.49 11.54
CA SER A 1082 -8.91 43.47 12.03
C SER A 1082 -7.55 43.43 11.31
N GLY A 1083 -7.50 43.95 10.07
CA GLY A 1083 -6.28 44.04 9.28
C GLY A 1083 -5.69 42.70 8.82
N THR A 1084 -6.50 41.66 8.60
CA THR A 1084 -5.99 40.37 8.08
C THR A 1084 -5.49 40.49 6.64
N ASN A 1085 -6.24 41.19 5.77
CA ASN A 1085 -5.78 41.57 4.43
C ASN A 1085 -4.51 42.44 4.45
N LEU A 1086 -4.33 43.30 5.45
CA LEU A 1086 -3.09 44.04 5.68
C LEU A 1086 -1.94 43.12 6.10
N GLN A 1087 -2.18 42.12 6.97
CA GLN A 1087 -1.18 41.12 7.34
C GLN A 1087 -0.69 40.34 6.13
N ALA A 1088 -1.60 39.83 5.30
CA ALA A 1088 -1.25 39.08 4.09
C ALA A 1088 -0.37 39.89 3.12
N LEU A 1089 -0.57 41.21 3.04
CA LEU A 1089 0.29 42.12 2.27
C LEU A 1089 1.67 42.34 2.94
N ILE A 1090 1.72 42.54 4.27
CA ILE A 1090 2.97 42.66 5.03
C ILE A 1090 3.84 41.41 4.83
N ASP A 1091 3.26 40.24 5.05
CA ASP A 1091 3.96 38.95 4.94
C ASP A 1091 4.47 38.73 3.52
N SER A 1092 3.64 39.01 2.50
CA SER A 1092 4.01 38.86 1.08
C SER A 1092 5.03 39.89 0.59
N ILE A 1093 5.16 41.05 1.23
CA ILE A 1093 6.23 42.02 0.98
C ILE A 1093 7.53 41.55 1.64
N ASN A 1094 7.47 41.07 2.88
CA ASN A 1094 8.64 40.53 3.59
C ASN A 1094 9.25 39.32 2.85
N ASP A 1095 8.39 38.42 2.36
CA ASP A 1095 8.78 37.28 1.52
C ASP A 1095 9.35 37.67 0.14
N GLY A 1096 9.30 38.95 -0.25
CA GLY A 1096 9.71 39.42 -1.58
C GLY A 1096 8.71 39.12 -2.71
N ARG A 1097 7.56 38.51 -2.41
CA ARG A 1097 6.51 38.16 -3.39
C ARG A 1097 5.89 39.40 -4.04
N ILE A 1098 5.87 40.55 -3.36
CA ILE A 1098 5.40 41.84 -3.88
C ILE A 1098 6.58 42.84 -3.95
N ASN A 1099 6.85 43.42 -5.13
CA ASN A 1099 7.86 44.47 -5.29
C ASN A 1099 7.28 45.87 -4.94
N GLY A 1100 6.96 46.06 -3.67
CA GLY A 1100 6.36 47.29 -3.14
C GLY A 1100 6.59 47.45 -1.64
N GLU A 1101 6.20 48.59 -1.09
CA GLU A 1101 6.41 48.97 0.30
C GLU A 1101 5.16 49.67 0.84
N ILE A 1102 4.66 49.28 2.01
CA ILE A 1102 3.54 49.98 2.65
C ILE A 1102 4.08 51.26 3.30
N ALA A 1103 3.85 52.40 2.63
CA ALA A 1103 4.36 53.71 3.05
C ALA A 1103 3.57 54.27 4.25
N VAL A 1104 2.26 54.00 4.30
CA VAL A 1104 1.37 54.45 5.38
C VAL A 1104 0.14 53.55 5.50
N VAL A 1105 -0.32 53.32 6.73
CA VAL A 1105 -1.62 52.70 7.04
C VAL A 1105 -2.55 53.74 7.62
N ILE A 1106 -3.65 54.03 6.93
CA ILE A 1106 -4.65 55.02 7.36
C ILE A 1106 -5.92 54.31 7.83
N SER A 1107 -6.32 54.57 9.08
CA SER A 1107 -7.57 54.07 9.65
C SER A 1107 -8.58 55.19 9.91
N ASN A 1108 -9.84 54.97 9.56
CA ASN A 1108 -10.96 55.85 9.94
C ASN A 1108 -11.51 55.57 11.35
N VAL A 1109 -10.92 54.62 12.08
CA VAL A 1109 -11.32 54.15 13.42
C VAL A 1109 -10.08 54.02 14.32
N LYS A 1110 -10.12 54.57 15.54
CA LYS A 1110 -9.02 54.49 16.51
C LYS A 1110 -8.96 53.10 17.17
N GLY A 1111 -7.76 52.56 17.38
CA GLY A 1111 -7.54 51.37 18.22
C GLY A 1111 -7.95 50.03 17.59
N VAL A 1112 -8.08 49.96 16.26
CA VAL A 1112 -8.37 48.69 15.56
C VAL A 1112 -7.11 47.82 15.44
N GLN A 1113 -7.28 46.50 15.48
CA GLN A 1113 -6.17 45.54 15.48
C GLN A 1113 -5.25 45.67 14.25
N GLY A 1114 -5.74 46.15 13.11
CA GLY A 1114 -4.90 46.43 11.93
C GLY A 1114 -3.82 47.50 12.17
N LEU A 1115 -4.05 48.46 13.08
CA LEU A 1115 -3.02 49.43 13.47
C LEU A 1115 -1.91 48.76 14.29
N VAL A 1116 -2.28 47.89 15.23
CA VAL A 1116 -1.31 47.12 16.05
C VAL A 1116 -0.45 46.21 15.17
N ARG A 1117 -0.99 45.67 14.07
CA ARG A 1117 -0.22 44.91 13.06
C ARG A 1117 0.78 45.80 12.33
N ALA A 1118 0.38 46.99 11.90
CA ALA A 1118 1.25 47.96 11.23
C ALA A 1118 2.38 48.45 12.16
N GLU A 1119 2.05 48.80 13.41
CA GLU A 1119 3.00 49.23 14.45
C GLU A 1119 4.05 48.14 14.74
N LYS A 1120 3.62 46.87 14.85
CA LYS A 1120 4.53 45.72 15.01
C LYS A 1120 5.44 45.49 13.80
N ALA A 1121 5.02 45.90 12.60
CA ALA A 1121 5.83 45.86 11.38
C ALA A 1121 6.66 47.13 11.15
N GLY A 1122 6.65 48.10 12.08
CA GLY A 1122 7.36 49.39 11.95
C GLY A 1122 6.75 50.35 10.93
N ILE A 1123 5.52 50.11 10.46
CA ILE A 1123 4.87 50.87 9.39
C ILE A 1123 4.17 52.11 9.97
N PRO A 1124 4.34 53.32 9.37
CA PRO A 1124 3.67 54.53 9.83
C PRO A 1124 2.13 54.42 9.84
N THR A 1125 1.51 54.73 10.99
CA THR A 1125 0.05 54.68 11.18
C THR A 1125 -0.55 56.07 11.36
N ILE A 1126 -1.70 56.32 10.72
CA ILE A 1126 -2.48 57.56 10.90
C ILE A 1126 -3.94 57.21 11.18
N VAL A 1127 -4.51 57.85 12.21
CA VAL A 1127 -5.94 57.73 12.56
C VAL A 1127 -6.67 59.01 12.23
N ILE A 1128 -7.64 58.95 11.31
CA ILE A 1128 -8.42 60.10 10.83
C ILE A 1128 -9.90 59.84 11.12
N PRO A 1129 -10.43 60.26 12.30
CA PRO A 1129 -11.82 59.99 12.67
C PRO A 1129 -12.80 60.77 11.77
N HIS A 1130 -13.44 60.04 10.86
CA HIS A 1130 -14.32 60.59 9.83
C HIS A 1130 -15.53 61.39 10.37
N ASN A 1131 -15.89 61.21 11.64
CA ASN A 1131 -16.96 61.94 12.34
C ASN A 1131 -16.56 63.36 12.80
N LYS A 1132 -15.32 63.80 12.54
CA LYS A 1132 -14.83 65.15 12.86
C LYS A 1132 -14.93 66.16 11.72
N TYR A 1133 -15.53 65.79 10.59
CA TYR A 1133 -15.55 66.58 9.35
C TYR A 1133 -16.98 66.88 8.92
N ALA A 1134 -17.22 68.09 8.40
CA ALA A 1134 -18.55 68.54 7.99
C ALA A 1134 -19.07 67.82 6.73
N SER A 1135 -18.17 67.41 5.83
CA SER A 1135 -18.51 66.61 4.66
C SER A 1135 -17.56 65.41 4.50
N ARG A 1136 -17.95 64.45 3.63
CA ARG A 1136 -17.09 63.32 3.25
C ARG A 1136 -15.84 63.79 2.49
N GLU A 1137 -16.01 64.81 1.65
CA GLU A 1137 -14.93 65.37 0.83
C GLU A 1137 -13.88 66.06 1.70
N ASP A 1138 -14.26 66.70 2.81
CA ASP A 1138 -13.30 67.33 3.74
C ASP A 1138 -12.49 66.29 4.53
N PHE A 1139 -13.11 65.17 4.90
CA PHE A 1139 -12.40 64.00 5.43
C PHE A 1139 -11.43 63.43 4.37
N GLU A 1140 -11.90 63.23 3.14
CA GLU A 1140 -11.11 62.68 2.03
C GLU A 1140 -9.96 63.60 1.59
N LYS A 1141 -10.10 64.93 1.71
CA LYS A 1141 -9.00 65.90 1.51
C LYS A 1141 -7.86 65.72 2.52
N VAL A 1142 -8.17 65.37 3.77
CA VAL A 1142 -7.14 65.09 4.79
C VAL A 1142 -6.48 63.73 4.55
N VAL A 1143 -7.24 62.70 4.15
CA VAL A 1143 -6.67 61.41 3.68
C VAL A 1143 -5.74 61.67 2.49
N GLN A 1144 -6.19 62.44 1.50
CA GLN A 1144 -5.42 62.79 0.30
C GLN A 1144 -4.11 63.51 0.64
N LYS A 1145 -4.15 64.49 1.56
CA LYS A 1145 -2.96 65.19 2.02
C LYS A 1145 -1.89 64.22 2.53
N HIS A 1146 -2.27 63.27 3.38
CA HIS A 1146 -1.34 62.28 3.93
C HIS A 1146 -0.87 61.26 2.89
N MET A 1147 -1.73 60.79 1.98
CA MET A 1147 -1.29 59.91 0.88
C MET A 1147 -0.24 60.59 -0.02
N VAL A 1148 -0.35 61.91 -0.25
CA VAL A 1148 0.65 62.69 -1.00
C VAL A 1148 1.93 62.94 -0.17
N GLU A 1149 1.80 63.26 1.12
CA GLU A 1149 2.92 63.45 2.06
C GLU A 1149 3.81 62.21 2.15
N TYR A 1150 3.21 61.01 2.21
CA TYR A 1150 3.89 59.71 2.22
C TYR A 1150 4.19 59.18 0.80
N ARG A 1151 3.98 59.99 -0.24
CA ARG A 1151 4.32 59.70 -1.65
C ARG A 1151 3.72 58.39 -2.21
N VAL A 1152 2.46 58.10 -1.89
CA VAL A 1152 1.77 56.88 -2.31
C VAL A 1152 1.58 56.82 -3.83
N ASP A 1153 1.99 55.71 -4.45
CA ASP A 1153 1.71 55.34 -5.84
C ASP A 1153 0.33 54.70 -6.00
N LEU A 1154 0.00 53.76 -5.11
CA LEU A 1154 -1.13 52.84 -5.16
C LEU A 1154 -1.90 52.84 -3.83
N VAL A 1155 -3.21 53.11 -3.86
CA VAL A 1155 -4.11 52.98 -2.70
C VAL A 1155 -4.78 51.61 -2.68
N VAL A 1156 -4.75 50.94 -1.54
CA VAL A 1156 -5.36 49.61 -1.34
C VAL A 1156 -6.41 49.68 -0.23
N LEU A 1157 -7.67 49.40 -0.57
CA LEU A 1157 -8.78 49.32 0.38
C LEU A 1157 -8.83 47.90 0.98
N ALA A 1158 -8.03 47.65 2.02
CA ALA A 1158 -7.90 46.36 2.69
C ALA A 1158 -8.99 46.15 3.76
N GLY A 1159 -10.26 46.20 3.35
CA GLY A 1159 -11.41 46.21 4.26
C GLY A 1159 -11.68 47.61 4.84
N PHE A 1160 -11.79 48.62 3.97
CA PHE A 1160 -12.14 49.98 4.34
C PHE A 1160 -13.66 50.20 4.22
N MET A 1161 -14.36 50.25 5.33
CA MET A 1161 -15.83 50.13 5.40
C MET A 1161 -16.56 51.47 5.13
N ARG A 1162 -16.14 52.23 4.09
CA ARG A 1162 -16.78 53.49 3.68
C ARG A 1162 -16.74 53.69 2.16
N LEU A 1163 -17.86 54.17 1.61
CA LEU A 1163 -17.94 54.69 0.25
C LEU A 1163 -17.19 56.04 0.16
N LEU A 1164 -16.33 56.15 -0.85
CA LEU A 1164 -15.55 57.34 -1.21
C LEU A 1164 -16.34 58.26 -2.15
N THR A 1165 -16.01 59.54 -2.22
CA THR A 1165 -16.60 60.45 -3.23
C THR A 1165 -15.93 60.29 -4.60
N GLY A 1166 -16.65 60.68 -5.66
CA GLY A 1166 -16.09 60.74 -7.02
C GLY A 1166 -14.89 61.70 -7.16
N TRP A 1167 -14.74 62.68 -6.25
CA TRP A 1167 -13.56 63.54 -6.18
C TRP A 1167 -12.31 62.72 -5.79
N PHE A 1168 -12.38 61.96 -4.70
CA PHE A 1168 -11.25 61.14 -4.23
C PHE A 1168 -10.93 59.99 -5.19
N VAL A 1169 -11.96 59.32 -5.74
CA VAL A 1169 -11.77 58.32 -6.80
C VAL A 1169 -11.10 58.94 -8.03
N GLY A 1170 -11.49 60.16 -8.42
CA GLY A 1170 -10.84 60.92 -9.49
C GLY A 1170 -9.35 61.19 -9.25
N CYS A 1171 -8.94 61.50 -8.01
CA CYS A 1171 -7.53 61.68 -7.65
C CYS A 1171 -6.66 60.41 -7.79
N TRP A 1172 -7.28 59.23 -7.68
CA TRP A 1172 -6.58 57.94 -7.68
C TRP A 1172 -6.97 57.00 -8.83
N ARG A 1173 -7.76 57.44 -9.82
CA ARG A 1173 -8.28 56.57 -10.89
C ARG A 1173 -7.16 55.77 -11.58
N GLY A 1174 -7.34 54.46 -11.69
CA GLY A 1174 -6.31 53.51 -12.16
C GLY A 1174 -5.16 53.22 -11.18
N ARG A 1175 -5.20 53.79 -9.98
CA ARG A 1175 -4.20 53.67 -8.89
C ARG A 1175 -4.86 53.47 -7.52
N ILE A 1176 -6.12 53.03 -7.50
CA ILE A 1176 -6.86 52.61 -6.30
C ILE A 1176 -7.55 51.27 -6.58
N ILE A 1177 -7.40 50.32 -5.65
CA ILE A 1177 -8.01 48.98 -5.75
C ILE A 1177 -8.77 48.62 -4.47
N ASN A 1178 -9.77 47.76 -4.63
CA ASN A 1178 -10.59 47.22 -3.55
C ASN A 1178 -10.67 45.69 -3.66
N VAL A 1179 -10.76 45.01 -2.51
CA VAL A 1179 -11.19 43.61 -2.43
C VAL A 1179 -12.65 43.56 -2.00
N HIS A 1180 -13.45 42.82 -2.74
CA HIS A 1180 -14.89 42.70 -2.57
C HIS A 1180 -15.28 41.23 -2.33
N PRO A 1181 -16.12 40.91 -1.33
CA PRO A 1181 -16.43 39.52 -0.93
C PRO A 1181 -17.53 38.86 -1.79
N SER A 1182 -17.46 39.02 -3.11
CA SER A 1182 -18.21 38.22 -4.07
C SER A 1182 -17.47 38.14 -5.41
N LEU A 1183 -17.89 37.23 -6.27
CA LEU A 1183 -17.51 37.20 -7.68
C LEU A 1183 -18.30 38.26 -8.48
N LEU A 1184 -17.82 39.50 -8.46
CA LEU A 1184 -18.37 40.58 -9.28
C LEU A 1184 -18.48 40.18 -10.76
N PRO A 1185 -19.56 40.58 -11.48
CA PRO A 1185 -20.56 41.57 -11.08
C PRO A 1185 -21.68 41.07 -10.15
N SER A 1186 -21.69 39.81 -9.74
CA SER A 1186 -22.69 39.27 -8.80
C SER A 1186 -22.56 39.88 -7.40
N PHE A 1187 -23.68 40.15 -6.74
CA PHE A 1187 -23.74 40.62 -5.34
C PHE A 1187 -22.90 41.89 -5.05
N LYS A 1188 -23.14 42.96 -5.83
CA LYS A 1188 -22.60 44.29 -5.54
C LYS A 1188 -23.06 44.83 -4.19
N GLY A 1189 -22.28 45.73 -3.62
CA GLY A 1189 -22.61 46.50 -2.42
C GLY A 1189 -22.42 45.71 -1.11
N LYS A 1190 -23.26 46.01 -0.12
CA LYS A 1190 -23.09 45.46 1.23
C LYS A 1190 -23.62 44.03 1.34
N ASP A 1191 -23.11 43.33 2.35
CA ASP A 1191 -23.68 42.08 2.85
C ASP A 1191 -23.72 40.95 1.81
N ALA A 1192 -22.79 40.98 0.84
CA ALA A 1192 -22.71 40.03 -0.28
C ALA A 1192 -22.60 38.54 0.14
N TRP A 1193 -22.03 38.26 1.32
CA TRP A 1193 -22.06 36.92 1.93
C TRP A 1193 -23.48 36.40 2.16
N GLN A 1194 -24.39 37.26 2.64
CA GLN A 1194 -25.80 36.92 2.84
C GLN A 1194 -26.52 36.81 1.50
N GLN A 1195 -26.31 37.76 0.58
CA GLN A 1195 -26.91 37.71 -0.76
C GLN A 1195 -26.59 36.40 -1.52
N ALA A 1196 -25.36 35.89 -1.38
CA ALA A 1196 -24.95 34.62 -2.00
C ALA A 1196 -25.69 33.40 -1.42
N LEU A 1197 -25.91 33.37 -0.10
CA LEU A 1197 -26.66 32.31 0.56
C LEU A 1197 -28.16 32.40 0.27
N ASP A 1198 -28.74 33.61 0.29
CA ASP A 1198 -30.15 33.87 -0.06
C ASP A 1198 -30.48 33.46 -1.51
N ALA A 1199 -29.52 33.64 -2.42
CA ALA A 1199 -29.60 33.23 -3.82
C ALA A 1199 -29.28 31.74 -4.06
N CYS A 1200 -28.93 30.97 -3.02
CA CYS A 1200 -28.59 29.54 -3.07
C CYS A 1200 -27.55 29.18 -4.17
N VAL A 1201 -26.57 30.05 -4.42
CA VAL A 1201 -25.54 29.79 -5.44
C VAL A 1201 -24.62 28.65 -5.00
N ALA A 1202 -24.17 27.82 -5.94
CA ALA A 1202 -23.19 26.75 -5.66
C ALA A 1202 -21.74 27.27 -5.54
N VAL A 1203 -21.46 28.48 -6.01
CA VAL A 1203 -20.12 29.09 -6.05
C VAL A 1203 -20.23 30.57 -5.68
N SER A 1204 -19.37 31.02 -4.77
CA SER A 1204 -19.13 32.42 -4.45
C SER A 1204 -17.61 32.67 -4.46
N GLY A 1205 -17.10 33.74 -3.85
CA GLY A 1205 -15.67 34.03 -3.87
C GLY A 1205 -15.36 35.48 -3.53
N CYS A 1206 -14.23 35.97 -4.02
CA CYS A 1206 -13.84 37.37 -3.92
C CYS A 1206 -13.35 37.91 -5.27
N THR A 1207 -13.54 39.22 -5.47
CA THR A 1207 -12.99 39.98 -6.59
C THR A 1207 -12.04 41.05 -6.05
N VAL A 1208 -10.89 41.21 -6.69
CA VAL A 1208 -10.05 42.41 -6.55
C VAL A 1208 -10.11 43.21 -7.84
N HIS A 1209 -10.50 44.48 -7.73
CA HIS A 1209 -10.80 45.35 -8.88
C HIS A 1209 -10.26 46.77 -8.65
N PHE A 1210 -10.07 47.51 -9.76
CA PHE A 1210 -9.88 48.95 -9.68
C PHE A 1210 -11.16 49.63 -9.17
N VAL A 1211 -11.03 50.66 -8.34
CA VAL A 1211 -12.20 51.42 -7.85
C VAL A 1211 -12.58 52.49 -8.87
N GLU A 1212 -13.86 52.51 -9.22
CA GLU A 1212 -14.49 53.50 -10.10
C GLU A 1212 -15.61 54.24 -9.35
N VAL A 1213 -16.17 55.28 -9.98
CA VAL A 1213 -17.28 56.06 -9.40
C VAL A 1213 -18.58 55.24 -9.33
N GLU A 1214 -18.75 54.26 -10.23
CA GLU A 1214 -19.80 53.24 -10.08
C GLU A 1214 -19.38 52.20 -9.02
N MET A 1215 -20.26 51.97 -8.04
CA MET A 1215 -20.08 50.95 -7.01
C MET A 1215 -19.79 49.59 -7.66
N ASP A 1216 -18.62 49.03 -7.34
CA ASP A 1216 -18.15 47.72 -7.76
C ASP A 1216 -18.21 47.50 -9.29
N GLY A 1217 -18.05 48.58 -10.07
CA GLY A 1217 -18.11 48.59 -11.55
C GLY A 1217 -16.76 48.74 -12.26
N GLY A 1218 -15.65 48.83 -11.53
CA GLY A 1218 -14.31 48.96 -12.12
C GLY A 1218 -13.69 47.63 -12.55
N ALA A 1219 -12.65 47.70 -13.38
CA ALA A 1219 -12.07 46.51 -14.03
C ALA A 1219 -11.46 45.50 -13.05
N ILE A 1220 -11.74 44.22 -13.29
CA ILE A 1220 -11.37 43.07 -12.46
C ILE A 1220 -9.91 42.65 -12.71
N ILE A 1221 -9.09 42.65 -11.65
CA ILE A 1221 -7.66 42.31 -11.68
C ILE A 1221 -7.42 40.85 -11.29
N ALA A 1222 -8.15 40.36 -10.28
CA ALA A 1222 -8.09 39.00 -9.81
C ALA A 1222 -9.45 38.55 -9.27
N GLN A 1223 -9.77 37.28 -9.43
CA GLN A 1223 -10.87 36.61 -8.75
C GLN A 1223 -10.37 35.29 -8.19
N SER A 1224 -10.94 34.87 -7.06
CA SER A 1224 -10.83 33.48 -6.59
C SER A 1224 -12.19 33.03 -6.07
N ALA A 1225 -12.52 31.77 -6.36
CA ALA A 1225 -13.84 31.20 -6.15
C ALA A 1225 -13.81 30.14 -5.04
N VAL A 1226 -14.89 30.05 -4.26
CA VAL A 1226 -15.09 29.03 -3.24
C VAL A 1226 -16.42 28.29 -3.45
N PRO A 1227 -16.48 26.97 -3.23
CA PRO A 1227 -17.73 26.23 -3.27
C PRO A 1227 -18.59 26.57 -2.05
N VAL A 1228 -19.85 26.90 -2.31
CA VAL A 1228 -20.88 27.14 -1.29
C VAL A 1228 -21.61 25.83 -1.05
N SER A 1229 -21.65 25.39 0.21
CA SER A 1229 -22.16 24.07 0.59
C SER A 1229 -23.63 24.15 1.06
N PRO A 1230 -24.47 23.13 0.83
CA PRO A 1230 -25.82 23.08 1.40
C PRO A 1230 -25.78 23.21 2.94
N GLY A 1231 -26.55 24.16 3.48
CA GLY A 1231 -26.55 24.46 4.93
C GLY A 1231 -25.41 25.34 5.42
N GLU A 1232 -24.61 25.93 4.54
CA GLU A 1232 -23.51 26.82 4.92
C GLU A 1232 -24.00 28.16 5.53
N THR A 1233 -23.27 28.64 6.54
CA THR A 1233 -23.58 29.90 7.24
C THR A 1233 -22.78 31.09 6.72
N VAL A 1234 -23.26 32.31 6.99
CA VAL A 1234 -22.53 33.56 6.67
C VAL A 1234 -21.10 33.55 7.24
N LYS A 1235 -20.91 33.05 8.46
CA LYS A 1235 -19.60 33.02 9.11
C LYS A 1235 -18.64 32.05 8.40
N THR A 1236 -19.07 30.82 8.15
CA THR A 1236 -18.26 29.80 7.47
C THR A 1236 -17.93 30.21 6.04
N LEU A 1237 -18.88 30.81 5.31
CA LEU A 1237 -18.64 31.34 3.97
C LEU A 1237 -17.68 32.55 4.00
N GLN A 1238 -17.83 33.45 4.97
CA GLN A 1238 -16.90 34.56 5.16
C GLN A 1238 -15.49 34.09 5.49
N ASP A 1239 -15.32 33.08 6.34
CA ASP A 1239 -13.99 32.56 6.70
C ASP A 1239 -13.33 31.80 5.51
N LYS A 1240 -14.09 31.04 4.70
CA LYS A 1240 -13.61 30.51 3.41
C LYS A 1240 -13.16 31.64 2.46
N ILE A 1241 -14.03 32.61 2.21
CA ILE A 1241 -13.76 33.72 1.28
C ILE A 1241 -12.55 34.53 1.75
N ARG A 1242 -12.38 34.76 3.06
CA ARG A 1242 -11.25 35.49 3.65
C ARG A 1242 -9.89 34.84 3.36
N VAL A 1243 -9.80 33.50 3.30
CA VAL A 1243 -8.56 32.81 2.88
C VAL A 1243 -8.22 33.12 1.42
N GLU A 1244 -9.24 33.20 0.57
CA GLU A 1244 -9.07 33.56 -0.85
C GLU A 1244 -8.87 35.07 -1.08
N GLU A 1245 -9.47 35.95 -0.25
CA GLU A 1245 -9.18 37.39 -0.26
C GLU A 1245 -7.68 37.65 -0.06
N HIS A 1246 -7.07 36.96 0.91
CA HIS A 1246 -5.63 37.09 1.19
C HIS A 1246 -4.79 36.73 -0.05
N LYS A 1247 -5.14 35.66 -0.77
CA LYS A 1247 -4.43 35.22 -1.99
C LYS A 1247 -4.68 36.18 -3.16
N ALA A 1248 -5.95 36.52 -3.42
CA ALA A 1248 -6.35 37.35 -4.55
C ALA A 1248 -5.83 38.80 -4.42
N LEU A 1249 -5.87 39.38 -3.22
CA LEU A 1249 -5.35 40.73 -2.96
C LEU A 1249 -3.84 40.80 -3.11
N VAL A 1250 -3.11 39.83 -2.56
CA VAL A 1250 -1.66 39.70 -2.74
C VAL A 1250 -1.31 39.56 -4.23
N ARG A 1251 -2.04 38.73 -4.98
CA ARG A 1251 -1.80 38.53 -6.43
C ARG A 1251 -2.11 39.80 -7.24
N ALA A 1252 -3.20 40.50 -6.95
CA ALA A 1252 -3.55 41.75 -7.64
C ALA A 1252 -2.52 42.87 -7.36
N VAL A 1253 -2.08 43.02 -6.11
CA VAL A 1253 -1.03 43.99 -5.76
C VAL A 1253 0.30 43.60 -6.42
N GLN A 1254 0.67 42.31 -6.43
CA GLN A 1254 1.86 41.82 -7.15
C GLN A 1254 1.82 42.17 -8.66
N LEU A 1255 0.69 41.97 -9.32
CA LEU A 1255 0.50 42.27 -10.75
C LEU A 1255 0.63 43.77 -11.06
N ILE A 1256 0.10 44.64 -10.19
CA ILE A 1256 0.21 46.10 -10.35
C ILE A 1256 1.63 46.59 -10.02
N CYS A 1257 2.24 46.11 -8.93
CA CYS A 1257 3.59 46.49 -8.52
C CYS A 1257 4.68 46.04 -9.50
N SER A 1258 4.46 44.95 -10.24
CA SER A 1258 5.34 44.49 -11.33
C SER A 1258 5.05 45.18 -12.68
N GLY A 1259 3.96 45.93 -12.81
CA GLY A 1259 3.51 46.51 -14.07
C GLY A 1259 3.00 45.47 -15.08
N ALA A 1260 2.61 44.29 -14.61
CA ALA A 1260 1.97 43.23 -15.41
C ALA A 1260 0.47 43.47 -15.63
N ALA A 1261 -0.15 44.35 -14.81
CA ALA A 1261 -1.53 44.82 -14.98
C ALA A 1261 -1.63 46.33 -14.74
N THR A 1262 -2.15 47.07 -15.71
CA THR A 1262 -2.42 48.52 -15.60
C THR A 1262 -3.78 48.89 -16.19
N LEU A 1263 -4.50 49.84 -15.58
CA LEU A 1263 -5.79 50.30 -16.11
C LEU A 1263 -5.61 51.31 -17.25
N ASP A 1264 -6.20 51.04 -18.40
CA ASP A 1264 -6.41 52.01 -19.47
C ASP A 1264 -7.52 52.99 -19.06
N LEU A 1265 -7.14 54.26 -18.81
CA LEU A 1265 -8.07 55.30 -18.38
C LEU A 1265 -9.07 55.75 -19.46
N GLN A 1266 -8.81 55.43 -20.74
CA GLN A 1266 -9.71 55.74 -21.86
C GLN A 1266 -10.72 54.60 -22.08
N THR A 1267 -10.28 53.34 -22.12
CA THR A 1267 -11.16 52.19 -22.41
C THR A 1267 -11.74 51.51 -21.17
N ASN A 1268 -11.27 51.86 -19.97
CA ASN A 1268 -11.59 51.23 -18.68
C ASN A 1268 -11.33 49.71 -18.66
N LYS A 1269 -10.31 49.26 -19.39
CA LYS A 1269 -9.88 47.85 -19.46
C LYS A 1269 -8.48 47.69 -18.87
N ILE A 1270 -8.17 46.49 -18.40
CA ILE A 1270 -6.79 46.16 -17.98
C ILE A 1270 -5.95 45.87 -19.22
N GLN A 1271 -4.82 46.56 -19.31
CA GLN A 1271 -3.71 46.21 -20.19
C GLN A 1271 -2.81 45.22 -19.43
N TRP A 1272 -2.62 44.06 -20.03
CA TRP A 1272 -1.74 42.98 -19.55
C TRP A 1272 -0.42 43.01 -20.32
N LYS A 1273 0.67 42.54 -19.69
CA LYS A 1273 2.03 42.57 -20.24
C LYS A 1273 2.74 41.23 -20.10
#